data_AF-A0A2A5CY87-F1
#
_entry.id   AF-A0A2A5CY87-F1
#
_cell.length_a   1.000
_cell.length_b   1.000
_cell.length_c   1.000
_cell.angle_alpha   90.00
_cell.angle_beta   90.00
_cell.angle_gamma   90.00
#
_symmetry.space_group_name_H-M   'P 1'
#
loop_
_entity.id
_entity.type
_entity.pdbx_description
1 polymer ?
#
loop_
_entity_poly.entity_id
_entity_poly.type
_entity_poly.pdbx_seq_one_letter_code
_entity_poly.pdbx_strand_id
1 'polypeptide(L)'
;MKKYYAILLLILTSLQSFAAPGDILYQNTFSDNGDVNGDWDRTSGNGNDFQANTSTFSSSPRSLRIRDGSGGISDGDLIDAAVPSAEVSFWLRQGSPSNAPESGEDLEFYYMDSGGSWVLLSTYLGADASGTVYNVTIALPAGALHDDLRFQFNMTSGGNTDRWYVDDFTVTETGVVVPPPVVACLDVFSSGTQTTPPGLTLPTFLYNSSDTELSGDSLSVAAGEYEQIEVDEDGTVNFTTIGGVYRIDELELDENAVATFAPGDYFINELDLEDGAEIIVAGPGTVRIFVNEASIGSNVSIGVGTPYIIFVVYDELEIDEDFNFEGVLYSTDSVEIDEDSNITGAIHADSIDLGDDVTVTYSTSLITGADFNGMCGGSPDIEPTLVAHYEMEEAFWGSVIDSESGFNGTAFNGANTVGTSCRYGQFDGVDDYVQIPHQAALNGSNALTYVAYIRPDSWTGIDQIMAKSVHGGGSGRAQMGLFSEGGVFKGRAETVNGRREIQAPLPTIAGEWVQVALVFSATSLTLYQDGLPVATTSFSSTTLVQTTDPLNISKRVGTDTYYFHGLIDDVRIYTSALTDQDILDLYNTVTPCSLVAIDHILISHDNSALTCSDETITLTACANADCSIVATSDVSVTLSTTGVGTSVWSENPVIIPANSSLGVTVSLTHRTAETITLSAVSIPASTNPTVCSPAGCDITFSDTGFLLSLADHNSCSTASLNIQAVQLSETGNSCAPAYSGNQSVDFSFNYANPITGTRVPDLDSANMAAATVVQNRTINFDVTASATLDFAYQDAGQLTITVADGGTNGLASANVNTTVTPDKLMIATSDANNACSGNFGSCSVFRVAGTVGNAASEFNLVISGACADDSVTPNFALDSIALTSNLVAPSGGSNASLGITSVDINSAGSVVVNQTLSDVGAYTITATAPLYFGQTIPAATSSTIGRFVPDRFSVTVDAPTDTPFFVDASCGFTYQDQEFGFGVSENPVITITALNSAGAVTRNYGGAGVANNDFWKLDASALSSRRYLNQIAAFPGSLNFSLVSSSIATLDAADYDGVSRFSIEGDLLTYSKSAAIPVATADANFDAQVTLNFTAESLTDADGVFYDADNNNLRDDAIDDFDVTNIGSTNIRWGRWFIDNAFGSELQPQIVTAQAQYFDGTNFVLNTDDNCSSTITSINPLLSNYSGDLTSGETTMTVGSMVSGLLPITLTAPGNGNDGSLIITLPEPGWMMYDYDGDGSSDDATAQVTFGIFQGKPPVIIWRQVY
;
A
#
# COMPACT_ATOMS: atom_id res chain seq x y z
N MET A 1 28.92 -2.13 -42.97
CA MET A 1 28.97 -1.06 -44.01
C MET A 1 28.63 -1.65 -45.40
N LYS A 2 27.56 -1.13 -46.02
CA LYS A 2 27.03 -1.30 -47.40
C LYS A 2 25.87 -2.30 -47.59
N LYS A 3 24.71 -1.70 -47.94
CA LYS A 3 23.35 -2.24 -48.21
C LYS A 3 22.56 -2.40 -46.90
N TYR A 4 21.61 -1.54 -46.52
CA TYR A 4 20.56 -0.87 -47.28
C TYR A 4 20.33 0.57 -46.78
N TYR A 5 20.63 1.54 -47.64
CA TYR A 5 20.19 2.94 -47.55
C TYR A 5 19.32 3.18 -48.78
N ALA A 6 18.08 2.66 -48.75
CA ALA A 6 17.04 2.91 -49.75
C ALA A 6 15.73 2.27 -49.28
N ILE A 7 15.14 2.82 -48.22
CA ILE A 7 13.69 3.01 -47.94
C ILE A 7 13.69 3.92 -46.71
N LEU A 8 14.11 5.16 -46.94
CA LEU A 8 14.05 6.26 -45.97
C LEU A 8 13.33 7.42 -46.66
N LEU A 9 12.15 7.12 -47.23
CA LEU A 9 11.16 8.09 -47.71
C LEU A 9 9.86 7.40 -48.19
N LEU A 10 9.32 6.43 -47.45
CA LEU A 10 7.99 5.86 -47.73
C LEU A 10 7.43 4.98 -46.59
N ILE A 11 7.50 5.46 -45.35
CA ILE A 11 6.59 5.01 -44.26
C ILE A 11 6.28 6.26 -43.40
N LEU A 12 5.59 7.21 -44.02
CA LEU A 12 4.60 8.03 -43.33
C LEU A 12 3.27 7.39 -43.73
N THR A 13 2.41 7.16 -42.75
CA THR A 13 1.07 6.51 -42.79
C THR A 13 1.03 5.01 -42.48
N SER A 14 1.11 4.69 -41.19
CA SER A 14 0.12 3.86 -40.49
C SER A 14 0.22 4.14 -38.99
N LEU A 15 -0.02 5.39 -38.60
CA LEU A 15 -0.52 5.69 -37.26
C LEU A 15 -1.96 5.20 -37.28
N GLN A 16 -2.31 4.13 -36.56
CA GLN A 16 -3.68 4.04 -36.07
C GLN A 16 -3.80 5.12 -35.01
N SER A 17 -4.47 6.19 -35.39
CA SER A 17 -4.89 7.25 -34.49
C SER A 17 -5.89 6.63 -33.51
N PHE A 18 -5.47 6.39 -32.27
CA PHE A 18 -6.44 6.33 -31.19
C PHE A 18 -6.96 7.73 -30.93
N ALA A 19 -8.27 7.77 -30.76
CA ALA A 19 -9.05 8.97 -30.77
C ALA A 19 -8.71 9.85 -29.56
N ALA A 20 -8.59 11.15 -29.78
CA ALA A 20 -8.47 12.12 -28.69
C ALA A 20 -9.88 12.55 -28.25
N PRO A 21 -10.11 12.93 -26.98
CA PRO A 21 -11.39 13.52 -26.54
C PRO A 21 -11.89 14.58 -27.51
N GLY A 22 -13.11 14.39 -28.03
CA GLY A 22 -13.70 15.18 -29.12
C GLY A 22 -13.66 14.50 -30.49
N ASP A 23 -13.14 13.28 -30.60
CA ASP A 23 -13.13 12.52 -31.83
C ASP A 23 -14.48 11.89 -32.11
N ILE A 24 -14.87 11.98 -33.38
CA ILE A 24 -16.15 11.50 -33.90
C ILE A 24 -16.00 10.01 -34.20
N LEU A 25 -16.57 9.17 -33.35
CA LEU A 25 -16.62 7.71 -33.49
C LEU A 25 -17.56 7.30 -34.63
N TYR A 26 -18.64 8.06 -34.82
CA TYR A 26 -19.58 7.84 -35.93
C TYR A 26 -20.28 9.14 -36.31
N GLN A 27 -20.52 9.39 -37.60
CA GLN A 27 -21.35 10.53 -38.02
C GLN A 27 -22.14 10.25 -39.29
N ASN A 28 -23.42 10.65 -39.29
CA ASN A 28 -24.29 10.64 -40.45
C ASN A 28 -25.14 11.92 -40.54
N THR A 29 -24.99 12.64 -41.64
CA THR A 29 -25.72 13.90 -41.93
C THR A 29 -26.90 13.68 -42.89
N PHE A 30 -27.22 12.43 -43.23
CA PHE A 30 -28.32 12.00 -44.12
C PHE A 30 -28.42 12.74 -45.47
N SER A 31 -27.29 13.27 -45.95
CA SER A 31 -27.24 14.27 -47.03
C SER A 31 -27.26 13.69 -48.45
N ASP A 32 -27.05 12.38 -48.60
CA ASP A 32 -26.91 11.71 -49.89
C ASP A 32 -28.23 11.33 -50.59
N ASN A 33 -28.14 11.15 -51.91
CA ASN A 33 -29.28 11.19 -52.82
C ASN A 33 -30.04 9.85 -52.90
N GLY A 34 -30.80 9.52 -51.86
CA GLY A 34 -31.96 8.62 -52.00
C GLY A 34 -31.77 7.14 -51.65
N ASP A 35 -30.67 6.77 -51.01
CA ASP A 35 -30.60 5.58 -50.15
C ASP A 35 -29.94 6.02 -48.84
N VAL A 36 -30.48 5.58 -47.70
CA VAL A 36 -29.68 5.44 -46.48
C VAL A 36 -28.50 4.55 -46.89
N ASN A 37 -27.25 5.04 -46.80
CA ASN A 37 -26.05 4.54 -47.47
C ASN A 37 -25.59 3.10 -47.07
N GLY A 38 -26.48 2.15 -46.83
CA GLY A 38 -26.14 0.81 -46.31
C GLY A 38 -26.01 0.77 -44.78
N ASP A 39 -25.66 1.90 -44.18
CA ASP A 39 -25.37 2.04 -42.74
C ASP A 39 -26.64 2.05 -41.87
N TRP A 40 -27.76 2.53 -42.41
CA TRP A 40 -29.04 2.64 -41.70
C TRP A 40 -30.12 1.83 -42.42
N ASP A 41 -30.56 0.74 -41.79
CA ASP A 41 -31.57 -0.15 -42.34
C ASP A 41 -32.90 -0.06 -41.59
N ARG A 42 -33.97 -0.24 -42.36
CA ARG A 42 -35.32 -0.35 -41.81
C ARG A 42 -35.56 -1.76 -41.29
N THR A 43 -35.86 -1.87 -40.01
CA THR A 43 -36.20 -3.12 -39.33
C THR A 43 -37.69 -3.49 -39.49
N SER A 44 -38.61 -2.50 -39.63
CA SER A 44 -40.05 -2.75 -39.86
C SER A 44 -40.79 -1.57 -40.59
N GLY A 45 -41.92 -1.83 -41.28
CA GLY A 45 -42.77 -0.78 -41.93
C GLY A 45 -42.93 -0.87 -43.47
N ASN A 46 -43.55 0.14 -44.12
CA ASN A 46 -43.72 0.24 -45.59
C ASN A 46 -42.55 1.02 -46.27
N GLY A 47 -42.27 0.73 -47.56
CA GLY A 47 -40.99 1.06 -48.22
C GLY A 47 -40.65 2.53 -48.45
N ASN A 48 -41.53 3.47 -48.09
CA ASN A 48 -41.30 4.91 -48.24
C ASN A 48 -41.26 5.66 -46.89
N ASP A 49 -41.28 4.94 -45.76
CA ASP A 49 -41.58 5.53 -44.45
C ASP A 49 -40.35 5.80 -43.57
N PHE A 50 -39.21 5.18 -43.89
CA PHE A 50 -37.89 5.42 -43.29
C PHE A 50 -36.90 5.77 -44.40
N GLN A 51 -36.76 7.06 -44.74
CA GLN A 51 -35.90 7.49 -45.86
C GLN A 51 -35.43 8.95 -45.75
N ALA A 52 -34.17 9.20 -46.12
CA ALA A 52 -33.63 10.56 -46.26
C ALA A 52 -34.37 11.34 -47.38
N ASN A 53 -34.88 12.54 -47.11
CA ASN A 53 -35.56 13.37 -48.12
C ASN A 53 -35.50 14.88 -47.82
N THR A 54 -36.00 15.70 -48.75
CA THR A 54 -35.95 17.18 -48.70
C THR A 54 -37.22 17.84 -48.14
N SER A 55 -38.06 17.13 -47.39
CA SER A 55 -39.38 17.65 -46.96
C SER A 55 -39.30 18.63 -45.78
N THR A 56 -38.13 18.87 -45.19
CA THR A 56 -37.88 19.86 -44.14
C THR A 56 -37.55 21.23 -44.76
N PHE A 57 -38.24 22.29 -44.32
CA PHE A 57 -38.09 23.64 -44.89
C PHE A 57 -36.85 24.40 -44.36
N SER A 58 -36.07 23.80 -43.46
CA SER A 58 -35.05 24.52 -42.68
C SER A 58 -33.71 23.80 -42.48
N SER A 59 -33.47 22.64 -43.08
CA SER A 59 -32.14 22.03 -43.17
C SER A 59 -31.69 21.98 -44.64
N SER A 60 -30.45 22.35 -44.89
CA SER A 60 -29.71 21.94 -46.07
C SER A 60 -28.55 21.16 -45.49
N PRO A 61 -28.45 19.83 -45.62
CA PRO A 61 -29.01 18.91 -46.64
C PRO A 61 -30.30 18.15 -46.20
N ARG A 62 -30.61 16.99 -46.83
CA ARG A 62 -31.77 16.11 -46.54
C ARG A 62 -31.71 15.59 -45.10
N SER A 63 -32.86 15.29 -44.49
CA SER A 63 -32.95 14.65 -43.16
C SER A 63 -33.63 13.28 -43.25
N LEU A 64 -33.28 12.36 -42.35
CA LEU A 64 -33.94 11.06 -42.20
C LEU A 64 -35.39 11.28 -41.76
N ARG A 65 -36.35 10.87 -42.57
CA ARG A 65 -37.77 10.94 -42.20
C ARG A 65 -38.26 9.58 -41.74
N ILE A 66 -38.96 9.60 -40.60
CA ILE A 66 -39.64 8.45 -39.99
C ILE A 66 -41.14 8.75 -39.97
N ARG A 67 -41.98 7.80 -40.39
CA ARG A 67 -43.45 7.93 -40.40
C ARG A 67 -44.22 6.80 -39.71
N ASP A 68 -43.67 5.60 -39.79
CA ASP A 68 -44.25 4.37 -39.24
C ASP A 68 -43.13 3.31 -39.14
N GLY A 69 -43.16 2.51 -38.07
CA GLY A 69 -42.21 1.43 -37.80
C GLY A 69 -40.90 1.85 -37.15
N SER A 70 -39.93 0.93 -37.20
CA SER A 70 -38.58 1.08 -36.65
C SER A 70 -37.49 1.01 -37.73
N GLY A 71 -36.38 1.70 -37.50
CA GLY A 71 -35.17 1.63 -38.30
C GLY A 71 -33.96 2.14 -37.52
N GLY A 72 -32.79 1.62 -37.85
CA GLY A 72 -31.58 1.83 -37.07
C GLY A 72 -30.32 1.49 -37.85
N ILE A 73 -29.18 1.48 -37.18
CA ILE A 73 -27.89 1.12 -37.78
C ILE A 73 -27.89 -0.39 -38.10
N SER A 74 -27.42 -0.74 -39.30
CA SER A 74 -27.43 -2.12 -39.82
C SER A 74 -26.22 -2.94 -39.35
N ASP A 75 -26.30 -4.27 -39.50
CA ASP A 75 -25.34 -5.30 -39.02
C ASP A 75 -23.94 -5.22 -39.65
N GLY A 76 -23.63 -4.16 -40.42
CA GLY A 76 -22.36 -3.99 -41.14
C GLY A 76 -21.58 -2.72 -40.82
N ASP A 77 -22.14 -1.82 -39.99
CA ASP A 77 -21.57 -0.51 -39.66
C ASP A 77 -21.49 -0.38 -38.13
N LEU A 78 -20.48 -1.03 -37.58
CA LEU A 78 -20.23 -1.09 -36.13
C LEU A 78 -19.71 0.27 -35.66
N ILE A 79 -20.34 0.86 -34.64
CA ILE A 79 -19.78 2.02 -33.96
C ILE A 79 -18.82 1.50 -32.90
N ASP A 80 -17.53 1.72 -33.11
CA ASP A 80 -16.53 1.44 -32.09
C ASP A 80 -16.63 2.48 -30.97
N ALA A 81 -17.43 2.16 -29.96
CA ALA A 81 -17.62 2.96 -28.75
C ALA A 81 -16.98 2.30 -27.53
N ALA A 82 -15.99 1.40 -27.72
CA ALA A 82 -15.17 0.82 -26.66
C ALA A 82 -14.18 1.85 -26.08
N VAL A 83 -14.70 3.01 -25.69
CA VAL A 83 -13.98 4.15 -25.15
C VAL A 83 -14.45 4.44 -23.71
N PRO A 84 -13.65 5.09 -22.86
CA PRO A 84 -13.99 5.33 -21.45
C PRO A 84 -15.27 6.14 -21.24
N SER A 85 -15.58 7.05 -22.18
CA SER A 85 -16.89 7.69 -22.26
C SER A 85 -17.12 8.25 -23.67
N ALA A 86 -18.36 8.20 -24.11
CA ALA A 86 -18.80 8.82 -25.36
C ALA A 86 -20.19 9.44 -25.19
N GLU A 87 -20.54 10.37 -26.07
CA GLU A 87 -21.88 10.94 -26.17
C GLU A 87 -22.42 10.79 -27.59
N VAL A 88 -23.74 10.61 -27.71
CA VAL A 88 -24.46 10.67 -28.98
C VAL A 88 -25.20 12.00 -29.08
N SER A 89 -25.10 12.66 -30.23
CA SER A 89 -25.81 13.89 -30.53
C SER A 89 -26.51 13.83 -31.89
N PHE A 90 -27.68 14.45 -32.00
CA PHE A 90 -28.43 14.58 -33.26
C PHE A 90 -29.48 15.69 -33.20
N TRP A 91 -29.87 16.18 -34.36
CA TRP A 91 -31.00 17.07 -34.53
C TRP A 91 -32.29 16.27 -34.78
N LEU A 92 -33.37 16.57 -34.07
CA LEU A 92 -34.67 15.94 -34.22
C LEU A 92 -35.77 16.99 -34.40
N ARG A 93 -36.75 16.74 -35.27
CA ARG A 93 -37.86 17.66 -35.49
C ARG A 93 -39.18 16.97 -35.84
N GLN A 94 -40.28 17.45 -35.26
CA GLN A 94 -41.64 17.08 -35.64
C GLN A 94 -42.10 17.69 -36.97
N GLY A 95 -43.03 17.05 -37.66
CA GLY A 95 -43.69 17.55 -38.85
C GLY A 95 -44.36 18.92 -38.67
N SER A 96 -44.72 19.56 -39.79
CA SER A 96 -45.51 20.80 -39.77
C SER A 96 -46.95 20.51 -39.31
N PRO A 97 -47.77 21.52 -39.00
CA PRO A 97 -49.14 21.30 -38.47
C PRO A 97 -50.07 20.40 -39.31
N SER A 98 -49.77 20.16 -40.59
CA SER A 98 -50.54 19.26 -41.47
C SER A 98 -50.05 17.80 -41.47
N ASN A 99 -48.97 17.51 -40.75
CA ASN A 99 -48.23 16.25 -40.80
C ASN A 99 -47.34 16.01 -39.55
N ALA A 100 -47.73 16.58 -38.41
CA ALA A 100 -47.03 16.41 -37.14
C ALA A 100 -47.60 15.18 -36.42
N PRO A 101 -46.77 14.43 -35.68
CA PRO A 101 -47.26 13.36 -34.83
C PRO A 101 -48.26 13.88 -33.80
N GLU A 102 -49.14 13.00 -33.33
CA GLU A 102 -50.20 13.29 -32.37
C GLU A 102 -49.95 12.56 -31.05
N SER A 103 -50.81 12.78 -30.05
CA SER A 103 -50.66 12.13 -28.74
C SER A 103 -50.77 10.60 -28.86
N GLY A 104 -49.70 9.89 -28.49
CA GLY A 104 -49.57 8.44 -28.65
C GLY A 104 -48.77 8.01 -29.89
N GLU A 105 -48.22 8.96 -30.65
CA GLU A 105 -47.35 8.75 -31.81
C GLU A 105 -45.90 9.18 -31.49
N ASP A 106 -45.40 8.64 -30.38
CA ASP A 106 -44.12 9.02 -29.78
C ASP A 106 -42.95 8.36 -30.52
N LEU A 107 -41.81 9.06 -30.58
CA LEU A 107 -40.56 8.53 -31.13
C LEU A 107 -39.65 8.09 -29.99
N GLU A 108 -39.31 6.81 -29.99
CA GLU A 108 -38.39 6.19 -29.04
C GLU A 108 -37.02 6.00 -29.70
N PHE A 109 -35.95 6.24 -28.94
CA PHE A 109 -34.57 6.08 -29.36
C PHE A 109 -33.88 5.06 -28.46
N TYR A 110 -33.30 4.03 -29.07
CA TYR A 110 -32.68 2.89 -28.40
C TYR A 110 -31.20 2.77 -28.78
N TYR A 111 -30.42 2.16 -27.90
CA TYR A 111 -29.16 1.53 -28.24
C TYR A 111 -29.23 0.01 -28.04
N MET A 112 -28.35 -0.72 -28.69
CA MET A 112 -28.14 -2.14 -28.42
C MET A 112 -27.03 -2.26 -27.38
N ASP A 113 -27.30 -2.93 -26.26
CA ASP A 113 -26.27 -3.23 -25.28
C ASP A 113 -25.35 -4.36 -25.76
N SER A 114 -24.24 -4.56 -25.05
CA SER A 114 -23.26 -5.62 -25.34
C SER A 114 -23.84 -7.04 -25.27
N GLY A 115 -25.01 -7.22 -24.63
CA GLY A 115 -25.76 -8.47 -24.59
C GLY A 115 -26.70 -8.67 -25.79
N GLY A 116 -26.72 -7.75 -26.75
CA GLY A 116 -27.58 -7.80 -27.94
C GLY A 116 -29.04 -7.39 -27.69
N SER A 117 -29.35 -6.79 -26.54
CA SER A 117 -30.69 -6.32 -26.18
C SER A 117 -30.88 -4.84 -26.51
N TRP A 118 -32.05 -4.48 -27.07
CA TRP A 118 -32.39 -3.07 -27.32
C TRP A 118 -32.86 -2.39 -26.02
N VAL A 119 -32.11 -1.39 -25.59
CA VAL A 119 -32.35 -0.58 -24.37
C VAL A 119 -32.76 0.84 -24.75
N LEU A 120 -33.83 1.35 -24.14
CA LEU A 120 -34.40 2.67 -24.42
C LEU A 120 -33.51 3.79 -23.82
N LEU A 121 -33.05 4.72 -24.65
CA LEU A 121 -32.33 5.94 -24.21
C LEU A 121 -33.27 7.11 -23.95
N SER A 122 -34.23 7.34 -24.83
CA SER A 122 -35.13 8.48 -24.72
C SER A 122 -36.43 8.31 -25.50
N THR A 123 -37.46 9.04 -25.08
CA THR A 123 -38.77 9.11 -25.75
C THR A 123 -39.13 10.56 -26.01
N TYR A 124 -39.56 10.86 -27.24
CA TYR A 124 -40.02 12.17 -27.68
C TYR A 124 -41.52 12.12 -27.97
N LEU A 125 -42.29 12.93 -27.25
CA LEU A 125 -43.75 12.85 -27.28
C LEU A 125 -44.32 13.45 -28.57
N GLY A 126 -45.20 12.71 -29.24
CA GLY A 126 -45.97 13.20 -30.39
C GLY A 126 -46.93 14.33 -30.01
N ALA A 127 -47.33 14.43 -28.73
CA ALA A 127 -48.22 15.49 -28.24
C ALA A 127 -47.60 16.90 -28.23
N ASP A 128 -46.30 17.05 -28.48
CA ASP A 128 -45.63 18.35 -28.51
C ASP A 128 -46.09 19.23 -29.68
N ALA A 129 -45.80 20.53 -29.60
CA ALA A 129 -46.30 21.49 -30.58
C ALA A 129 -45.72 21.20 -31.98
N SER A 130 -46.58 21.09 -32.99
CA SER A 130 -46.16 20.79 -34.37
C SER A 130 -44.97 21.64 -34.82
N GLY A 131 -43.90 20.98 -35.27
CA GLY A 131 -42.68 21.62 -35.72
C GLY A 131 -41.63 21.85 -34.64
N THR A 132 -41.84 21.31 -33.42
CA THR A 132 -40.86 21.30 -32.33
C THR A 132 -39.56 20.67 -32.80
N VAL A 133 -38.45 21.28 -32.36
CA VAL A 133 -37.07 20.88 -32.68
C VAL A 133 -36.37 20.53 -31.37
N TYR A 134 -35.67 19.39 -31.34
CA TYR A 134 -34.81 18.94 -30.26
C TYR A 134 -33.38 18.88 -30.81
N ASN A 135 -32.43 19.50 -30.10
CA ASN A 135 -31.02 19.21 -30.28
C ASN A 135 -30.66 18.24 -29.17
N VAL A 136 -30.43 16.99 -29.53
CA VAL A 136 -30.23 15.89 -28.61
C VAL A 136 -28.73 15.71 -28.40
N THR A 137 -28.30 15.62 -27.16
CA THR A 137 -26.98 15.16 -26.74
C THR A 137 -27.19 14.28 -25.50
N ILE A 138 -26.75 13.03 -25.55
CA ILE A 138 -26.93 12.03 -24.50
C ILE A 138 -25.58 11.35 -24.26
N ALA A 139 -25.07 11.43 -23.04
CA ALA A 139 -23.92 10.61 -22.64
C ALA A 139 -24.31 9.13 -22.71
N LEU A 140 -23.49 8.33 -23.37
CA LEU A 140 -23.76 6.91 -23.55
C LEU A 140 -23.58 6.19 -22.22
N PRO A 141 -24.60 5.42 -21.76
CA PRO A 141 -24.47 4.63 -20.54
C PRO A 141 -23.42 3.53 -20.72
N ALA A 142 -22.87 3.00 -19.63
CA ALA A 142 -21.81 1.98 -19.69
C ALA A 142 -22.16 0.79 -20.59
N GLY A 143 -23.42 0.33 -20.58
CA GLY A 143 -23.87 -0.77 -21.44
C GLY A 143 -23.83 -0.46 -22.94
N ALA A 144 -23.64 0.79 -23.35
CA ALA A 144 -23.51 1.25 -24.74
C ALA A 144 -22.05 1.48 -25.16
N LEU A 145 -21.08 1.37 -24.24
CA LEU A 145 -19.66 1.63 -24.52
C LEU A 145 -18.93 0.34 -24.91
N HIS A 146 -19.16 -0.12 -26.14
CA HIS A 146 -18.55 -1.31 -26.73
C HIS A 146 -18.37 -1.15 -28.24
N ASP A 147 -17.65 -2.08 -28.86
CA ASP A 147 -17.20 -2.04 -30.26
C ASP A 147 -18.29 -2.40 -31.30
N ASP A 148 -19.41 -3.00 -30.86
CA ASP A 148 -20.61 -3.28 -31.66
C ASP A 148 -21.82 -2.37 -31.29
N LEU A 149 -21.58 -1.09 -30.99
CA LEU A 149 -22.68 -0.20 -30.62
C LEU A 149 -23.59 0.08 -31.83
N ARG A 150 -24.90 -0.06 -31.62
CA ARG A 150 -25.95 0.24 -32.62
C ARG A 150 -27.06 1.08 -32.03
N PHE A 151 -27.70 1.88 -32.89
CA PHE A 151 -28.84 2.70 -32.51
C PHE A 151 -30.09 2.37 -33.33
N GLN A 152 -31.27 2.53 -32.72
CA GLN A 152 -32.56 2.36 -33.39
C GLN A 152 -33.54 3.45 -32.99
N PHE A 153 -34.25 4.01 -33.98
CA PHE A 153 -35.45 4.80 -33.75
C PHE A 153 -36.69 3.95 -34.00
N ASN A 154 -37.67 4.05 -33.10
CA ASN A 154 -38.95 3.36 -33.19
C ASN A 154 -40.10 4.34 -32.99
N MET A 155 -41.07 4.34 -33.89
CA MET A 155 -42.30 5.12 -33.72
C MET A 155 -43.40 4.22 -33.14
N THR A 156 -43.90 4.56 -31.96
CA THR A 156 -44.82 3.72 -31.18
C THR A 156 -46.17 3.49 -31.88
N SER A 157 -46.66 4.48 -32.65
CA SER A 157 -47.76 4.35 -33.61
C SER A 157 -47.74 5.49 -34.64
N GLY A 158 -48.35 5.31 -35.82
CA GLY A 158 -48.42 6.37 -36.84
C GLY A 158 -49.05 5.95 -38.19
N GLY A 159 -49.31 6.93 -39.05
CA GLY A 159 -49.84 6.77 -40.41
C GLY A 159 -49.14 7.64 -41.46
N ASN A 160 -49.71 7.76 -42.66
CA ASN A 160 -49.08 8.45 -43.80
C ASN A 160 -48.85 9.97 -43.61
N THR A 161 -49.41 10.54 -42.53
CA THR A 161 -49.33 11.96 -42.21
C THR A 161 -48.30 12.28 -41.15
N ASP A 162 -47.80 11.32 -40.39
CA ASP A 162 -47.14 11.64 -39.12
C ASP A 162 -45.63 11.54 -39.33
N ARG A 163 -44.89 12.60 -39.00
CA ARG A 163 -43.49 12.72 -39.46
C ARG A 163 -42.55 13.20 -38.37
N TRP A 164 -41.54 12.39 -38.14
CA TRP A 164 -40.31 12.77 -37.44
C TRP A 164 -39.17 12.93 -38.44
N TYR A 165 -38.26 13.85 -38.16
CA TYR A 165 -37.10 14.14 -38.97
C TYR A 165 -35.84 14.14 -38.09
N VAL A 166 -34.84 13.31 -38.42
CA VAL A 166 -33.54 13.23 -37.74
C VAL A 166 -32.44 13.71 -38.67
N ASP A 167 -31.51 14.49 -38.17
CA ASP A 167 -30.35 15.04 -38.90
C ASP A 167 -29.12 15.13 -38.00
N ASP A 168 -27.94 15.35 -38.57
CA ASP A 168 -26.68 15.60 -37.84
C ASP A 168 -26.34 14.55 -36.74
N PHE A 169 -26.58 13.26 -36.99
CA PHE A 169 -26.31 12.20 -36.02
C PHE A 169 -24.81 11.97 -35.86
N THR A 170 -24.29 12.10 -34.64
CA THR A 170 -22.85 12.06 -34.34
C THR A 170 -22.62 11.38 -33.00
N VAL A 171 -21.73 10.39 -32.93
CA VAL A 171 -21.19 9.83 -31.68
C VAL A 171 -19.78 10.38 -31.50
N THR A 172 -19.49 10.93 -30.32
CA THR A 172 -18.22 11.61 -30.02
C THR A 172 -17.66 11.07 -28.72
N GLU A 173 -16.37 10.76 -28.67
CA GLU A 173 -15.67 10.41 -27.44
C GLU A 173 -15.55 11.64 -26.51
N THR A 174 -15.85 11.47 -25.23
CA THR A 174 -15.89 12.57 -24.24
C THR A 174 -14.83 12.46 -23.13
N GLY A 175 -14.10 11.35 -23.05
CA GLY A 175 -13.16 11.06 -21.96
C GLY A 175 -11.82 11.80 -22.09
N VAL A 176 -11.42 12.55 -21.06
CA VAL A 176 -10.10 13.19 -21.01
C VAL A 176 -9.07 12.19 -20.49
N VAL A 177 -8.11 11.76 -21.33
CA VAL A 177 -6.84 11.23 -20.82
C VAL A 177 -6.06 12.42 -20.23
N VAL A 178 -6.16 12.63 -18.92
CA VAL A 178 -5.13 13.35 -18.19
C VAL A 178 -3.99 12.34 -18.00
N PRO A 179 -2.75 12.63 -18.44
CA PRO A 179 -1.65 11.73 -18.14
C PRO A 179 -1.52 11.64 -16.62
N PRO A 180 -1.45 10.43 -16.03
CA PRO A 180 -1.03 10.32 -14.64
C PRO A 180 0.35 10.96 -14.49
N PRO A 181 0.72 11.45 -13.29
CA PRO A 181 2.10 11.81 -13.02
C PRO A 181 2.98 10.63 -13.42
N VAL A 182 4.05 10.89 -14.19
CA VAL A 182 4.97 9.86 -14.69
C VAL A 182 5.37 8.96 -13.52
N VAL A 183 4.82 7.73 -13.50
CA VAL A 183 4.98 6.74 -12.45
C VAL A 183 6.40 6.16 -12.57
N ALA A 184 7.13 6.08 -11.45
CA ALA A 184 8.50 5.58 -11.41
C ALA A 184 8.68 4.14 -11.94
N CYS A 185 7.61 3.35 -12.00
CA CYS A 185 7.59 2.02 -12.61
C CYS A 185 7.95 1.98 -14.10
N LEU A 186 7.76 3.07 -14.87
CA LEU A 186 8.06 3.02 -16.30
C LEU A 186 9.57 2.90 -16.59
N ASP A 187 10.42 3.29 -15.64
CA ASP A 187 11.87 3.09 -15.74
C ASP A 187 12.29 1.63 -15.44
N VAL A 188 11.42 0.83 -14.80
CA VAL A 188 11.68 -0.60 -14.46
C VAL A 188 11.79 -1.47 -15.70
N PHE A 189 11.15 -1.05 -16.79
CA PHE A 189 11.01 -1.83 -18.00
C PHE A 189 11.68 -1.20 -19.24
N SER A 190 12.37 -0.05 -19.06
CA SER A 190 12.98 0.69 -20.18
C SER A 190 14.52 0.61 -20.18
N SER A 191 15.01 -0.37 -20.95
CA SER A 191 16.35 -0.44 -21.56
C SER A 191 17.58 -0.69 -20.66
N GLY A 192 18.18 -1.87 -20.83
CA GLY A 192 19.55 -2.08 -21.38
C GLY A 192 20.77 -1.41 -20.73
N THR A 193 20.62 -0.69 -19.63
CA THR A 193 21.74 -0.11 -18.87
C THR A 193 21.58 -0.45 -17.39
N GLN A 194 22.62 -1.10 -16.88
CA GLN A 194 22.72 -1.78 -15.59
C GLN A 194 22.76 -0.78 -14.42
N THR A 195 21.60 -0.24 -14.05
CA THR A 195 21.32 0.26 -12.70
C THR A 195 19.98 -0.34 -12.30
N THR A 196 19.94 -1.17 -11.26
CA THR A 196 18.75 -1.87 -10.79
C THR A 196 17.62 -0.88 -10.53
N PRO A 197 16.52 -0.91 -11.31
CA PRO A 197 15.32 -0.14 -11.01
C PRO A 197 14.70 -0.65 -9.70
N PRO A 198 13.90 0.15 -8.99
CA PRO A 198 13.10 -0.37 -7.88
C PRO A 198 12.12 -1.42 -8.43
N GLY A 199 12.21 -2.67 -7.96
CA GLY A 199 11.26 -3.73 -8.29
C GLY A 199 9.82 -3.38 -7.90
N LEU A 200 8.85 -4.15 -8.39
CA LEU A 200 7.47 -3.99 -7.95
C LEU A 200 7.37 -4.26 -6.43
N THR A 201 6.67 -3.40 -5.70
CA THR A 201 6.24 -3.68 -4.33
C THR A 201 5.05 -4.63 -4.40
N LEU A 202 5.35 -5.94 -4.47
CA LEU A 202 4.32 -6.96 -4.58
C LEU A 202 3.45 -7.02 -3.31
N PRO A 203 2.14 -7.30 -3.43
CA PRO A 203 1.30 -7.58 -2.27
C PRO A 203 1.78 -8.84 -1.54
N THR A 204 1.40 -9.02 -0.28
CA THR A 204 1.54 -10.33 0.37
C THR A 204 0.67 -11.34 -0.38
N PHE A 205 1.24 -12.49 -0.76
CA PHE A 205 0.48 -13.56 -1.39
C PHE A 205 -0.67 -14.03 -0.49
N LEU A 206 -1.89 -14.11 -1.01
CA LEU A 206 -3.08 -14.50 -0.26
C LEU A 206 -3.45 -15.95 -0.55
N TYR A 207 -3.04 -16.86 0.34
CA TYR A 207 -3.38 -18.28 0.24
C TYR A 207 -4.88 -18.55 0.44
N ASN A 208 -5.37 -19.61 -0.22
CA ASN A 208 -6.67 -20.20 0.01
C ASN A 208 -6.78 -20.78 1.44
N SER A 209 -7.98 -20.76 2.04
CA SER A 209 -8.27 -21.42 3.32
C SER A 209 -9.49 -22.35 3.27
N SER A 210 -10.00 -22.62 2.06
CA SER A 210 -11.25 -23.32 1.76
C SER A 210 -11.00 -24.59 0.96
N ASP A 211 -11.56 -25.73 1.39
CA ASP A 211 -11.45 -27.02 0.67
C ASP A 211 -12.40 -27.10 -0.57
N THR A 212 -12.64 -26.01 -1.30
CA THR A 212 -13.62 -25.97 -2.40
C THR A 212 -12.97 -26.34 -3.73
N GLU A 213 -13.33 -27.49 -4.29
CA GLU A 213 -12.85 -27.99 -5.60
C GLU A 213 -13.92 -27.83 -6.70
N LEU A 214 -13.52 -27.38 -7.88
CA LEU A 214 -14.33 -27.29 -9.09
C LEU A 214 -13.61 -27.98 -10.25
N SER A 215 -14.30 -28.85 -10.99
CA SER A 215 -13.74 -29.53 -12.17
C SER A 215 -14.82 -29.69 -13.26
N GLY A 216 -14.48 -29.43 -14.52
CA GLY A 216 -15.34 -29.72 -15.67
C GLY A 216 -15.16 -28.86 -16.94
N ASP A 217 -15.71 -29.31 -18.06
CA ASP A 217 -15.71 -28.64 -19.39
C ASP A 217 -16.17 -27.15 -19.42
N SER A 218 -17.03 -26.70 -18.50
CA SER A 218 -17.55 -25.33 -18.50
C SER A 218 -17.89 -24.83 -17.11
N LEU A 219 -17.05 -23.95 -16.58
CA LEU A 219 -17.10 -23.42 -15.22
C LEU A 219 -17.41 -21.93 -15.21
N SER A 220 -18.15 -21.50 -14.18
CA SER A 220 -18.44 -20.10 -13.90
C SER A 220 -18.14 -19.84 -12.43
N VAL A 221 -17.10 -19.05 -12.18
CA VAL A 221 -16.47 -18.90 -10.87
C VAL A 221 -16.68 -17.46 -10.38
N ALA A 222 -17.23 -17.31 -9.18
CA ALA A 222 -17.39 -16.01 -8.52
C ALA A 222 -16.16 -15.73 -7.63
N ALA A 223 -15.95 -14.47 -7.23
CA ALA A 223 -14.85 -14.15 -6.30
C ALA A 223 -14.97 -14.94 -4.99
N GLY A 224 -13.86 -15.46 -4.48
CA GLY A 224 -13.85 -16.37 -3.34
C GLY A 224 -12.56 -17.18 -3.21
N GLU A 225 -12.63 -18.23 -2.40
CA GLU A 225 -11.50 -19.10 -2.05
C GLU A 225 -11.76 -20.54 -2.52
N TYR A 226 -10.79 -21.12 -3.24
CA TYR A 226 -10.87 -22.41 -3.92
C TYR A 226 -9.60 -23.23 -3.71
N GLU A 227 -9.76 -24.52 -3.39
CA GLU A 227 -8.64 -25.46 -3.33
C GLU A 227 -8.16 -25.77 -4.74
N GLN A 228 -9.06 -26.22 -5.61
CA GLN A 228 -8.70 -26.62 -6.97
C GLN A 228 -9.75 -26.13 -7.96
N ILE A 229 -9.30 -25.64 -9.11
CA ILE A 229 -10.12 -25.39 -10.29
C ILE A 229 -9.44 -26.09 -11.48
N GLU A 230 -10.02 -27.19 -11.94
CA GLU A 230 -9.53 -28.00 -13.06
C GLU A 230 -10.47 -27.83 -14.26
N VAL A 231 -9.93 -27.49 -15.43
CA VAL A 231 -10.70 -27.33 -16.66
C VAL A 231 -10.27 -28.40 -17.66
N ASP A 232 -11.19 -29.31 -17.98
CA ASP A 232 -10.98 -30.41 -18.92
C ASP A 232 -10.51 -29.93 -20.32
N GLU A 233 -9.86 -30.82 -21.10
CA GLU A 233 -9.48 -30.61 -22.52
C GLU A 233 -10.61 -29.94 -23.34
N ASP A 234 -10.27 -28.91 -24.12
CA ASP A 234 -11.20 -28.03 -24.88
C ASP A 234 -12.25 -27.27 -24.00
N GLY A 235 -12.06 -27.26 -22.68
CA GLY A 235 -12.99 -26.68 -21.71
C GLY A 235 -12.89 -25.16 -21.56
N THR A 236 -13.79 -24.58 -20.75
CA THR A 236 -13.85 -23.13 -20.51
C THR A 236 -14.09 -22.80 -19.03
N VAL A 237 -13.39 -21.79 -18.50
CA VAL A 237 -13.72 -21.21 -17.18
C VAL A 237 -13.94 -19.71 -17.30
N ASN A 238 -15.01 -19.20 -16.70
CA ASN A 238 -15.31 -17.77 -16.65
C ASN A 238 -15.28 -17.28 -15.20
N PHE A 239 -14.32 -16.44 -14.87
CA PHE A 239 -14.30 -15.68 -13.61
C PHE A 239 -15.16 -14.44 -13.78
N THR A 240 -16.24 -14.34 -13.01
CA THR A 240 -17.39 -13.46 -13.33
C THR A 240 -17.48 -12.17 -12.52
N THR A 241 -16.65 -11.99 -11.49
CA THR A 241 -16.77 -10.87 -10.54
C THR A 241 -15.75 -9.79 -10.85
N ILE A 242 -16.19 -8.69 -11.45
CA ILE A 242 -15.36 -7.50 -11.68
C ILE A 242 -14.97 -6.85 -10.33
N GLY A 243 -13.69 -6.53 -10.16
CA GLY A 243 -13.10 -6.10 -8.89
C GLY A 243 -13.01 -7.23 -7.85
N GLY A 244 -13.22 -8.48 -8.26
CA GLY A 244 -13.17 -9.64 -7.38
C GLY A 244 -11.76 -9.95 -6.91
N VAL A 245 -11.66 -10.52 -5.71
CA VAL A 245 -10.42 -11.14 -5.20
C VAL A 245 -10.63 -12.65 -5.19
N TYR A 246 -9.74 -13.38 -5.86
CA TYR A 246 -9.76 -14.82 -5.98
C TYR A 246 -8.51 -15.39 -5.29
N ARG A 247 -8.69 -16.42 -4.46
CA ARG A 247 -7.60 -17.17 -3.82
C ARG A 247 -7.75 -18.62 -4.20
N ILE A 248 -6.85 -19.12 -5.02
CA ILE A 248 -6.91 -20.45 -5.62
C ILE A 248 -5.63 -21.17 -5.21
N ASP A 249 -5.72 -22.38 -4.68
CA ASP A 249 -4.51 -23.18 -4.43
C ASP A 249 -3.98 -23.70 -5.77
N GLU A 250 -4.80 -24.41 -6.56
CA GLU A 250 -4.41 -24.94 -7.87
C GLU A 250 -5.40 -24.53 -8.97
N LEU A 251 -4.91 -23.92 -10.06
CA LEU A 251 -5.66 -23.68 -11.30
C LEU A 251 -5.01 -24.46 -12.44
N GLU A 252 -5.68 -25.49 -12.94
CA GLU A 252 -5.23 -26.36 -14.02
C GLU A 252 -6.10 -26.16 -15.26
N LEU A 253 -5.47 -25.80 -16.39
CA LEU A 253 -6.08 -25.73 -17.71
C LEU A 253 -5.47 -26.80 -18.62
N ASP A 254 -6.23 -27.86 -18.91
CA ASP A 254 -5.84 -28.93 -19.83
C ASP A 254 -5.67 -28.44 -21.27
N GLU A 255 -5.18 -29.32 -22.16
CA GLU A 255 -4.95 -29.06 -23.58
C GLU A 255 -6.11 -28.27 -24.25
N ASN A 256 -5.79 -27.12 -24.84
CA ASN A 256 -6.72 -26.18 -25.51
C ASN A 256 -7.83 -25.56 -24.62
N ALA A 257 -7.74 -25.63 -23.29
CA ALA A 257 -8.71 -25.00 -22.40
C ALA A 257 -8.59 -23.47 -22.38
N VAL A 258 -9.72 -22.78 -22.17
CA VAL A 258 -9.80 -21.30 -22.21
C VAL A 258 -10.29 -20.73 -20.88
N ALA A 259 -9.46 -19.91 -20.24
CA ALA A 259 -9.84 -19.17 -19.03
C ALA A 259 -10.10 -17.69 -19.32
N THR A 260 -11.27 -17.23 -18.95
CA THR A 260 -11.71 -15.84 -19.12
C THR A 260 -11.78 -15.13 -17.76
N PHE A 261 -10.92 -14.15 -17.55
CA PHE A 261 -10.75 -13.41 -16.30
C PHE A 261 -11.46 -12.06 -16.36
N ALA A 262 -12.40 -11.80 -15.46
CA ALA A 262 -12.88 -10.43 -15.22
C ALA A 262 -11.78 -9.58 -14.53
N PRO A 263 -11.70 -8.26 -14.76
CA PRO A 263 -10.77 -7.39 -14.03
C PRO A 263 -10.85 -7.61 -12.51
N GLY A 264 -9.72 -7.79 -11.84
CA GLY A 264 -9.66 -8.22 -10.45
C GLY A 264 -8.29 -8.76 -10.05
N ASP A 265 -8.19 -9.24 -8.81
CA ASP A 265 -6.95 -9.76 -8.22
C ASP A 265 -7.06 -11.28 -8.04
N TYR A 266 -6.09 -12.02 -8.57
CA TYR A 266 -6.06 -13.47 -8.59
C TYR A 266 -4.78 -13.94 -7.93
N PHE A 267 -4.89 -14.59 -6.77
CA PHE A 267 -3.78 -15.23 -6.07
C PHE A 267 -3.90 -16.73 -6.31
N ILE A 268 -2.98 -17.30 -7.09
CA ILE A 268 -3.00 -18.70 -7.53
C ILE A 268 -1.71 -19.36 -7.03
N ASN A 269 -1.79 -20.35 -6.15
CA ASN A 269 -0.57 -20.91 -5.56
C ASN A 269 0.22 -21.73 -6.61
N GLU A 270 -0.48 -22.58 -7.36
CA GLU A 270 0.02 -23.39 -8.48
C GLU A 270 -0.85 -23.15 -9.72
N LEU A 271 -0.23 -22.70 -10.82
CA LEU A 271 -0.89 -22.45 -12.11
C LEU A 271 -0.30 -23.36 -13.18
N ASP A 272 -1.12 -24.28 -13.69
CA ASP A 272 -0.74 -25.21 -14.74
C ASP A 272 -1.50 -24.90 -16.03
N LEU A 273 -0.76 -24.56 -17.08
CA LEU A 273 -1.28 -24.31 -18.42
C LEU A 273 -0.71 -25.36 -19.37
N GLU A 274 -1.51 -26.36 -19.76
CA GLU A 274 -1.10 -27.35 -20.76
C GLU A 274 -1.08 -26.78 -22.18
N ASP A 275 -0.65 -27.61 -23.15
CA ASP A 275 -0.44 -27.21 -24.54
C ASP A 275 -1.70 -26.57 -25.16
N GLY A 276 -1.55 -25.38 -25.73
CA GLY A 276 -2.63 -24.66 -26.41
C GLY A 276 -3.62 -23.93 -25.49
N ALA A 277 -3.40 -23.89 -24.18
CA ALA A 277 -4.26 -23.15 -23.25
C ALA A 277 -4.29 -21.63 -23.55
N GLU A 278 -5.42 -20.98 -23.25
CA GLU A 278 -5.65 -19.55 -23.52
C GLU A 278 -6.19 -18.80 -22.30
N ILE A 279 -5.55 -17.68 -21.92
CA ILE A 279 -6.05 -16.73 -20.92
C ILE A 279 -6.52 -15.45 -21.59
N ILE A 280 -7.80 -15.11 -21.37
CA ILE A 280 -8.49 -13.96 -21.95
C ILE A 280 -8.96 -13.02 -20.83
N VAL A 281 -8.79 -11.70 -21.01
CA VAL A 281 -9.40 -10.69 -20.11
C VAL A 281 -10.79 -10.27 -20.61
N ALA A 282 -11.81 -10.45 -19.77
CA ALA A 282 -13.20 -10.08 -20.04
C ALA A 282 -13.58 -8.71 -19.48
N GLY A 283 -13.53 -7.69 -20.34
CA GLY A 283 -14.04 -6.35 -20.07
C GLY A 283 -12.96 -5.31 -19.75
N PRO A 284 -13.33 -4.03 -19.71
CA PRO A 284 -12.38 -2.94 -19.50
C PRO A 284 -11.89 -2.92 -18.04
N GLY A 285 -10.57 -3.03 -17.85
CA GLY A 285 -9.93 -3.02 -16.54
C GLY A 285 -8.63 -3.82 -16.57
N THR A 286 -7.97 -3.95 -15.43
CA THR A 286 -6.73 -4.71 -15.29
C THR A 286 -6.99 -6.02 -14.55
N VAL A 287 -6.55 -7.13 -15.12
CA VAL A 287 -6.42 -8.41 -14.42
C VAL A 287 -5.02 -8.49 -13.82
N ARG A 288 -4.94 -8.75 -12.52
CA ARG A 288 -3.68 -8.93 -11.80
C ARG A 288 -3.60 -10.36 -11.31
N ILE A 289 -2.71 -11.14 -11.91
CA ILE A 289 -2.48 -12.55 -11.55
C ILE A 289 -1.17 -12.62 -10.78
N PHE A 290 -1.25 -13.11 -9.55
CA PHE A 290 -0.16 -13.34 -8.61
C PHE A 290 -0.02 -14.85 -8.45
N VAL A 291 1.13 -15.40 -8.84
CA VAL A 291 1.38 -16.85 -8.86
C VAL A 291 2.63 -17.18 -8.07
N ASN A 292 2.63 -18.22 -7.24
CA ASN A 292 3.89 -18.69 -6.63
C ASN A 292 4.66 -19.58 -7.61
N GLU A 293 4.01 -20.65 -8.11
CA GLU A 293 4.60 -21.60 -9.05
C GLU A 293 3.74 -21.65 -10.33
N ALA A 294 4.37 -21.52 -11.50
CA ALA A 294 3.69 -21.55 -12.79
C ALA A 294 4.38 -22.51 -13.77
N SER A 295 3.61 -23.41 -14.37
CA SER A 295 4.04 -24.30 -15.46
C SER A 295 3.31 -23.92 -16.74
N ILE A 296 4.06 -23.49 -17.77
CA ILE A 296 3.49 -23.05 -19.06
C ILE A 296 3.98 -23.96 -20.18
N GLY A 297 3.05 -24.73 -20.75
CA GLY A 297 3.27 -25.62 -21.90
C GLY A 297 3.44 -24.88 -23.24
N SER A 298 3.41 -25.64 -24.33
CA SER A 298 3.64 -25.12 -25.68
C SER A 298 2.39 -24.44 -26.28
N ASN A 299 2.58 -23.47 -27.18
CA ASN A 299 1.50 -22.80 -27.93
C ASN A 299 0.44 -22.11 -27.04
N VAL A 300 0.84 -21.64 -25.85
CA VAL A 300 -0.02 -20.93 -24.89
C VAL A 300 -0.18 -19.45 -25.28
N SER A 301 -1.38 -18.90 -25.11
CA SER A 301 -1.66 -17.48 -25.33
C SER A 301 -2.24 -16.80 -24.08
N ILE A 302 -1.59 -15.73 -23.62
CA ILE A 302 -2.03 -14.97 -22.44
C ILE A 302 -2.24 -13.50 -22.81
N GLY A 303 -3.45 -13.01 -22.64
CA GLY A 303 -3.79 -11.60 -22.78
C GLY A 303 -3.83 -11.06 -24.22
N VAL A 304 -3.58 -11.92 -25.22
CA VAL A 304 -3.49 -11.53 -26.64
C VAL A 304 -4.81 -10.91 -27.14
N GLY A 305 -4.76 -9.66 -27.59
CA GLY A 305 -5.95 -8.95 -28.09
C GLY A 305 -6.93 -8.50 -27.01
N THR A 306 -6.50 -8.50 -25.74
CA THR A 306 -7.32 -8.12 -24.57
C THR A 306 -6.75 -6.86 -23.89
N PRO A 307 -7.49 -6.14 -23.02
CA PRO A 307 -7.11 -4.78 -22.62
C PRO A 307 -5.84 -4.69 -21.76
N TYR A 308 -5.85 -5.14 -20.50
CA TYR A 308 -4.70 -5.00 -19.59
C TYR A 308 -4.55 -6.20 -18.66
N ILE A 309 -3.37 -6.82 -18.65
CA ILE A 309 -3.00 -7.88 -17.71
C ILE A 309 -1.62 -7.60 -17.10
N ILE A 310 -1.51 -7.86 -15.79
CA ILE A 310 -0.25 -7.91 -15.05
C ILE A 310 -0.12 -9.33 -14.52
N PHE A 311 0.93 -10.02 -14.93
CA PHE A 311 1.23 -11.39 -14.58
C PHE A 311 2.52 -11.42 -13.75
N VAL A 312 2.37 -11.76 -12.46
CA VAL A 312 3.42 -11.73 -11.45
C VAL A 312 3.67 -13.15 -10.97
N VAL A 313 4.92 -13.60 -11.06
CA VAL A 313 5.39 -14.88 -10.50
C VAL A 313 6.36 -14.59 -9.34
N TYR A 314 6.15 -15.20 -8.18
CA TYR A 314 6.98 -15.01 -6.97
C TYR A 314 8.21 -15.94 -6.94
N ASP A 315 8.43 -16.71 -8.00
CA ASP A 315 9.57 -17.61 -8.21
C ASP A 315 10.00 -17.59 -9.70
N GLU A 316 10.85 -18.52 -10.11
CA GLU A 316 11.25 -18.76 -11.51
C GLU A 316 10.06 -19.05 -12.44
N LEU A 317 10.09 -18.49 -13.65
CA LEU A 317 9.13 -18.74 -14.72
C LEU A 317 9.83 -19.36 -15.92
N GLU A 318 9.56 -20.65 -16.16
CA GLU A 318 9.99 -21.39 -17.35
C GLU A 318 8.84 -21.45 -18.38
N ILE A 319 9.14 -21.12 -19.63
CA ILE A 319 8.20 -21.14 -20.76
C ILE A 319 8.83 -21.95 -21.89
N ASP A 320 8.07 -22.90 -22.45
CA ASP A 320 8.48 -23.81 -23.53
C ASP A 320 8.54 -23.09 -24.91
N GLU A 321 7.87 -23.60 -25.95
CA GLU A 321 7.86 -23.02 -27.31
C GLU A 321 6.49 -22.38 -27.71
N ASP A 322 6.51 -21.49 -28.71
CA ASP A 322 5.30 -20.87 -29.32
C ASP A 322 4.42 -20.01 -28.36
N PHE A 323 5.00 -19.39 -27.33
CA PHE A 323 4.27 -18.57 -26.35
C PHE A 323 3.90 -17.17 -26.89
N ASN A 324 2.64 -16.74 -26.71
CA ASN A 324 2.16 -15.42 -27.10
C ASN A 324 1.62 -14.64 -25.89
N PHE A 325 2.20 -13.47 -25.61
CA PHE A 325 1.83 -12.65 -24.44
C PHE A 325 1.61 -11.18 -24.80
N GLU A 326 0.51 -10.59 -24.31
CA GLU A 326 0.29 -9.15 -24.35
C GLU A 326 -0.03 -8.59 -22.96
N GLY A 327 0.90 -7.87 -22.32
CA GLY A 327 0.71 -7.36 -20.95
C GLY A 327 1.99 -6.95 -20.23
N VAL A 328 2.00 -7.05 -18.90
CA VAL A 328 3.20 -6.87 -18.06
C VAL A 328 3.56 -8.20 -17.42
N LEU A 329 4.73 -8.74 -17.75
CA LEU A 329 5.28 -9.97 -17.19
C LEU A 329 6.37 -9.64 -16.16
N TYR A 330 6.25 -10.18 -14.95
CA TYR A 330 7.17 -9.94 -13.85
C TYR A 330 7.44 -11.23 -13.08
N SER A 331 8.71 -11.58 -12.91
CA SER A 331 9.16 -12.61 -11.94
C SER A 331 10.07 -11.96 -10.90
N THR A 332 10.07 -12.48 -9.67
CA THR A 332 11.03 -12.08 -8.63
C THR A 332 12.39 -12.78 -8.72
N ASP A 333 12.56 -13.81 -9.55
CA ASP A 333 13.83 -14.53 -9.75
C ASP A 333 14.25 -14.52 -11.24
N SER A 334 13.93 -15.56 -12.02
CA SER A 334 14.29 -15.70 -13.42
C SER A 334 13.08 -15.84 -14.36
N VAL A 335 13.26 -15.44 -15.62
CA VAL A 335 12.38 -15.83 -16.74
C VAL A 335 13.22 -16.50 -17.83
N GLU A 336 12.90 -17.74 -18.17
CA GLU A 336 13.47 -18.50 -19.29
C GLU A 336 12.39 -18.76 -20.34
N ILE A 337 12.66 -18.38 -21.60
CA ILE A 337 11.75 -18.58 -22.74
C ILE A 337 12.54 -19.29 -23.84
N ASP A 338 12.09 -20.46 -24.31
CA ASP A 338 12.84 -21.29 -25.27
C ASP A 338 12.80 -20.74 -26.71
N GLU A 339 11.93 -21.22 -27.60
CA GLU A 339 11.92 -20.80 -29.02
C GLU A 339 10.56 -20.31 -29.56
N ASP A 340 10.61 -19.55 -30.67
CA ASP A 340 9.45 -19.12 -31.48
C ASP A 340 8.35 -18.29 -30.77
N SER A 341 8.69 -17.63 -29.65
CA SER A 341 7.74 -16.90 -28.79
C SER A 341 7.64 -15.38 -29.08
N ASN A 342 6.48 -14.76 -28.83
CA ASN A 342 6.21 -13.33 -29.06
C ASN A 342 5.58 -12.64 -27.84
N ILE A 343 6.29 -11.65 -27.29
CA ILE A 343 5.89 -10.87 -26.12
C ILE A 343 5.70 -9.41 -26.55
N THR A 344 4.50 -8.86 -26.37
CA THR A 344 4.20 -7.44 -26.63
C THR A 344 3.78 -6.76 -25.32
N GLY A 345 4.62 -5.91 -24.75
CA GLY A 345 4.41 -5.47 -23.37
C GLY A 345 5.65 -5.04 -22.62
N ALA A 346 5.76 -5.47 -21.37
CA ALA A 346 6.97 -5.35 -20.55
C ALA A 346 7.33 -6.71 -19.94
N ILE A 347 8.63 -6.95 -19.74
CA ILE A 347 9.18 -8.11 -19.04
C ILE A 347 10.22 -7.64 -18.02
N HIS A 348 10.22 -8.21 -16.82
CA HIS A 348 11.21 -7.95 -15.78
C HIS A 348 11.42 -9.18 -14.89
N ALA A 349 12.68 -9.44 -14.54
CA ALA A 349 13.14 -10.44 -13.57
C ALA A 349 14.59 -10.10 -13.19
N ASP A 350 15.14 -10.76 -12.16
CA ASP A 350 16.56 -10.63 -11.81
C ASP A 350 17.46 -11.20 -12.92
N SER A 351 17.00 -12.25 -13.61
CA SER A 351 17.61 -12.79 -14.84
C SER A 351 16.58 -13.07 -15.93
N ILE A 352 16.90 -12.76 -17.19
CA ILE A 352 16.06 -13.07 -18.35
C ILE A 352 16.92 -13.82 -19.38
N ASP A 353 16.55 -15.06 -19.70
CA ASP A 353 17.14 -15.85 -20.79
C ASP A 353 16.12 -16.03 -21.92
N LEU A 354 16.54 -15.75 -23.16
CA LEU A 354 15.69 -15.80 -24.35
C LEU A 354 16.39 -16.67 -25.39
N GLY A 355 15.77 -17.78 -25.78
CA GLY A 355 16.27 -18.67 -26.81
C GLY A 355 16.02 -18.17 -28.23
N ASP A 356 15.94 -19.10 -29.19
CA ASP A 356 15.97 -18.77 -30.63
C ASP A 356 14.62 -18.20 -31.13
N ASP A 357 14.68 -17.17 -31.98
CA ASP A 357 13.51 -16.51 -32.61
C ASP A 357 12.45 -15.90 -31.63
N VAL A 358 12.77 -15.75 -30.34
CA VAL A 358 11.96 -15.01 -29.37
C VAL A 358 11.97 -13.50 -29.65
N THR A 359 10.79 -12.89 -29.73
CA THR A 359 10.61 -11.45 -29.98
C THR A 359 9.95 -10.75 -28.80
N VAL A 360 10.63 -9.73 -28.25
CA VAL A 360 10.07 -8.83 -27.22
C VAL A 360 9.85 -7.44 -27.81
N THR A 361 8.58 -7.02 -27.87
CA THR A 361 8.14 -5.71 -28.34
C THR A 361 7.64 -4.87 -27.18
N TYR A 362 8.44 -3.89 -26.75
CA TYR A 362 8.05 -2.99 -25.66
C TYR A 362 6.80 -2.16 -26.02
N SER A 363 5.74 -2.26 -25.21
CA SER A 363 4.47 -1.57 -25.44
C SER A 363 4.14 -0.61 -24.30
N THR A 364 4.41 0.68 -24.51
CA THR A 364 4.07 1.72 -23.53
C THR A 364 2.58 1.78 -23.24
N SER A 365 1.72 1.51 -24.22
CA SER A 365 0.27 1.61 -24.05
C SER A 365 -0.30 0.53 -23.14
N LEU A 366 0.22 -0.71 -23.21
CA LEU A 366 -0.18 -1.79 -22.32
C LEU A 366 0.29 -1.53 -20.89
N ILE A 367 1.46 -0.94 -20.71
CA ILE A 367 2.03 -0.60 -19.40
C ILE A 367 1.32 0.60 -18.77
N THR A 368 1.12 1.70 -19.52
CA THR A 368 0.48 2.91 -18.99
C THR A 368 -1.01 2.76 -18.77
N GLY A 369 -1.64 1.76 -19.41
CA GLY A 369 -3.06 1.47 -19.24
C GLY A 369 -3.35 0.41 -18.18
N ALA A 370 -2.35 -0.35 -17.74
CA ALA A 370 -2.50 -1.30 -16.64
C ALA A 370 -2.50 -0.60 -15.27
N ASP A 371 -3.45 -0.97 -14.40
CA ASP A 371 -3.53 -0.55 -13.02
C ASP A 371 -2.69 -1.46 -12.11
N PHE A 372 -1.55 -0.94 -11.67
CA PHE A 372 -0.59 -1.63 -10.81
C PHE A 372 -0.99 -1.69 -9.33
N ASN A 373 -2.17 -1.22 -8.90
CA ASN A 373 -2.64 -1.32 -7.51
C ASN A 373 -1.62 -0.90 -6.43
N GLY A 374 -0.85 0.17 -6.68
CA GLY A 374 0.18 0.64 -5.75
C GLY A 374 1.51 -0.14 -5.78
N MET A 375 1.69 -1.15 -6.64
CA MET A 375 2.94 -1.92 -6.76
C MET A 375 4.15 -1.10 -7.25
N CYS A 376 3.95 0.13 -7.71
CA CYS A 376 5.00 0.92 -8.38
C CYS A 376 5.74 1.93 -7.48
N GLY A 377 5.94 1.59 -6.20
CA GLY A 377 6.63 2.34 -5.14
C GLY A 377 7.29 3.67 -5.56
N GLY A 378 6.56 4.79 -5.46
CA GLY A 378 7.07 6.05 -6.02
C GLY A 378 6.26 7.34 -5.81
N SER A 379 5.44 7.44 -4.77
CA SER A 379 5.00 8.69 -4.10
C SER A 379 4.19 8.26 -2.89
N PRO A 380 4.20 8.98 -1.74
CA PRO A 380 3.13 8.80 -0.79
C PRO A 380 1.83 9.01 -1.55
N ASP A 381 0.92 8.06 -1.46
CA ASP A 381 -0.49 8.42 -1.55
C ASP A 381 -0.66 9.51 -0.49
N ILE A 382 -0.73 10.77 -0.92
CA ILE A 382 -1.23 11.79 0.00
C ILE A 382 -2.70 11.48 0.01
N GLU A 383 -3.07 10.56 0.91
CA GLU A 383 -4.45 10.35 1.33
C GLU A 383 -5.13 11.72 1.30
N PRO A 384 -6.14 11.90 0.45
CA PRO A 384 -6.68 13.20 0.18
C PRO A 384 -7.04 13.85 1.50
N THR A 385 -6.41 15.00 1.81
CA THR A 385 -6.48 15.55 3.16
C THR A 385 -7.89 16.09 3.40
N LEU A 386 -8.72 15.27 4.05
CA LEU A 386 -10.03 15.64 4.56
C LEU A 386 -9.83 16.62 5.71
N VAL A 387 -10.53 17.75 5.65
CA VAL A 387 -10.37 18.84 6.64
C VAL A 387 -11.68 19.16 7.35
N ALA A 388 -12.81 18.79 6.78
CA ALA A 388 -14.08 18.80 7.48
C ALA A 388 -15.05 17.79 6.86
N HIS A 389 -15.82 17.13 7.72
CA HIS A 389 -16.86 16.17 7.36
C HIS A 389 -18.09 16.39 8.24
N TYR A 390 -19.20 16.79 7.62
CA TYR A 390 -20.49 16.97 8.29
C TYR A 390 -21.44 15.86 7.83
N GLU A 391 -21.50 14.79 8.62
CA GLU A 391 -22.39 13.64 8.40
C GLU A 391 -23.87 13.98 8.60
N MET A 392 -24.21 15.07 9.29
CA MET A 392 -25.60 15.54 9.51
C MET A 392 -26.54 14.55 10.24
N GLU A 393 -25.97 13.58 10.97
CA GLU A 393 -26.71 12.49 11.62
C GLU A 393 -27.32 12.84 13.01
N GLU A 394 -27.15 14.07 13.49
CA GLU A 394 -27.61 14.45 14.83
C GLU A 394 -29.14 14.41 14.95
N ALA A 395 -29.67 13.96 16.09
CA ALA A 395 -31.11 13.86 16.31
C ALA A 395 -31.88 15.20 16.21
N PHE A 396 -31.19 16.29 16.51
CA PHE A 396 -31.60 17.66 16.23
C PHE A 396 -30.36 18.57 16.28
N TRP A 397 -30.33 19.62 15.47
CA TRP A 397 -29.23 20.57 15.44
C TRP A 397 -29.32 21.60 16.56
N GLY A 398 -28.49 21.41 17.59
CA GLY A 398 -28.02 22.50 18.46
C GLY A 398 -26.70 23.10 17.97
N SER A 399 -25.80 22.21 17.50
CA SER A 399 -24.58 22.48 16.74
C SER A 399 -24.53 21.42 15.63
N VAL A 400 -24.01 21.79 14.45
CA VAL A 400 -23.75 20.82 13.36
C VAL A 400 -22.31 20.38 13.50
N ILE A 401 -22.08 19.09 13.73
CA ILE A 401 -20.80 18.53 14.16
C ILE A 401 -19.95 18.24 12.92
N ASP A 402 -18.70 18.64 12.99
CA ASP A 402 -17.64 18.19 12.09
C ASP A 402 -16.95 16.99 12.74
N SER A 403 -17.03 15.80 12.12
CA SER A 403 -16.45 14.56 12.65
C SER A 403 -14.93 14.47 12.43
N GLU A 404 -14.36 15.32 11.58
CA GLU A 404 -12.93 15.29 11.24
C GLU A 404 -12.11 16.23 12.15
N SER A 405 -12.28 17.54 11.99
CA SER A 405 -11.40 18.55 12.62
C SER A 405 -12.09 19.33 13.75
N GLY A 406 -13.36 19.02 14.04
CA GLY A 406 -14.16 19.70 15.07
C GLY A 406 -14.52 21.16 14.72
N PHE A 407 -14.50 21.54 13.43
CA PHE A 407 -14.97 22.82 12.93
C PHE A 407 -16.50 22.89 12.88
N ASN A 408 -17.14 22.76 14.04
CA ASN A 408 -18.58 22.67 14.16
C ASN A 408 -19.29 23.93 13.61
N GLY A 409 -20.39 23.70 12.90
CA GLY A 409 -21.31 24.72 12.40
C GLY A 409 -22.41 25.07 13.39
N THR A 410 -23.05 26.22 13.18
CA THR A 410 -24.26 26.63 13.89
C THR A 410 -25.42 26.74 12.90
N ALA A 411 -26.53 26.07 13.20
CA ALA A 411 -27.77 26.17 12.43
C ALA A 411 -28.56 27.44 12.77
N PHE A 412 -29.20 28.06 11.79
CA PHE A 412 -29.96 29.31 11.93
C PHE A 412 -31.37 29.19 11.36
N ASN A 413 -32.27 30.01 11.92
CA ASN A 413 -33.65 30.29 11.47
C ASN A 413 -34.66 29.13 11.42
N GLY A 414 -34.26 27.90 11.70
CA GLY A 414 -35.17 26.75 11.68
C GLY A 414 -34.52 25.50 11.14
N ALA A 415 -33.40 25.66 10.42
CA ALA A 415 -32.56 24.59 9.91
C ALA A 415 -32.33 23.51 10.98
N ASN A 416 -32.72 22.29 10.65
CA ASN A 416 -32.64 21.14 11.55
C ASN A 416 -32.53 19.85 10.74
N THR A 417 -32.22 18.74 11.41
CA THR A 417 -32.22 17.41 10.80
C THR A 417 -33.62 16.83 10.70
N VAL A 418 -33.84 16.00 9.69
CA VAL A 418 -35.03 15.15 9.54
C VAL A 418 -34.61 13.72 9.21
N GLY A 419 -35.43 12.73 9.56
CA GLY A 419 -35.10 11.31 9.45
C GLY A 419 -35.08 10.60 10.82
N THR A 420 -35.12 9.27 10.83
CA THR A 420 -35.09 8.45 12.07
C THR A 420 -33.80 7.64 12.23
N SER A 421 -33.43 6.87 11.20
CA SER A 421 -32.29 5.94 11.20
C SER A 421 -31.11 6.41 10.32
N CYS A 422 -31.37 7.33 9.40
CA CYS A 422 -30.40 8.14 8.66
C CYS A 422 -30.98 9.54 8.60
N ARG A 423 -30.25 10.54 9.09
CA ARG A 423 -30.72 11.92 9.23
C ARG A 423 -29.91 12.84 8.33
N TYR A 424 -30.58 13.89 7.88
CA TYR A 424 -30.00 14.83 6.94
C TYR A 424 -30.57 16.23 7.19
N GLY A 425 -29.84 17.24 6.74
CA GLY A 425 -30.22 18.63 6.91
C GLY A 425 -31.43 19.02 6.07
N GLN A 426 -32.42 19.67 6.68
CA GLN A 426 -33.56 20.27 5.97
C GLN A 426 -33.43 21.78 5.85
N PHE A 427 -33.62 22.28 4.62
CA PHE A 427 -33.54 23.69 4.27
C PHE A 427 -34.75 24.13 3.44
N ASP A 428 -35.47 25.14 3.91
CA ASP A 428 -36.76 25.57 3.35
C ASP A 428 -36.68 26.52 2.14
N GLY A 429 -35.46 26.89 1.71
CA GLY A 429 -35.25 27.83 0.61
C GLY A 429 -35.55 29.30 0.93
N VAL A 430 -35.86 29.65 2.19
CA VAL A 430 -36.25 31.00 2.60
C VAL A 430 -35.17 31.66 3.44
N ASP A 431 -34.80 31.07 4.58
CA ASP A 431 -33.80 31.65 5.48
C ASP A 431 -32.96 30.64 6.28
N ASP A 432 -33.16 29.34 6.07
CA ASP A 432 -32.45 28.25 6.75
C ASP A 432 -31.01 28.04 6.25
N TYR A 433 -30.04 27.98 7.17
CA TYR A 433 -28.64 27.72 6.83
C TYR A 433 -27.78 27.26 8.01
N VAL A 434 -26.63 26.66 7.69
CA VAL A 434 -25.56 26.36 8.66
C VAL A 434 -24.38 27.26 8.38
N GLN A 435 -23.83 27.87 9.42
CA GLN A 435 -22.63 28.71 9.33
C GLN A 435 -21.49 28.15 10.17
N ILE A 436 -20.35 27.99 9.52
CA ILE A 436 -19.10 27.56 10.10
C ILE A 436 -18.22 28.82 10.25
N PRO A 437 -17.81 29.19 11.48
CA PRO A 437 -16.90 30.30 11.71
C PRO A 437 -15.62 30.15 10.87
N HIS A 438 -14.97 31.27 10.55
CA HIS A 438 -13.74 31.21 9.77
C HIS A 438 -12.67 30.35 10.46
N GLN A 439 -12.19 29.35 9.72
CA GLN A 439 -10.98 28.60 10.00
C GLN A 439 -10.04 28.74 8.81
N ALA A 440 -8.74 28.91 9.07
CA ALA A 440 -7.73 29.02 8.03
C ALA A 440 -7.56 27.70 7.24
N ALA A 441 -7.78 26.56 7.90
CA ALA A 441 -7.71 25.22 7.29
C ALA A 441 -8.79 25.01 6.21
N LEU A 442 -9.92 25.71 6.29
CA LEU A 442 -11.00 25.65 5.29
C LEU A 442 -10.75 26.56 4.06
N ASN A 443 -9.57 27.17 3.95
CA ASN A 443 -9.16 27.91 2.75
C ASN A 443 -8.35 26.98 1.83
N GLY A 444 -8.70 26.97 0.55
CA GLY A 444 -7.86 26.34 -0.48
C GLY A 444 -6.68 27.21 -0.89
N SER A 445 -5.67 26.60 -1.52
CA SER A 445 -4.51 27.29 -2.11
C SER A 445 -4.34 26.92 -3.58
N ASN A 446 -3.47 25.97 -3.90
CA ASN A 446 -3.34 25.35 -5.23
C ASN A 446 -4.39 24.27 -5.49
N ALA A 447 -5.11 23.82 -4.45
CA ALA A 447 -6.18 22.86 -4.55
C ALA A 447 -7.28 23.14 -3.50
N LEU A 448 -8.50 22.67 -3.79
CA LEU A 448 -9.63 22.60 -2.87
C LEU A 448 -10.75 21.76 -3.49
N THR A 449 -11.37 20.87 -2.70
CA THR A 449 -12.53 20.09 -3.15
C THR A 449 -13.69 20.22 -2.18
N TYR A 450 -14.90 20.45 -2.71
CA TYR A 450 -16.17 20.39 -1.99
C TYR A 450 -17.00 19.22 -2.51
N VAL A 451 -17.56 18.41 -1.60
CA VAL A 451 -18.48 17.30 -1.91
C VAL A 451 -19.70 17.41 -0.99
N ALA A 452 -20.90 17.11 -1.50
CA ALA A 452 -22.12 17.00 -0.70
C ALA A 452 -23.12 16.07 -1.40
N TYR A 453 -23.93 15.35 -0.62
CA TYR A 453 -25.16 14.74 -1.14
C TYR A 453 -26.29 15.76 -1.04
N ILE A 454 -27.07 15.91 -2.10
CA ILE A 454 -28.22 16.81 -2.13
C ILE A 454 -29.46 16.10 -2.63
N ARG A 455 -30.62 16.52 -2.11
CA ARG A 455 -31.93 16.18 -2.66
C ARG A 455 -32.73 17.48 -2.82
N PRO A 456 -32.67 18.12 -4.01
CA PRO A 456 -33.35 19.40 -4.22
C PRO A 456 -34.86 19.19 -4.30
N ASP A 457 -35.62 19.96 -3.51
CA ASP A 457 -37.09 20.00 -3.60
C ASP A 457 -37.53 20.93 -4.74
N SER A 458 -36.75 21.98 -5.02
CA SER A 458 -36.92 22.83 -6.18
C SER A 458 -35.66 23.64 -6.50
N TRP A 459 -35.51 24.05 -7.76
CA TRP A 459 -34.52 25.05 -8.16
C TRP A 459 -35.21 26.39 -8.47
N THR A 460 -35.00 27.41 -7.64
CA THR A 460 -35.65 28.72 -7.76
C THR A 460 -34.66 29.88 -7.70
N GLY A 461 -34.28 30.40 -8.87
CA GLY A 461 -33.43 31.59 -8.95
C GLY A 461 -31.96 31.27 -8.64
N ILE A 462 -31.49 31.61 -7.44
CA ILE A 462 -30.14 31.30 -6.96
C ILE A 462 -30.26 30.51 -5.65
N ASP A 463 -29.98 29.22 -5.73
CA ASP A 463 -30.00 28.30 -4.58
C ASP A 463 -28.55 27.91 -4.23
N GLN A 464 -28.08 28.32 -3.05
CA GLN A 464 -26.68 28.10 -2.66
C GLN A 464 -26.54 26.80 -1.89
N ILE A 465 -25.75 25.84 -2.35
CA ILE A 465 -25.48 24.60 -1.59
C ILE A 465 -24.41 24.86 -0.53
N MET A 466 -23.24 25.35 -0.95
CA MET A 466 -22.18 25.75 -0.01
C MET A 466 -21.24 26.78 -0.62
N ALA A 467 -20.75 27.73 0.19
CA ALA A 467 -19.76 28.72 -0.24
C ALA A 467 -18.99 29.39 0.90
N LYS A 468 -17.77 29.84 0.60
CA LYS A 468 -16.94 30.72 1.45
C LYS A 468 -16.63 32.01 0.71
N SER A 469 -16.79 33.20 1.30
CA SER A 469 -16.59 34.52 0.62
C SER A 469 -15.16 35.07 0.73
N VAL A 470 -14.74 36.06 -0.10
CA VAL A 470 -13.41 36.75 -0.02
C VAL A 470 -13.45 38.23 0.37
N HIS A 471 -14.53 38.77 0.96
CA HIS A 471 -14.74 40.23 1.07
C HIS A 471 -15.10 40.78 2.47
N GLY A 472 -14.67 40.14 3.55
CA GLY A 472 -14.63 40.76 4.90
C GLY A 472 -15.99 41.26 5.38
N GLY A 473 -16.98 40.36 5.41
CA GLY A 473 -18.38 40.65 5.69
C GLY A 473 -19.35 40.16 4.61
N GLY A 474 -18.88 39.34 3.66
CA GLY A 474 -19.71 38.60 2.73
C GLY A 474 -20.36 39.39 1.58
N SER A 475 -20.18 40.71 1.48
CA SER A 475 -20.74 41.51 0.38
C SER A 475 -20.07 41.26 -0.99
N GLY A 476 -19.37 40.14 -1.16
CA GLY A 476 -18.51 39.88 -2.31
C GLY A 476 -18.64 38.50 -2.92
N ARG A 477 -17.57 38.07 -3.59
CA ARG A 477 -17.48 36.83 -4.36
C ARG A 477 -17.07 35.65 -3.47
N ALA A 478 -17.45 34.45 -3.86
CA ALA A 478 -17.05 33.22 -3.18
C ALA A 478 -15.59 32.88 -3.52
N GLN A 479 -14.73 32.59 -2.54
CA GLN A 479 -13.45 31.94 -2.76
C GLN A 479 -13.68 30.66 -3.56
N MET A 480 -14.62 29.84 -3.07
CA MET A 480 -15.19 28.72 -3.80
C MET A 480 -16.67 28.54 -3.41
N GLY A 481 -17.52 28.10 -4.34
CA GLY A 481 -18.91 27.77 -4.03
C GLY A 481 -19.67 27.02 -5.13
N LEU A 482 -20.64 26.24 -4.67
CA LEU A 482 -21.57 25.40 -5.43
C LEU A 482 -23.01 25.94 -5.30
N PHE A 483 -23.67 26.24 -6.41
CA PHE A 483 -25.01 26.89 -6.42
C PHE A 483 -25.75 26.70 -7.75
N SER A 484 -27.05 26.97 -7.78
CA SER A 484 -27.81 27.18 -9.01
C SER A 484 -27.85 28.67 -9.38
N GLU A 485 -27.86 29.02 -10.66
CA GLU A 485 -28.18 30.37 -11.12
C GLU A 485 -28.71 30.34 -12.55
N GLY A 486 -29.92 30.86 -12.77
CA GLY A 486 -30.47 31.00 -14.13
C GLY A 486 -30.81 29.66 -14.80
N GLY A 487 -31.14 28.63 -14.01
CA GLY A 487 -31.56 27.31 -14.51
C GLY A 487 -30.41 26.33 -14.79
N VAL A 488 -29.19 26.63 -14.33
CA VAL A 488 -28.02 25.75 -14.44
C VAL A 488 -27.34 25.56 -13.08
N PHE A 489 -26.69 24.42 -12.90
CA PHE A 489 -25.80 24.16 -11.77
C PHE A 489 -24.46 24.83 -12.03
N LYS A 490 -23.85 25.46 -11.01
CA LYS A 490 -22.64 26.25 -11.16
C LYS A 490 -21.63 26.00 -10.06
N GLY A 491 -20.37 25.98 -10.47
CA GLY A 491 -19.19 26.08 -9.63
C GLY A 491 -18.47 27.39 -9.88
N ARG A 492 -17.99 28.05 -8.83
CA ARG A 492 -17.19 29.28 -8.95
C ARG A 492 -16.00 29.25 -8.02
N ALA A 493 -14.85 29.70 -8.52
CA ALA A 493 -13.62 29.88 -7.76
C ALA A 493 -13.00 31.26 -8.01
N GLU A 494 -12.63 32.00 -6.97
CA GLU A 494 -11.88 33.27 -7.09
C GLU A 494 -10.40 33.02 -6.89
N THR A 495 -9.65 33.23 -7.97
CA THR A 495 -8.19 33.03 -8.00
C THR A 495 -7.46 34.36 -8.00
N VAL A 496 -6.16 34.35 -7.70
CA VAL A 496 -5.30 35.54 -7.83
C VAL A 496 -5.28 36.11 -9.26
N ASN A 497 -5.60 35.27 -10.26
CA ASN A 497 -5.71 35.62 -11.68
C ASN A 497 -7.16 35.81 -12.15
N GLY A 498 -8.07 36.17 -11.22
CA GLY A 498 -9.47 36.46 -11.51
C GLY A 498 -10.41 35.26 -11.33
N ARG A 499 -11.71 35.51 -11.53
CA ARG A 499 -12.77 34.53 -11.35
C ARG A 499 -12.67 33.39 -12.37
N ARG A 500 -12.95 32.18 -11.92
CA ARG A 500 -13.25 30.99 -12.73
C ARG A 500 -14.67 30.57 -12.41
N GLU A 501 -15.43 30.22 -13.45
CA GLU A 501 -16.81 29.76 -13.33
C GLU A 501 -17.04 28.65 -14.33
N ILE A 502 -17.84 27.68 -13.92
CA ILE A 502 -18.23 26.53 -14.70
C ILE A 502 -19.71 26.25 -14.46
N GLN A 503 -20.39 25.67 -15.44
CA GLN A 503 -21.80 25.36 -15.37
C GLN A 503 -22.10 23.98 -15.98
N ALA A 504 -23.12 23.32 -15.44
CA ALA A 504 -23.65 22.03 -15.88
C ALA A 504 -25.19 22.04 -15.81
N PRO A 505 -25.88 21.06 -16.39
CA PRO A 505 -27.31 20.84 -16.14
C PRO A 505 -27.61 20.76 -14.63
N LEU A 506 -28.80 21.21 -14.24
CA LEU A 506 -29.25 21.06 -12.85
C LEU A 506 -29.44 19.58 -12.50
N PRO A 507 -29.05 19.15 -11.29
CA PRO A 507 -29.48 17.87 -10.73
C PRO A 507 -31.00 17.72 -10.80
N THR A 508 -31.46 16.50 -11.08
CA THR A 508 -32.87 16.20 -11.26
C THR A 508 -33.68 16.47 -9.98
N ILE A 509 -34.91 16.96 -10.15
CA ILE A 509 -35.88 17.05 -9.05
C ILE A 509 -36.75 15.79 -9.15
N ALA A 510 -36.40 14.74 -8.42
CA ALA A 510 -37.14 13.47 -8.43
C ALA A 510 -37.32 12.82 -7.04
N GLY A 511 -36.86 13.48 -5.97
CA GLY A 511 -36.85 12.87 -4.64
C GLY A 511 -35.75 11.83 -4.44
N GLU A 512 -34.73 11.83 -5.29
CA GLU A 512 -33.52 11.01 -5.17
C GLU A 512 -32.33 11.86 -4.68
N TRP A 513 -31.37 11.21 -4.03
CA TRP A 513 -30.12 11.82 -3.61
C TRP A 513 -29.14 11.88 -4.78
N VAL A 514 -28.48 13.02 -4.97
CA VAL A 514 -27.45 13.22 -5.98
C VAL A 514 -26.18 13.68 -5.27
N GLN A 515 -25.06 13.00 -5.53
CA GLN A 515 -23.75 13.47 -5.09
C GLN A 515 -23.34 14.65 -5.97
N VAL A 516 -22.93 15.77 -5.39
CA VAL A 516 -22.36 16.90 -6.14
C VAL A 516 -20.98 17.24 -5.63
N ALA A 517 -20.04 17.50 -6.54
CA ALA A 517 -18.70 17.97 -6.18
C ALA A 517 -18.19 19.12 -7.06
N LEU A 518 -17.27 19.90 -6.49
CA LEU A 518 -16.48 20.92 -7.17
C LEU A 518 -15.01 20.76 -6.80
N VAL A 519 -14.19 20.39 -7.78
CA VAL A 519 -12.74 20.22 -7.63
C VAL A 519 -12.04 21.42 -8.27
N PHE A 520 -11.29 22.19 -7.47
CA PHE A 520 -10.34 23.17 -7.95
C PHE A 520 -8.92 22.59 -7.87
N SER A 521 -8.20 22.61 -8.99
CA SER A 521 -6.75 22.44 -9.04
C SER A 521 -6.08 23.75 -9.47
N ALA A 522 -4.75 23.80 -9.45
CA ALA A 522 -4.01 24.97 -9.90
C ALA A 522 -4.33 25.33 -11.36
N THR A 523 -4.78 24.37 -12.16
CA THR A 523 -4.96 24.49 -13.61
C THR A 523 -6.38 24.19 -14.10
N SER A 524 -7.29 23.71 -13.25
CA SER A 524 -8.64 23.33 -13.67
C SER A 524 -9.70 23.57 -12.58
N LEU A 525 -10.95 23.64 -13.02
CA LEU A 525 -12.14 23.60 -12.17
C LEU A 525 -13.12 22.61 -12.80
N THR A 526 -13.53 21.60 -12.03
CA THR A 526 -14.39 20.50 -12.50
C THR A 526 -15.62 20.35 -11.60
N LEU A 527 -16.80 20.18 -12.21
CA LEU A 527 -18.07 19.85 -11.54
C LEU A 527 -18.37 18.37 -11.74
N TYR A 528 -18.88 17.72 -10.69
CA TYR A 528 -19.32 16.33 -10.72
C TYR A 528 -20.78 16.18 -10.28
N GLN A 529 -21.46 15.18 -10.84
CA GLN A 529 -22.74 14.64 -10.36
C GLN A 529 -22.63 13.11 -10.32
N ASP A 530 -22.99 12.49 -9.19
CA ASP A 530 -23.00 11.03 -8.98
C ASP A 530 -21.69 10.35 -9.37
N GLY A 531 -20.56 10.85 -8.83
CA GLY A 531 -19.23 10.34 -9.12
C GLY A 531 -18.64 10.77 -10.47
N LEU A 532 -19.45 11.28 -11.40
CA LEU A 532 -19.04 11.54 -12.79
C LEU A 532 -18.82 13.03 -13.08
N PRO A 533 -17.76 13.41 -13.83
CA PRO A 533 -17.53 14.81 -14.22
C PRO A 533 -18.60 15.27 -15.23
N VAL A 534 -19.36 16.30 -14.87
CA VAL A 534 -20.41 16.88 -15.73
C VAL A 534 -19.97 18.16 -16.44
N ALA A 535 -18.87 18.77 -16.02
CA ALA A 535 -18.23 19.88 -16.72
C ALA A 535 -16.80 20.10 -16.24
N THR A 536 -15.86 20.39 -17.16
CA THR A 536 -14.47 20.80 -16.84
C THR A 536 -14.08 22.09 -17.55
N THR A 537 -13.33 22.97 -16.87
CA THR A 537 -12.68 24.13 -17.50
C THR A 537 -11.23 24.25 -17.06
N SER A 538 -10.32 24.47 -18.03
CA SER A 538 -8.89 24.61 -17.77
C SER A 538 -8.43 26.07 -17.87
N PHE A 539 -7.38 26.42 -17.13
CA PHE A 539 -6.77 27.74 -17.12
C PHE A 539 -5.28 27.67 -16.78
N SER A 540 -4.55 28.76 -17.05
CA SER A 540 -3.15 28.88 -16.62
C SER A 540 -3.02 28.76 -15.10
N SER A 541 -1.97 28.07 -14.65
CA SER A 541 -1.68 27.82 -13.23
C SER A 541 -1.92 29.06 -12.33
N THR A 542 -2.69 28.87 -11.25
CA THR A 542 -3.08 29.92 -10.31
C THR A 542 -3.43 29.34 -8.94
N THR A 543 -3.58 30.19 -7.93
CA THR A 543 -4.05 29.81 -6.58
C THR A 543 -5.32 30.54 -6.19
N LEU A 544 -6.07 29.98 -5.24
CA LEU A 544 -7.26 30.59 -4.64
C LEU A 544 -6.91 31.79 -3.76
N VAL A 545 -7.78 32.80 -3.78
CA VAL A 545 -7.64 34.00 -2.92
C VAL A 545 -7.96 33.63 -1.47
N GLN A 546 -7.03 33.86 -0.55
CA GLN A 546 -7.24 33.63 0.88
C GLN A 546 -8.30 34.55 1.48
N THR A 547 -9.03 34.07 2.49
CA THR A 547 -10.13 34.82 3.13
C THR A 547 -10.27 34.55 4.62
N THR A 548 -10.89 35.50 5.33
CA THR A 548 -11.28 35.38 6.75
C THR A 548 -12.81 35.33 6.95
N ASP A 549 -13.60 35.18 5.89
CA ASP A 549 -15.05 35.05 5.96
C ASP A 549 -15.48 33.62 6.38
N PRO A 550 -16.68 33.45 6.96
CA PRO A 550 -17.22 32.13 7.29
C PRO A 550 -17.51 31.29 6.04
N LEU A 551 -17.61 29.98 6.24
CA LEU A 551 -18.19 29.04 5.28
C LEU A 551 -19.67 28.85 5.65
N ASN A 552 -20.56 28.87 4.65
CA ASN A 552 -21.98 28.59 4.86
C ASN A 552 -22.42 27.40 4.00
N ILE A 553 -23.28 26.56 4.57
CA ILE A 553 -24.08 25.54 3.88
C ILE A 553 -25.51 26.08 3.76
N SER A 554 -26.17 25.84 2.64
CA SER A 554 -27.47 26.39 2.20
C SER A 554 -27.50 27.90 1.91
N LYS A 555 -26.57 28.73 2.41
CA LYS A 555 -26.64 30.20 2.23
C LYS A 555 -25.44 30.82 1.55
N ARG A 556 -25.68 31.76 0.62
CA ARG A 556 -24.57 32.59 0.11
C ARG A 556 -24.08 33.54 1.20
N VAL A 557 -22.78 33.47 1.51
CA VAL A 557 -22.15 34.34 2.53
C VAL A 557 -22.40 35.82 2.21
N GLY A 558 -22.92 36.57 3.19
CA GLY A 558 -23.14 38.02 3.17
C GLY A 558 -24.36 38.56 2.45
N THR A 559 -25.34 37.71 2.15
CA THR A 559 -26.67 38.13 1.71
C THR A 559 -27.74 37.27 2.36
N ASP A 560 -28.93 37.83 2.58
CA ASP A 560 -30.07 37.14 3.20
C ASP A 560 -31.14 36.82 2.15
N THR A 561 -30.72 36.38 0.95
CA THR A 561 -31.62 36.21 -0.20
C THR A 561 -31.46 34.92 -1.00
N TYR A 562 -30.37 34.17 -0.81
CA TYR A 562 -30.04 33.03 -1.67
C TYR A 562 -29.81 31.81 -0.78
N TYR A 563 -30.79 30.91 -0.80
CA TYR A 563 -30.92 29.77 0.09
C TYR A 563 -31.23 28.50 -0.70
N PHE A 564 -30.73 27.34 -0.27
CA PHE A 564 -31.08 26.07 -0.88
C PHE A 564 -32.45 25.59 -0.40
N HIS A 565 -33.27 25.08 -1.32
CA HIS A 565 -34.57 24.45 -1.01
C HIS A 565 -34.49 22.95 -1.23
N GLY A 566 -34.42 22.19 -0.14
CA GLY A 566 -34.30 20.74 -0.18
C GLY A 566 -33.48 20.22 0.98
N LEU A 567 -32.79 19.11 0.75
CA LEU A 567 -32.06 18.38 1.77
C LEU A 567 -30.59 18.25 1.38
N ILE A 568 -29.71 18.34 2.36
CA ILE A 568 -28.26 18.19 2.18
C ILE A 568 -27.78 17.17 3.20
N ASP A 569 -26.84 16.35 2.79
CA ASP A 569 -26.20 15.34 3.63
C ASP A 569 -24.71 15.22 3.29
N ASP A 570 -23.95 14.64 4.22
CA ASP A 570 -22.61 14.11 3.98
C ASP A 570 -21.62 15.10 3.31
N VAL A 571 -21.53 16.31 3.87
CA VAL A 571 -20.73 17.41 3.31
C VAL A 571 -19.27 17.24 3.68
N ARG A 572 -18.39 17.14 2.68
CA ARG A 572 -16.93 16.98 2.86
C ARG A 572 -16.14 18.11 2.20
N ILE A 573 -15.01 18.43 2.82
CA ILE A 573 -14.06 19.44 2.34
C ILE A 573 -12.65 18.89 2.39
N TYR A 574 -11.96 18.89 1.26
CA TYR A 574 -10.58 18.48 1.14
C TYR A 574 -9.71 19.67 0.74
N THR A 575 -8.51 19.79 1.31
CA THR A 575 -7.50 20.76 0.84
C THR A 575 -6.65 20.23 -0.32
N SER A 576 -6.94 19.02 -0.78
CA SER A 576 -6.41 18.38 -2.00
C SER A 576 -7.41 18.51 -3.16
N ALA A 577 -6.91 18.36 -4.39
CA ALA A 577 -7.75 18.26 -5.58
C ALA A 577 -7.98 16.77 -5.80
N LEU A 578 -9.20 16.32 -5.51
CA LEU A 578 -9.57 14.91 -5.68
C LEU A 578 -9.50 14.52 -7.16
N THR A 579 -9.05 13.30 -7.42
CA THR A 579 -9.08 12.70 -8.76
C THR A 579 -10.50 12.30 -9.14
N ASP A 580 -10.74 12.03 -10.43
CA ASP A 580 -12.03 11.51 -10.88
C ASP A 580 -12.34 10.17 -10.19
N GLN A 581 -11.31 9.34 -9.95
CA GLN A 581 -11.44 8.08 -9.23
C GLN A 581 -11.77 8.31 -7.75
N ASP A 582 -11.10 9.24 -7.06
CA ASP A 582 -11.42 9.55 -5.66
C ASP A 582 -12.89 9.99 -5.50
N ILE A 583 -13.41 10.77 -6.44
CA ILE A 583 -14.81 11.24 -6.43
C ILE A 583 -15.78 10.07 -6.69
N LEU A 584 -15.43 9.19 -7.63
CA LEU A 584 -16.19 7.97 -7.92
C LEU A 584 -16.15 6.98 -6.75
N ASP A 585 -15.02 6.84 -6.07
CA ASP A 585 -14.86 5.99 -4.90
C ASP A 585 -15.67 6.56 -3.74
N LEU A 586 -15.63 7.88 -3.51
CA LEU A 586 -16.53 8.52 -2.54
C LEU A 586 -18.01 8.31 -2.89
N TYR A 587 -18.36 8.16 -4.16
CA TYR A 587 -19.71 7.84 -4.60
C TYR A 587 -20.07 6.36 -4.37
N ASN A 588 -19.12 5.45 -4.59
CA ASN A 588 -19.31 4.00 -4.47
C ASN A 588 -19.18 3.47 -3.02
N THR A 589 -18.44 4.18 -2.17
CA THR A 589 -18.22 3.84 -0.75
C THR A 589 -19.31 4.35 0.19
N VAL A 590 -20.38 4.95 -0.36
CA VAL A 590 -21.53 5.39 0.43
C VAL A 590 -22.06 4.22 1.23
N THR A 591 -22.06 4.37 2.55
CA THR A 591 -22.68 3.39 3.44
C THR A 591 -24.18 3.38 3.15
N PRO A 592 -24.73 2.32 2.55
CA PRO A 592 -26.18 2.22 2.38
C PRO A 592 -26.77 2.16 3.78
N CYS A 593 -27.87 2.88 4.02
CA CYS A 593 -28.66 2.73 5.24
C CYS A 593 -29.15 1.28 5.34
N SER A 594 -28.37 0.42 5.97
CA SER A 594 -28.71 -0.98 6.17
C SER A 594 -29.76 -1.03 7.25
N LEU A 595 -31.02 -1.16 6.84
CA LEU A 595 -32.12 -1.51 7.73
C LEU A 595 -31.86 -2.93 8.22
N VAL A 596 -31.13 -3.05 9.33
CA VAL A 596 -31.04 -4.30 10.07
C VAL A 596 -32.45 -4.65 10.54
N ALA A 597 -33.03 -5.70 9.96
CA ALA A 597 -34.32 -6.21 10.39
C ALA A 597 -34.24 -6.62 11.87
N ILE A 598 -35.23 -6.22 12.66
CA ILE A 598 -35.31 -6.63 14.06
C ILE A 598 -35.68 -8.12 14.09
N ASP A 599 -34.82 -8.97 14.65
CA ASP A 599 -35.13 -10.38 14.85
C ASP A 599 -36.23 -10.51 15.91
N HIS A 600 -35.98 -10.07 17.14
CA HIS A 600 -36.97 -10.10 18.24
C HIS A 600 -36.72 -9.02 19.30
N ILE A 601 -37.69 -8.83 20.18
CA ILE A 601 -37.53 -8.06 21.43
C ILE A 601 -37.23 -9.04 22.56
N LEU A 602 -36.10 -8.86 23.23
CA LEU A 602 -35.73 -9.59 24.44
C LEU A 602 -36.18 -8.81 25.68
N ILE A 603 -37.03 -9.41 26.51
CA ILE A 603 -37.40 -8.89 27.83
C ILE A 603 -36.64 -9.65 28.91
N SER A 604 -35.80 -8.97 29.69
CA SER A 604 -35.13 -9.57 30.84
C SER A 604 -35.77 -9.16 32.16
N HIS A 605 -36.04 -10.16 33.00
CA HIS A 605 -36.61 -10.03 34.35
C HIS A 605 -36.17 -11.22 35.22
N ASP A 606 -36.52 -11.23 36.51
CA ASP A 606 -36.11 -12.29 37.45
C ASP A 606 -37.23 -13.33 37.77
N ASN A 607 -38.39 -13.20 37.12
CA ASN A 607 -39.63 -13.99 37.28
C ASN A 607 -40.40 -13.72 38.58
N SER A 608 -39.94 -12.81 39.43
CA SER A 608 -40.50 -12.59 40.76
C SER A 608 -40.59 -11.12 41.12
N ALA A 609 -41.78 -10.66 41.50
CA ALA A 609 -41.98 -9.28 41.92
C ALA A 609 -42.78 -9.22 43.22
N LEU A 610 -42.74 -8.08 43.90
CA LEU A 610 -43.56 -7.84 45.10
C LEU A 610 -44.69 -6.87 44.78
N THR A 611 -45.88 -7.15 45.33
CA THR A 611 -47.03 -6.24 45.14
C THR A 611 -46.79 -4.87 45.78
N CYS A 612 -45.80 -4.72 46.64
CA CYS A 612 -45.54 -3.49 47.38
C CYS A 612 -44.47 -2.59 46.77
N SER A 613 -43.72 -3.06 45.78
CA SER A 613 -42.66 -2.34 45.06
C SER A 613 -42.90 -2.36 43.55
N ASP A 614 -42.18 -1.53 42.81
CA ASP A 614 -42.21 -1.56 41.35
C ASP A 614 -41.13 -2.55 40.86
N GLU A 615 -41.47 -3.32 39.83
CA GLU A 615 -40.58 -4.29 39.20
C GLU A 615 -39.78 -3.60 38.09
N THR A 616 -38.51 -3.90 37.92
CA THR A 616 -37.70 -3.30 36.84
C THR A 616 -37.42 -4.33 35.78
N ILE A 617 -37.90 -4.11 34.56
CA ILE A 617 -37.63 -4.99 33.42
C ILE A 617 -36.68 -4.30 32.44
N THR A 618 -35.84 -5.09 31.76
CA THR A 618 -34.90 -4.60 30.73
C THR A 618 -35.35 -5.05 29.35
N LEU A 619 -35.32 -4.16 28.37
CA LEU A 619 -35.70 -4.43 26.98
C LEU A 619 -34.50 -4.29 26.04
N THR A 620 -34.24 -5.30 25.22
CA THR A 620 -33.21 -5.25 24.16
C THR A 620 -33.84 -5.57 22.81
N ALA A 621 -33.50 -4.79 21.78
CA ALA A 621 -33.92 -5.06 20.39
C ALA A 621 -32.81 -5.81 19.66
N CYS A 622 -33.03 -7.10 19.42
CA CYS A 622 -32.02 -7.99 18.86
C CYS A 622 -32.14 -8.05 17.34
N ALA A 623 -31.00 -7.96 16.66
CA ALA A 623 -30.89 -8.07 15.21
C ALA A 623 -30.69 -9.52 14.74
N ASN A 624 -30.32 -10.42 15.65
CA ASN A 624 -30.15 -11.84 15.39
C ASN A 624 -30.68 -12.70 16.56
N ALA A 625 -30.79 -14.00 16.31
CA ALA A 625 -31.48 -14.94 17.19
C ALA A 625 -30.85 -15.10 18.59
N ASP A 626 -29.54 -14.91 18.72
CA ASP A 626 -28.80 -15.01 19.99
C ASP A 626 -28.57 -13.65 20.67
N CYS A 627 -29.08 -12.55 20.10
CA CYS A 627 -28.88 -11.17 20.55
C CYS A 627 -27.41 -10.72 20.62
N SER A 628 -26.47 -11.40 19.95
CA SER A 628 -25.09 -10.93 19.85
C SER A 628 -24.96 -9.66 19.00
N ILE A 629 -25.95 -9.39 18.15
CA ILE A 629 -26.09 -8.16 17.37
C ILE A 629 -27.40 -7.48 17.79
N VAL A 630 -27.36 -6.18 18.04
CA VAL A 630 -28.53 -5.35 18.38
C VAL A 630 -28.92 -4.44 17.23
N ALA A 631 -30.14 -3.92 17.30
CA ALA A 631 -30.66 -2.96 16.33
C ALA A 631 -29.75 -1.74 16.19
N THR A 632 -29.41 -1.37 14.96
CA THR A 632 -28.58 -0.20 14.63
C THR A 632 -29.38 1.10 14.51
N SER A 633 -30.69 1.05 14.74
CA SER A 633 -31.60 2.20 14.73
C SER A 633 -32.56 2.14 15.92
N ASP A 634 -33.16 3.28 16.27
CA ASP A 634 -34.11 3.37 17.38
C ASP A 634 -35.35 2.47 17.14
N VAL A 635 -35.74 1.71 18.15
CA VAL A 635 -36.89 0.79 18.10
C VAL A 635 -37.94 1.21 19.11
N SER A 636 -39.16 1.50 18.66
CA SER A 636 -40.29 1.77 19.55
C SER A 636 -40.99 0.47 19.93
N VAL A 637 -41.12 0.20 21.23
CA VAL A 637 -41.69 -1.04 21.78
C VAL A 637 -42.92 -0.73 22.62
N THR A 638 -44.05 -1.37 22.30
CA THR A 638 -45.27 -1.34 23.12
C THR A 638 -45.39 -2.61 23.94
N LEU A 639 -45.50 -2.48 25.27
CA LEU A 639 -45.58 -3.60 26.21
C LEU A 639 -47.04 -3.91 26.61
N SER A 640 -47.33 -5.19 26.85
CA SER A 640 -48.63 -5.62 27.39
C SER A 640 -48.51 -6.82 28.34
N THR A 641 -49.50 -6.98 29.24
CA THR A 641 -49.54 -8.04 30.26
C THR A 641 -50.85 -8.83 30.24
N THR A 642 -50.83 -10.07 30.73
CA THR A 642 -52.02 -10.87 31.06
C THR A 642 -52.23 -10.87 32.59
N GLY A 643 -53.46 -10.74 33.08
CA GLY A 643 -53.75 -10.73 34.53
C GLY A 643 -55.10 -10.11 34.88
N VAL A 644 -55.58 -10.31 36.12
CA VAL A 644 -56.82 -9.67 36.61
C VAL A 644 -56.56 -8.31 37.27
N GLY A 645 -55.35 -8.07 37.77
CA GLY A 645 -54.89 -6.80 38.33
C GLY A 645 -54.54 -5.77 37.26
N THR A 646 -54.40 -4.50 37.66
CA THR A 646 -53.97 -3.42 36.77
C THR A 646 -52.46 -3.26 36.81
N SER A 647 -51.80 -3.45 35.66
CA SER A 647 -50.40 -3.16 35.44
C SER A 647 -50.20 -1.71 34.98
N VAL A 648 -49.26 -0.99 35.59
CA VAL A 648 -48.91 0.39 35.23
C VAL A 648 -47.42 0.44 34.90
N TRP A 649 -47.08 0.95 33.72
CA TRP A 649 -45.71 1.11 33.26
C TRP A 649 -45.23 2.54 33.52
N SER A 650 -43.95 2.73 33.87
CA SER A 650 -43.36 4.07 33.97
C SER A 650 -43.36 4.80 32.63
N GLU A 651 -43.23 4.05 31.54
CA GLU A 651 -43.24 4.52 30.15
C GLU A 651 -43.76 3.40 29.23
N ASN A 652 -44.68 3.71 28.31
CA ASN A 652 -45.18 2.78 27.30
C ASN A 652 -45.94 3.56 26.19
N PRO A 653 -45.51 3.55 24.92
CA PRO A 653 -44.39 2.78 24.36
C PRO A 653 -43.02 3.27 24.87
N VAL A 654 -42.04 2.36 24.90
CA VAL A 654 -40.64 2.60 25.26
C VAL A 654 -39.82 2.75 23.98
N ILE A 655 -38.85 3.67 23.95
CA ILE A 655 -37.88 3.77 22.85
C ILE A 655 -36.57 3.09 23.28
N ILE A 656 -36.13 2.09 22.52
CA ILE A 656 -34.82 1.47 22.63
C ILE A 656 -33.89 2.19 21.65
N PRO A 657 -32.87 2.94 22.10
CA PRO A 657 -31.96 3.65 21.21
C PRO A 657 -31.15 2.69 20.33
N ALA A 658 -30.71 3.16 19.17
CA ALA A 658 -29.74 2.49 18.32
C ALA A 658 -28.53 1.96 19.11
N ASN A 659 -28.05 0.76 18.75
CA ASN A 659 -26.87 0.11 19.31
C ASN A 659 -26.93 -0.16 20.83
N SER A 660 -28.14 -0.24 21.41
CA SER A 660 -28.33 -0.47 22.86
C SER A 660 -28.12 -1.92 23.28
N SER A 661 -26.86 -2.36 23.37
CA SER A 661 -26.48 -3.72 23.80
C SER A 661 -26.86 -4.03 25.26
N LEU A 662 -26.88 -3.03 26.14
CA LEU A 662 -27.29 -3.17 27.54
C LEU A 662 -28.82 -3.11 27.76
N GLY A 663 -29.58 -2.79 26.71
CA GLY A 663 -31.04 -2.60 26.78
C GLY A 663 -31.49 -1.34 27.52
N VAL A 664 -32.81 -1.13 27.58
CA VAL A 664 -33.48 -0.02 28.27
C VAL A 664 -34.34 -0.55 29.41
N THR A 665 -34.27 0.07 30.58
CA THR A 665 -35.07 -0.32 31.73
C THR A 665 -36.40 0.43 31.81
N VAL A 666 -37.47 -0.28 32.17
CA VAL A 666 -38.80 0.29 32.44
C VAL A 666 -39.37 -0.33 33.71
N SER A 667 -40.04 0.48 34.53
CA SER A 667 -40.64 0.00 35.77
C SER A 667 -42.09 -0.43 35.57
N LEU A 668 -42.46 -1.56 36.16
CA LEU A 668 -43.77 -2.18 36.15
C LEU A 668 -44.35 -2.21 37.57
N THR A 669 -45.41 -1.44 37.78
CA THR A 669 -46.22 -1.47 38.99
C THR A 669 -47.38 -2.46 38.81
N HIS A 670 -47.45 -3.48 39.67
CA HIS A 670 -48.62 -4.37 39.77
C HIS A 670 -48.92 -4.67 41.25
N ARG A 671 -50.15 -4.37 41.70
CA ARG A 671 -50.53 -4.41 43.13
C ARG A 671 -51.40 -5.61 43.52
N THR A 672 -51.59 -6.56 42.62
CA THR A 672 -52.39 -7.77 42.86
C THR A 672 -51.47 -8.99 42.87
N ALA A 673 -51.54 -9.82 43.90
CA ALA A 673 -50.76 -11.04 43.97
C ALA A 673 -51.30 -12.08 42.98
N GLU A 674 -50.58 -12.28 41.89
CA GLU A 674 -50.88 -13.24 40.82
C GLU A 674 -49.64 -13.43 39.93
N THR A 675 -49.68 -14.38 39.00
CA THR A 675 -48.70 -14.49 37.92
C THR A 675 -49.23 -13.80 36.68
N ILE A 676 -48.44 -12.90 36.09
CA ILE A 676 -48.74 -12.20 34.84
C ILE A 676 -47.76 -12.62 33.74
N THR A 677 -48.18 -12.61 32.48
CA THR A 677 -47.30 -12.89 31.33
C THR A 677 -47.06 -11.61 30.51
N LEU A 678 -45.81 -11.31 30.18
CA LEU A 678 -45.40 -10.15 29.37
C LEU A 678 -45.39 -10.46 27.87
N SER A 679 -45.61 -9.44 27.04
CA SER A 679 -45.36 -9.48 25.59
C SER A 679 -45.06 -8.09 25.03
N ALA A 680 -44.37 -8.04 23.89
CA ALA A 680 -43.92 -6.81 23.24
C ALA A 680 -44.28 -6.78 21.74
N VAL A 681 -44.54 -5.59 21.21
CA VAL A 681 -44.68 -5.31 19.77
C VAL A 681 -43.76 -4.14 19.41
N SER A 682 -42.96 -4.26 18.35
CA SER A 682 -41.98 -3.26 17.95
C SER A 682 -42.32 -2.52 16.66
N ILE A 683 -41.74 -1.32 16.49
CA ILE A 683 -41.69 -0.54 15.25
C ILE A 683 -40.22 -0.08 15.06
N PRO A 684 -39.51 -0.52 14.01
CA PRO A 684 -39.93 -1.50 12.98
C PRO A 684 -40.35 -2.86 13.55
N ALA A 685 -41.22 -3.57 12.85
CA ALA A 685 -41.79 -4.84 13.32
C ALA A 685 -40.71 -5.92 13.39
N SER A 686 -40.67 -6.66 14.50
CA SER A 686 -39.77 -7.80 14.63
C SER A 686 -40.23 -8.98 13.76
N THR A 687 -39.28 -9.74 13.22
CA THR A 687 -39.57 -10.92 12.39
C THR A 687 -39.96 -12.14 13.22
N ASN A 688 -39.48 -12.22 14.46
CA ASN A 688 -39.74 -13.28 15.42
C ASN A 688 -40.50 -12.77 16.66
N PRO A 689 -41.18 -13.68 17.41
CA PRO A 689 -41.89 -13.34 18.63
C PRO A 689 -40.97 -12.81 19.74
N THR A 690 -41.54 -12.09 20.71
CA THR A 690 -40.84 -11.68 21.93
C THR A 690 -40.18 -12.89 22.62
N VAL A 691 -38.91 -12.72 23.02
CA VAL A 691 -38.15 -13.69 23.82
C VAL A 691 -37.97 -13.11 25.23
N CYS A 692 -37.94 -13.96 26.25
CA CYS A 692 -37.68 -13.54 27.62
C CYS A 692 -36.48 -14.27 28.22
N SER A 693 -35.73 -13.56 29.07
CA SER A 693 -34.61 -14.10 29.83
C SER A 693 -34.83 -13.88 31.34
N PRO A 694 -34.98 -14.95 32.14
CA PRO A 694 -34.93 -16.37 31.75
C PRO A 694 -36.17 -16.79 30.93
N ALA A 695 -36.12 -17.99 30.32
CA ALA A 695 -37.16 -18.46 29.42
C ALA A 695 -38.55 -18.51 30.08
N GLY A 696 -39.54 -17.91 29.42
CA GLY A 696 -40.91 -17.76 29.91
C GLY A 696 -41.17 -16.37 30.45
N CYS A 697 -42.03 -15.61 29.77
CA CYS A 697 -42.32 -14.19 30.09
C CYS A 697 -43.22 -14.00 31.32
N ASP A 698 -43.21 -14.95 32.27
CA ASP A 698 -44.09 -14.94 33.43
C ASP A 698 -43.42 -14.29 34.64
N ILE A 699 -44.10 -13.33 35.28
CA ILE A 699 -43.67 -12.71 36.55
C ILE A 699 -44.70 -13.01 37.62
N THR A 700 -44.26 -13.57 38.75
CA THR A 700 -45.12 -13.86 39.91
C THR A 700 -45.03 -12.76 40.95
N PHE A 701 -46.13 -12.04 41.15
CA PHE A 701 -46.26 -11.00 42.17
C PHE A 701 -46.69 -11.59 43.53
N SER A 702 -45.91 -11.36 44.57
CA SER A 702 -46.16 -11.84 45.94
C SER A 702 -46.41 -10.71 46.93
N ASP A 703 -47.24 -10.94 47.95
CA ASP A 703 -47.57 -9.91 48.97
C ASP A 703 -46.47 -9.68 50.02
N THR A 704 -45.55 -10.64 50.19
CA THR A 704 -44.45 -10.62 51.16
C THR A 704 -43.18 -11.21 50.55
N GLY A 705 -42.02 -10.60 50.78
CA GLY A 705 -40.74 -11.08 50.23
C GLY A 705 -39.53 -10.24 50.67
N PHE A 706 -38.42 -10.38 49.95
CA PHE A 706 -37.19 -9.63 50.20
C PHE A 706 -36.92 -8.60 49.09
N LEU A 707 -36.39 -7.43 49.48
CA LEU A 707 -35.72 -6.49 48.59
C LEU A 707 -34.23 -6.63 48.81
N LEU A 708 -33.47 -6.82 47.73
CA LEU A 708 -32.02 -7.01 47.76
C LEU A 708 -31.33 -5.91 46.96
N SER A 709 -30.16 -5.48 47.42
CA SER A 709 -29.26 -4.66 46.62
C SER A 709 -27.83 -5.02 46.93
N LEU A 710 -27.03 -5.22 45.88
CA LEU A 710 -25.59 -5.43 45.95
C LEU A 710 -24.98 -4.71 44.76
N ALA A 711 -24.08 -3.77 45.01
CA ALA A 711 -23.43 -3.01 43.96
C ALA A 711 -22.30 -3.83 43.30
N ASP A 712 -22.07 -3.58 42.02
CA ASP A 712 -20.85 -4.00 41.34
C ASP A 712 -19.62 -3.44 42.06
N HIS A 713 -18.56 -4.23 42.10
CA HIS A 713 -17.35 -3.89 42.85
C HIS A 713 -16.12 -4.62 42.29
N ASN A 714 -14.94 -4.26 42.79
CA ASN A 714 -13.70 -4.89 42.36
C ASN A 714 -13.45 -6.20 43.14
N SER A 715 -12.76 -7.14 42.51
CA SER A 715 -12.28 -8.37 43.14
C SER A 715 -11.43 -8.04 44.36
N CYS A 716 -11.55 -8.89 45.40
CA CYS A 716 -10.89 -8.72 46.68
C CYS A 716 -11.25 -7.42 47.46
N SER A 717 -12.25 -6.66 47.01
CA SER A 717 -12.86 -5.58 47.78
C SER A 717 -14.11 -6.07 48.53
N THR A 718 -14.61 -5.24 49.46
CA THR A 718 -15.82 -5.54 50.22
C THR A 718 -16.96 -4.60 49.79
N ALA A 719 -18.07 -5.19 49.35
CA ALA A 719 -19.33 -4.53 49.08
C ALA A 719 -20.36 -4.82 50.19
N SER A 720 -21.48 -4.11 50.17
CA SER A 720 -22.56 -4.29 51.15
C SER A 720 -23.78 -4.92 50.50
N LEU A 721 -24.12 -6.15 50.90
CA LEU A 721 -25.39 -6.78 50.58
C LEU A 721 -26.46 -6.25 51.54
N ASN A 722 -27.36 -5.42 51.03
CA ASN A 722 -28.51 -4.95 51.80
C ASN A 722 -29.70 -5.87 51.56
N ILE A 723 -30.37 -6.25 52.65
CA ILE A 723 -31.51 -7.16 52.66
C ILE A 723 -32.62 -6.49 53.45
N GLN A 724 -33.80 -6.35 52.84
CA GLN A 724 -34.99 -5.85 53.52
C GLN A 724 -36.17 -6.81 53.36
N ALA A 725 -36.75 -7.25 54.47
CA ALA A 725 -37.93 -8.11 54.49
C ALA A 725 -39.21 -7.27 54.50
N VAL A 726 -40.00 -7.30 53.42
CA VAL A 726 -41.14 -6.40 53.21
C VAL A 726 -42.45 -7.13 52.95
N GLN A 727 -43.55 -6.43 53.20
CA GLN A 727 -44.91 -6.85 52.90
C GLN A 727 -45.75 -5.68 52.37
N LEU A 728 -46.86 -5.95 51.69
CA LEU A 728 -47.82 -4.92 51.29
C LEU A 728 -48.40 -4.21 52.51
N SER A 729 -48.30 -2.87 52.54
CA SER A 729 -48.87 -2.07 53.64
C SER A 729 -50.40 -2.18 53.66
N GLU A 730 -51.01 -1.90 54.82
CA GLU A 730 -52.47 -1.86 54.97
C GLU A 730 -53.14 -0.83 54.04
N THR A 731 -52.38 0.14 53.51
CA THR A 731 -52.87 1.14 52.55
C THR A 731 -52.86 0.66 51.09
N GLY A 732 -52.21 -0.48 50.82
CA GLY A 732 -52.13 -1.10 49.49
C GLY A 732 -51.19 -0.44 48.49
N ASN A 733 -50.43 0.60 48.89
CA ASN A 733 -49.68 1.45 47.96
C ASN A 733 -48.16 1.47 48.18
N SER A 734 -47.64 0.76 49.20
CA SER A 734 -46.20 0.77 49.53
C SER A 734 -45.78 -0.45 50.36
N CYS A 735 -44.48 -0.73 50.42
CA CYS A 735 -43.90 -1.72 51.31
C CYS A 735 -43.92 -1.28 52.79
N ALA A 736 -44.17 -2.24 53.68
CA ALA A 736 -44.06 -2.14 55.14
C ALA A 736 -43.16 -3.27 55.69
N PRO A 737 -42.56 -3.13 56.89
CA PRO A 737 -41.73 -4.17 57.49
C PRO A 737 -42.48 -5.49 57.69
N ALA A 738 -41.91 -6.61 57.24
CA ALA A 738 -42.51 -7.95 57.40
C ALA A 738 -42.20 -8.60 58.78
N TYR A 739 -41.00 -8.38 59.33
CA TYR A 739 -40.61 -8.82 60.67
C TYR A 739 -39.42 -8.01 61.25
N SER A 740 -38.99 -8.28 62.49
CA SER A 740 -37.79 -7.66 63.12
C SER A 740 -37.06 -8.63 64.05
N GLY A 741 -35.83 -8.27 64.46
CA GLY A 741 -34.99 -9.08 65.35
C GLY A 741 -34.27 -10.23 64.64
N ASN A 742 -33.82 -11.22 65.41
CA ASN A 742 -33.13 -12.39 64.87
C ASN A 742 -34.08 -13.28 64.07
N GLN A 743 -33.78 -13.50 62.79
CA GLN A 743 -34.56 -14.30 61.86
C GLN A 743 -33.66 -15.31 61.15
N SER A 744 -34.25 -16.43 60.75
CA SER A 744 -33.58 -17.48 60.01
C SER A 744 -33.70 -17.21 58.51
N VAL A 745 -32.56 -17.07 57.83
CA VAL A 745 -32.49 -16.72 56.41
C VAL A 745 -31.61 -17.72 55.69
N ASP A 746 -32.10 -18.25 54.59
CA ASP A 746 -31.37 -19.16 53.71
C ASP A 746 -30.67 -18.36 52.61
N PHE A 747 -29.38 -18.62 52.42
CA PHE A 747 -28.56 -18.03 51.37
C PHE A 747 -28.03 -19.12 50.44
N SER A 748 -27.97 -18.83 49.15
CA SER A 748 -27.16 -19.56 48.18
C SER A 748 -26.59 -18.58 47.16
N PHE A 749 -25.58 -18.99 46.40
CA PHE A 749 -25.08 -18.23 45.26
C PHE A 749 -24.81 -19.14 44.08
N ASN A 750 -24.72 -18.58 42.88
CA ASN A 750 -24.28 -19.29 41.68
C ASN A 750 -23.36 -18.39 40.84
N TYR A 751 -22.45 -18.99 40.08
CA TYR A 751 -21.68 -18.27 39.06
C TYR A 751 -22.57 -18.09 37.83
N ALA A 752 -22.77 -16.86 37.39
CA ALA A 752 -23.59 -16.54 36.23
C ALA A 752 -22.74 -16.48 34.96
N ASN A 753 -21.61 -15.75 34.99
CA ASN A 753 -20.68 -15.67 33.86
C ASN A 753 -19.26 -15.26 34.31
N PRO A 754 -18.21 -16.06 34.08
CA PRO A 754 -18.26 -17.46 33.63
C PRO A 754 -18.86 -18.40 34.68
N ILE A 755 -19.47 -19.51 34.24
CA ILE A 755 -20.09 -20.51 35.14
C ILE A 755 -19.09 -21.46 35.80
N THR A 756 -17.81 -21.34 35.48
CA THR A 756 -16.74 -22.28 35.84
C THR A 756 -15.99 -21.92 37.13
N GLY A 757 -16.50 -20.96 37.90
CA GLY A 757 -15.83 -20.44 39.09
C GLY A 757 -15.53 -21.51 40.15
N THR A 758 -14.43 -21.34 40.88
CA THR A 758 -13.99 -22.29 41.92
C THR A 758 -13.84 -21.67 43.30
N ARG A 759 -13.62 -20.35 43.40
CA ARG A 759 -13.56 -19.61 44.67
C ARG A 759 -14.97 -19.28 45.13
N VAL A 760 -15.25 -19.41 46.43
CA VAL A 760 -16.55 -19.03 47.03
C VAL A 760 -16.48 -17.61 47.60
N PRO A 761 -17.56 -16.82 47.56
CA PRO A 761 -17.62 -15.53 48.24
C PRO A 761 -17.57 -15.67 49.77
N ASP A 762 -17.08 -14.62 50.42
CA ASP A 762 -17.21 -14.39 51.85
C ASP A 762 -18.46 -13.52 52.12
N LEU A 763 -19.26 -13.93 53.10
CA LEU A 763 -20.43 -13.19 53.56
C LEU A 763 -20.27 -12.97 55.06
N ASP A 764 -20.22 -11.73 55.52
CA ASP A 764 -20.05 -11.32 56.92
C ASP A 764 -18.88 -12.05 57.64
N SER A 765 -17.69 -12.02 57.02
CA SER A 765 -16.45 -12.65 57.50
C SER A 765 -16.48 -14.18 57.58
N ALA A 766 -17.39 -14.83 56.85
CA ALA A 766 -17.42 -16.27 56.70
C ALA A 766 -17.74 -16.70 55.26
N ASN A 767 -16.89 -17.58 54.70
CA ASN A 767 -17.12 -18.25 53.42
C ASN A 767 -18.55 -18.79 53.30
N MET A 768 -19.15 -18.57 52.15
CA MET A 768 -20.39 -19.24 51.76
C MET A 768 -20.15 -20.73 51.49
N ALA A 769 -21.23 -21.52 51.56
CA ALA A 769 -21.23 -22.91 51.08
C ALA A 769 -20.89 -22.98 49.58
N ALA A 770 -20.59 -24.17 49.04
CA ALA A 770 -20.35 -24.32 47.60
C ALA A 770 -21.53 -23.79 46.76
N ALA A 771 -21.26 -23.36 45.52
CA ALA A 771 -22.28 -22.80 44.63
C ALA A 771 -23.52 -23.71 44.55
N THR A 772 -24.71 -23.10 44.51
CA THR A 772 -26.06 -23.69 44.58
C THR A 772 -26.44 -24.39 45.89
N VAL A 773 -25.50 -24.58 46.83
CA VAL A 773 -25.80 -25.19 48.13
C VAL A 773 -26.43 -24.14 49.06
N VAL A 774 -27.64 -24.43 49.53
CA VAL A 774 -28.35 -23.59 50.50
C VAL A 774 -27.69 -23.68 51.87
N GLN A 775 -27.45 -22.52 52.49
CA GLN A 775 -26.93 -22.37 53.85
C GLN A 775 -27.85 -21.48 54.69
N ASN A 776 -28.20 -21.94 55.88
CA ASN A 776 -29.02 -21.16 56.82
C ASN A 776 -28.14 -20.28 57.71
N ARG A 777 -28.50 -19.00 57.87
CA ARG A 777 -27.85 -18.05 58.77
C ARG A 777 -28.89 -17.32 59.62
N THR A 778 -28.51 -16.94 60.84
CA THR A 778 -29.35 -16.08 61.70
C THR A 778 -28.97 -14.63 61.47
N ILE A 779 -29.88 -13.85 60.90
CA ILE A 779 -29.67 -12.43 60.58
C ILE A 779 -30.50 -11.58 61.52
N ASN A 780 -29.93 -10.52 62.07
CA ASN A 780 -30.64 -9.58 62.94
C ASN A 780 -31.16 -8.40 62.12
N PHE A 781 -32.48 -8.33 61.98
CA PHE A 781 -33.17 -7.24 61.28
C PHE A 781 -33.56 -6.11 62.24
N ASP A 782 -33.39 -4.88 61.79
CA ASP A 782 -33.81 -3.70 62.55
C ASP A 782 -35.34 -3.50 62.54
N VAL A 783 -35.80 -2.36 63.09
CA VAL A 783 -37.23 -2.03 63.16
C VAL A 783 -37.87 -1.74 61.81
N THR A 784 -37.06 -1.49 60.77
CA THR A 784 -37.48 -1.33 59.38
C THR A 784 -37.38 -2.61 58.57
N ALA A 785 -37.13 -3.75 59.24
CA ALA A 785 -36.88 -5.05 58.65
C ALA A 785 -35.68 -5.07 57.70
N SER A 786 -34.66 -4.25 57.96
CA SER A 786 -33.43 -4.16 57.16
C SER A 786 -32.24 -4.77 57.88
N ALA A 787 -31.32 -5.34 57.10
CA ALA A 787 -30.00 -5.80 57.53
C ALA A 787 -28.97 -5.53 56.42
N THR A 788 -27.73 -5.26 56.80
CA THR A 788 -26.60 -5.07 55.88
C THR A 788 -25.51 -6.07 56.25
N LEU A 789 -25.02 -6.80 55.24
CA LEU A 789 -23.97 -7.80 55.39
C LEU A 789 -22.79 -7.44 54.48
N ASP A 790 -21.57 -7.60 54.99
CA ASP A 790 -20.36 -7.46 54.18
C ASP A 790 -20.28 -8.62 53.18
N PHE A 791 -19.98 -8.33 51.92
CA PHE A 791 -19.83 -9.31 50.84
C PHE A 791 -18.50 -9.07 50.14
N ALA A 792 -17.67 -10.11 50.03
CA ALA A 792 -16.39 -10.01 49.34
C ALA A 792 -16.16 -11.24 48.46
N TYR A 793 -15.68 -11.01 47.25
CA TYR A 793 -15.35 -12.09 46.32
C TYR A 793 -13.91 -11.97 45.83
N GLN A 794 -13.10 -12.99 46.08
CA GLN A 794 -11.67 -13.02 45.74
C GLN A 794 -11.44 -13.51 44.30
N ASP A 795 -12.36 -13.23 43.40
CA ASP A 795 -12.30 -13.63 41.99
C ASP A 795 -13.12 -12.62 41.16
N ALA A 796 -13.24 -12.84 39.85
CA ALA A 796 -14.03 -12.02 38.96
C ALA A 796 -15.18 -12.79 38.30
N GLY A 797 -16.16 -12.07 37.76
CA GLY A 797 -17.33 -12.61 37.09
C GLY A 797 -18.64 -12.07 37.64
N GLN A 798 -19.73 -12.44 36.99
CA GLN A 798 -21.08 -12.18 37.46
C GLN A 798 -21.54 -13.29 38.41
N LEU A 799 -22.09 -12.90 39.56
CA LEU A 799 -22.65 -13.80 40.56
C LEU A 799 -24.14 -13.51 40.76
N THR A 800 -24.92 -14.56 40.98
CA THR A 800 -26.31 -14.46 41.44
C THR A 800 -26.38 -14.90 42.90
N ILE A 801 -26.87 -14.05 43.79
CA ILE A 801 -27.09 -14.35 45.21
C ILE A 801 -28.59 -14.55 45.41
N THR A 802 -28.99 -15.67 46.00
CA THR A 802 -30.39 -15.96 46.35
C THR A 802 -30.58 -15.90 47.85
N VAL A 803 -31.65 -15.22 48.27
CA VAL A 803 -32.07 -15.10 49.67
C VAL A 803 -33.50 -15.63 49.82
N ALA A 804 -33.72 -16.55 50.76
CA ALA A 804 -35.01 -17.15 51.04
C ALA A 804 -35.33 -17.18 52.55
N ASP A 805 -36.61 -17.30 52.89
CA ASP A 805 -37.05 -17.44 54.27
C ASP A 805 -36.69 -18.83 54.81
N GLY A 806 -35.75 -18.89 55.76
CA GLY A 806 -35.39 -20.12 56.47
C GLY A 806 -36.37 -20.48 57.59
N GLY A 807 -37.35 -19.60 57.87
CA GLY A 807 -38.39 -19.78 58.86
C GLY A 807 -39.73 -20.28 58.28
N THR A 808 -40.82 -20.01 59.02
CA THR A 808 -42.20 -20.35 58.61
C THR A 808 -43.02 -19.09 58.29
N ASN A 809 -42.37 -17.97 57.98
CA ASN A 809 -43.04 -16.67 57.79
C ASN A 809 -43.61 -16.54 56.36
N GLY A 810 -43.13 -17.34 55.41
CA GLY A 810 -43.70 -17.46 54.07
C GLY A 810 -43.31 -16.32 53.13
N LEU A 811 -42.16 -15.67 53.36
CA LEU A 811 -41.66 -14.63 52.45
C LEU A 811 -41.19 -15.28 51.14
N ALA A 812 -41.55 -14.67 50.02
CA ALA A 812 -41.01 -15.05 48.71
C ALA A 812 -39.49 -14.85 48.68
N SER A 813 -38.78 -15.78 48.04
CA SER A 813 -37.35 -15.65 47.79
C SER A 813 -37.06 -14.51 46.83
N ALA A 814 -35.89 -13.90 46.94
CA ALA A 814 -35.40 -12.90 46.00
C ALA A 814 -33.98 -13.25 45.56
N ASN A 815 -33.58 -12.74 44.40
CA ASN A 815 -32.23 -12.85 43.88
C ASN A 815 -31.65 -11.46 43.60
N VAL A 816 -30.33 -11.35 43.60
CA VAL A 816 -29.60 -10.15 43.16
C VAL A 816 -28.37 -10.60 42.39
N ASN A 817 -28.13 -9.95 41.25
CA ASN A 817 -26.94 -10.14 40.45
C ASN A 817 -25.92 -9.05 40.78
N THR A 818 -24.63 -9.40 40.75
CA THR A 818 -23.54 -8.44 40.89
C THR A 818 -22.39 -8.84 39.96
N THR A 819 -21.77 -7.83 39.36
CA THR A 819 -20.52 -7.98 38.62
C THR A 819 -19.34 -7.71 39.54
N VAL A 820 -18.42 -8.66 39.62
CA VAL A 820 -17.13 -8.48 40.29
C VAL A 820 -16.03 -8.34 39.25
N THR A 821 -15.47 -7.15 39.14
CA THR A 821 -14.48 -6.79 38.11
C THR A 821 -13.06 -7.03 38.65
N PRO A 822 -12.09 -7.54 37.87
CA PRO A 822 -10.69 -7.52 38.30
C PRO A 822 -10.26 -6.09 38.65
N ASP A 823 -9.48 -5.91 39.71
CA ASP A 823 -9.01 -4.58 40.09
C ASP A 823 -8.07 -3.97 39.03
N LYS A 824 -7.28 -4.83 38.37
CA LYS A 824 -6.35 -4.45 37.30
C LYS A 824 -6.01 -5.61 36.37
N LEU A 825 -5.45 -5.27 35.21
CA LEU A 825 -4.66 -6.22 34.42
C LEU A 825 -3.20 -6.25 34.92
N MET A 826 -2.53 -7.36 34.67
CA MET A 826 -1.08 -7.50 34.79
C MET A 826 -0.51 -8.06 33.49
N ILE A 827 0.63 -7.52 33.07
CA ILE A 827 1.36 -7.93 31.88
C ILE A 827 2.84 -8.10 32.20
N ALA A 828 3.40 -9.27 31.87
CA ALA A 828 4.80 -9.59 32.15
C ALA A 828 5.34 -10.68 31.23
N THR A 829 6.66 -10.73 31.09
CA THR A 829 7.37 -11.89 30.55
C THR A 829 8.36 -12.40 31.61
N SER A 830 8.47 -13.71 31.74
CA SER A 830 9.44 -14.37 32.62
C SER A 830 10.63 -14.97 31.86
N ASP A 831 10.67 -14.80 30.54
CA ASP A 831 11.73 -15.35 29.71
C ASP A 831 13.08 -14.74 30.10
N ALA A 832 14.14 -15.55 30.07
CA ALA A 832 15.47 -15.08 30.44
C ALA A 832 15.92 -13.88 29.57
N ASN A 833 16.69 -12.97 30.16
CA ASN A 833 17.26 -11.78 29.51
C ASN A 833 16.25 -10.71 29.04
N ASN A 834 14.97 -10.79 29.43
CA ASN A 834 13.95 -9.83 29.00
C ASN A 834 14.15 -8.38 29.50
N ALA A 835 14.78 -8.22 30.66
CA ALA A 835 14.81 -6.94 31.34
C ALA A 835 15.91 -6.05 30.76
N CYS A 836 15.52 -4.86 30.24
CA CYS A 836 16.47 -3.88 29.75
C CYS A 836 16.22 -2.49 30.35
N SER A 837 17.24 -1.94 31.01
CA SER A 837 17.15 -0.63 31.67
C SER A 837 18.50 0.08 31.70
N GLY A 838 18.49 1.41 31.74
CA GLY A 838 19.71 2.22 31.79
C GLY A 838 20.34 2.42 30.41
N ASN A 839 21.49 1.79 30.15
CA ASN A 839 22.16 1.86 28.86
C ASN A 839 21.62 0.74 27.95
N PHE A 840 20.58 1.05 27.18
CA PHE A 840 19.85 0.10 26.34
C PHE A 840 20.73 -0.57 25.28
N GLY A 841 21.68 0.19 24.72
CA GLY A 841 22.73 -0.31 23.82
C GLY A 841 23.72 -1.31 24.45
N SER A 842 23.64 -1.58 25.76
CA SER A 842 24.47 -2.57 26.46
C SER A 842 23.70 -3.67 27.21
N CYS A 843 22.37 -3.68 27.09
CA CYS A 843 21.56 -4.78 27.61
C CYS A 843 21.95 -6.11 26.95
N SER A 844 21.70 -7.22 27.66
CA SER A 844 21.77 -8.54 27.04
C SER A 844 20.80 -8.63 25.87
N VAL A 845 21.21 -9.32 24.81
CA VAL A 845 20.32 -9.71 23.72
C VAL A 845 19.18 -10.55 24.29
N PHE A 846 17.95 -10.12 24.03
CA PHE A 846 16.75 -10.84 24.45
C PHE A 846 16.28 -11.78 23.34
N ARG A 847 15.96 -11.23 22.17
CA ARG A 847 15.44 -11.93 20.97
C ARG A 847 15.88 -11.17 19.72
N VAL A 848 15.79 -11.82 18.56
CA VAL A 848 15.91 -11.11 17.28
C VAL A 848 14.58 -10.43 16.96
N ALA A 849 14.62 -9.34 16.20
CA ALA A 849 13.43 -8.70 15.64
C ALA A 849 12.83 -9.57 14.55
N GLY A 850 11.49 -9.65 14.45
CA GLY A 850 10.90 -10.64 13.55
C GLY A 850 9.41 -10.90 13.64
N THR A 851 9.02 -11.98 12.95
CA THR A 851 7.65 -12.47 12.79
C THR A 851 7.38 -13.73 13.62
N VAL A 852 6.10 -14.03 13.78
CA VAL A 852 5.60 -15.26 14.42
C VAL A 852 6.05 -16.48 13.60
N GLY A 853 6.34 -17.59 14.27
CA GLY A 853 6.88 -18.81 13.67
C GLY A 853 8.40 -18.94 13.78
N ASN A 854 9.11 -17.84 14.06
CA ASN A 854 10.56 -17.88 14.29
C ASN A 854 10.87 -17.98 15.80
N ALA A 855 11.41 -19.14 16.22
CA ALA A 855 11.72 -19.42 17.62
C ALA A 855 12.76 -18.46 18.25
N ALA A 856 13.62 -17.82 17.45
CA ALA A 856 14.58 -16.82 17.93
C ALA A 856 13.93 -15.43 18.14
N SER A 857 12.76 -15.19 17.53
CA SER A 857 11.98 -13.95 17.64
C SER A 857 10.92 -14.02 18.75
N GLU A 858 10.37 -15.22 19.00
CA GLU A 858 9.26 -15.44 19.93
C GLU A 858 9.64 -15.40 21.41
N PHE A 859 8.78 -14.79 22.22
CA PHE A 859 8.86 -14.83 23.69
C PHE A 859 7.49 -14.97 24.34
N ASN A 860 7.46 -15.57 25.54
CA ASN A 860 6.21 -15.73 26.28
C ASN A 860 5.80 -14.41 26.93
N LEU A 861 4.62 -13.91 26.56
CA LEU A 861 3.97 -12.78 27.22
C LEU A 861 2.74 -13.27 27.98
N VAL A 862 2.68 -12.97 29.28
CA VAL A 862 1.60 -13.37 30.18
C VAL A 862 0.72 -12.17 30.48
N ILE A 863 -0.59 -12.32 30.24
CA ILE A 863 -1.61 -11.35 30.60
C ILE A 863 -2.57 -12.01 31.60
N SER A 864 -2.98 -11.28 32.64
CA SER A 864 -3.91 -11.80 33.66
C SER A 864 -4.78 -10.70 34.27
N GLY A 865 -5.99 -11.07 34.70
CA GLY A 865 -6.79 -10.26 35.62
C GLY A 865 -6.35 -10.50 37.06
N ALA A 866 -6.24 -9.44 37.85
CA ALA A 866 -5.72 -9.53 39.21
C ALA A 866 -6.50 -8.66 40.21
N CYS A 867 -6.43 -9.08 41.48
CA CYS A 867 -6.78 -8.25 42.62
C CYS A 867 -5.72 -7.17 42.87
N ALA A 868 -6.05 -6.21 43.74
CA ALA A 868 -5.14 -5.14 44.15
C ALA A 868 -3.80 -5.65 44.73
N ASP A 869 -3.79 -6.86 45.30
CA ASP A 869 -2.64 -7.53 45.91
C ASP A 869 -1.84 -8.44 44.94
N ASP A 870 -2.07 -8.31 43.63
CA ASP A 870 -1.46 -9.09 42.54
C ASP A 870 -1.89 -10.57 42.47
N SER A 871 -2.85 -11.00 43.28
CA SER A 871 -3.40 -12.35 43.14
C SER A 871 -4.29 -12.46 41.90
N VAL A 872 -4.04 -13.47 41.06
CA VAL A 872 -4.83 -13.73 39.84
C VAL A 872 -6.28 -14.08 40.22
N THR A 873 -7.24 -13.61 39.43
CA THR A 873 -8.67 -13.93 39.47
C THR A 873 -9.01 -15.05 38.47
N PRO A 874 -9.01 -16.34 38.86
CA PRO A 874 -9.10 -17.47 37.92
C PRO A 874 -10.41 -17.56 37.13
N ASN A 875 -11.51 -16.98 37.63
CA ASN A 875 -12.79 -16.96 36.93
C ASN A 875 -12.96 -15.73 36.03
N PHE A 876 -11.93 -14.89 35.89
CA PHE A 876 -11.91 -13.83 34.89
C PHE A 876 -11.85 -14.43 33.48
N ALA A 877 -12.73 -13.97 32.59
CA ALA A 877 -12.67 -14.24 31.17
C ALA A 877 -13.06 -12.97 30.39
N LEU A 878 -12.29 -12.63 29.37
CA LEU A 878 -12.53 -11.47 28.52
C LEU A 878 -11.79 -11.63 27.19
N ASP A 879 -12.52 -11.40 26.11
CA ASP A 879 -12.00 -11.47 24.75
C ASP A 879 -11.55 -10.09 24.27
N SER A 880 -10.74 -10.07 23.21
CA SER A 880 -10.33 -8.84 22.50
C SER A 880 -9.58 -7.83 23.37
N ILE A 881 -8.70 -8.29 24.26
CA ILE A 881 -7.79 -7.41 25.00
C ILE A 881 -6.72 -6.92 24.02
N ALA A 882 -6.79 -5.64 23.64
CA ALA A 882 -5.88 -5.05 22.67
C ALA A 882 -4.46 -4.90 23.25
N LEU A 883 -3.45 -5.25 22.46
CA LEU A 883 -2.04 -5.09 22.75
C LEU A 883 -1.43 -4.02 21.85
N THR A 884 -0.66 -3.12 22.45
CA THR A 884 0.11 -2.10 21.72
C THR A 884 1.54 -2.07 22.23
N SER A 885 2.50 -1.88 21.34
CA SER A 885 3.90 -1.65 21.67
C SER A 885 4.17 -0.15 21.82
N ASN A 886 5.21 0.21 22.58
CA ASN A 886 5.77 1.56 22.57
C ASN A 886 7.29 1.48 22.70
N LEU A 887 8.00 2.14 21.79
CA LEU A 887 9.46 2.22 21.77
C LEU A 887 9.96 3.01 22.99
N VAL A 888 10.92 2.42 23.72
CA VAL A 888 11.66 3.07 24.80
C VAL A 888 13.04 3.51 24.31
N ALA A 889 13.72 2.67 23.53
CA ALA A 889 15.02 2.97 22.94
C ALA A 889 15.23 2.19 21.62
N PRO A 890 15.93 2.77 20.63
CA PRO A 890 16.59 4.08 20.67
C PRO A 890 15.62 5.26 20.68
N SER A 891 16.03 6.37 21.32
CA SER A 891 15.20 7.59 21.34
C SER A 891 15.12 8.22 19.96
N GLY A 892 13.90 8.47 19.47
CA GLY A 892 13.66 9.02 18.13
C GLY A 892 13.53 7.95 17.03
N GLY A 893 13.63 6.66 17.38
CA GLY A 893 13.34 5.55 16.48
C GLY A 893 11.84 5.33 16.25
N SER A 894 11.53 4.32 15.45
CA SER A 894 10.17 3.93 15.07
C SER A 894 9.62 2.83 15.98
N ASN A 895 8.32 2.85 16.25
CA ASN A 895 7.71 1.76 17.01
C ASN A 895 7.63 0.47 16.17
N ALA A 896 7.84 -0.69 16.79
CA ALA A 896 7.71 -1.99 16.13
C ALA A 896 6.26 -2.48 16.14
N SER A 897 5.85 -3.24 15.13
CA SER A 897 4.58 -3.97 15.18
C SER A 897 4.71 -5.19 16.08
N LEU A 898 3.59 -5.56 16.71
CA LEU A 898 3.45 -6.81 17.47
C LEU A 898 3.01 -7.91 16.52
N GLY A 899 3.52 -9.13 16.72
CA GLY A 899 3.01 -10.32 16.03
C GLY A 899 1.59 -10.67 16.45
N ILE A 900 1.25 -10.45 17.73
CA ILE A 900 -0.10 -10.64 18.28
C ILE A 900 -0.63 -9.30 18.80
N THR A 901 -1.71 -8.80 18.21
CA THR A 901 -2.30 -7.48 18.51
C THR A 901 -3.49 -7.52 19.45
N SER A 902 -4.09 -8.69 19.67
CA SER A 902 -5.17 -8.90 20.65
C SER A 902 -5.08 -10.29 21.28
N VAL A 903 -5.54 -10.41 22.51
CA VAL A 903 -5.57 -11.69 23.24
C VAL A 903 -6.90 -11.91 23.94
N ASP A 904 -7.28 -13.18 24.04
CA ASP A 904 -8.45 -13.64 24.77
C ASP A 904 -8.01 -14.34 26.05
N ILE A 905 -8.60 -13.94 27.18
CA ILE A 905 -8.45 -14.66 28.44
C ILE A 905 -9.70 -15.52 28.61
N ASN A 906 -9.53 -16.83 28.47
CA ASN A 906 -10.55 -17.81 28.81
C ASN A 906 -10.69 -17.94 30.35
N SER A 907 -11.63 -18.75 30.84
CA SER A 907 -11.98 -18.91 32.26
C SER A 907 -10.92 -19.56 33.19
N ALA A 908 -9.65 -19.31 32.89
CA ALA A 908 -8.47 -19.57 33.71
C ALA A 908 -7.87 -18.28 34.32
N GLY A 909 -8.35 -17.09 33.94
CA GLY A 909 -7.93 -15.80 34.50
C GLY A 909 -6.58 -15.26 34.02
N SER A 910 -5.88 -16.03 33.17
CA SER A 910 -4.63 -15.65 32.54
C SER A 910 -4.45 -16.35 31.19
N VAL A 911 -3.72 -15.71 30.28
CA VAL A 911 -3.29 -16.25 28.99
C VAL A 911 -1.78 -16.06 28.83
N VAL A 912 -1.14 -17.02 28.15
CA VAL A 912 0.26 -16.92 27.70
C VAL A 912 0.24 -16.94 26.18
N VAL A 913 0.91 -15.99 25.55
CA VAL A 913 1.04 -15.91 24.09
C VAL A 913 2.50 -15.84 23.66
N ASN A 914 2.81 -16.43 22.52
CA ASN A 914 4.11 -16.27 21.85
C ASN A 914 4.07 -14.95 21.09
N GLN A 915 4.71 -13.93 21.65
CA GLN A 915 4.74 -12.59 21.09
C GLN A 915 6.04 -12.35 20.32
N THR A 916 5.99 -11.48 19.31
CA THR A 916 7.16 -10.97 18.58
C THR A 916 7.11 -9.46 18.46
N LEU A 917 8.25 -8.85 18.13
CA LEU A 917 8.37 -7.44 17.77
C LEU A 917 9.14 -7.34 16.47
N SER A 918 8.59 -6.61 15.50
CA SER A 918 9.10 -6.58 14.12
C SER A 918 10.44 -5.87 13.96
N ASP A 919 10.90 -5.11 14.95
CA ASP A 919 12.05 -4.21 14.81
C ASP A 919 12.93 -4.17 16.07
N VAL A 920 14.17 -3.75 15.87
CA VAL A 920 15.23 -3.64 16.89
C VAL A 920 14.83 -2.64 17.97
N GLY A 921 15.26 -2.86 19.21
CA GLY A 921 15.01 -1.87 20.27
C GLY A 921 14.72 -2.45 21.64
N ALA A 922 14.25 -1.59 22.52
CA ALA A 922 13.66 -1.94 23.81
C ALA A 922 12.27 -1.30 23.91
N TYR A 923 11.27 -2.09 24.32
CA TYR A 923 9.86 -1.72 24.20
C TYR A 923 9.10 -1.94 25.51
N THR A 924 8.00 -1.22 25.69
CA THR A 924 6.95 -1.60 26.63
C THR A 924 5.73 -2.07 25.85
N ILE A 925 4.99 -3.05 26.38
CA ILE A 925 3.73 -3.51 25.79
C ILE A 925 2.59 -3.13 26.73
N THR A 926 1.52 -2.55 26.19
CA THR A 926 0.32 -2.15 26.93
C THR A 926 -0.87 -3.00 26.53
N ALA A 927 -1.51 -3.63 27.51
CA ALA A 927 -2.78 -4.33 27.37
C ALA A 927 -3.95 -3.41 27.77
N THR A 928 -4.91 -3.24 26.87
CA THR A 928 -6.11 -2.42 27.06
C THR A 928 -7.35 -3.29 26.96
N ALA A 929 -8.08 -3.44 28.06
CA ALA A 929 -9.29 -4.23 28.10
C ALA A 929 -10.48 -3.46 27.49
N PRO A 930 -11.37 -4.14 26.74
CA PRO A 930 -12.72 -3.64 26.49
C PRO A 930 -13.55 -3.60 27.78
N LEU A 931 -14.79 -3.09 27.70
CA LEU A 931 -15.68 -3.04 28.86
C LEU A 931 -16.01 -4.45 29.35
N TYR A 932 -15.75 -4.71 30.63
CA TYR A 932 -16.07 -5.95 31.31
C TYR A 932 -17.45 -5.86 31.95
N PHE A 933 -18.47 -6.38 31.27
CA PHE A 933 -19.89 -6.24 31.68
C PHE A 933 -20.29 -4.78 31.96
N GLY A 934 -19.82 -3.85 31.13
CA GLY A 934 -20.05 -2.41 31.29
C GLY A 934 -19.10 -1.71 32.27
N GLN A 935 -18.22 -2.45 32.95
CA GLN A 935 -17.22 -1.91 33.87
C GLN A 935 -15.87 -1.70 33.17
N THR A 936 -15.13 -0.68 33.56
CA THR A 936 -13.79 -0.39 33.02
C THR A 936 -12.72 -1.14 33.82
N ILE A 937 -11.78 -1.79 33.13
CA ILE A 937 -10.55 -2.30 33.74
C ILE A 937 -9.38 -1.39 33.32
N PRO A 938 -8.56 -0.87 34.25
CA PRO A 938 -7.40 -0.05 33.90
C PRO A 938 -6.44 -0.80 32.97
N ALA A 939 -5.92 -0.10 31.95
CA ALA A 939 -4.87 -0.63 31.09
C ALA A 939 -3.59 -0.92 31.89
N ALA A 940 -2.84 -1.93 31.46
CA ALA A 940 -1.60 -2.35 32.10
C ALA A 940 -0.43 -2.31 31.13
N THR A 941 0.70 -1.75 31.56
CA THR A 941 1.93 -1.65 30.76
C THR A 941 3.02 -2.50 31.39
N SER A 942 3.76 -3.24 30.56
CA SER A 942 4.86 -4.10 30.99
C SER A 942 6.04 -3.27 31.50
N SER A 943 6.96 -3.93 32.21
CA SER A 943 8.34 -3.40 32.30
C SER A 943 8.98 -3.36 30.91
N THR A 944 10.08 -2.62 30.75
CA THR A 944 10.80 -2.55 29.46
C THR A 944 11.39 -3.91 29.09
N ILE A 945 10.97 -4.43 27.94
CA ILE A 945 11.37 -5.70 27.34
C ILE A 945 12.40 -5.42 26.24
N GLY A 946 13.55 -6.09 26.29
CA GLY A 946 14.61 -5.94 25.30
C GLY A 946 15.96 -6.43 25.82
N ARG A 947 17.06 -6.29 25.08
CA ARG A 947 17.13 -5.65 23.76
C ARG A 947 16.80 -6.64 22.63
N PHE A 948 15.97 -6.22 21.69
CA PHE A 948 15.78 -6.85 20.39
C PHE A 948 16.90 -6.41 19.43
N VAL A 949 17.48 -7.35 18.70
CA VAL A 949 18.59 -7.13 17.74
C VAL A 949 18.18 -7.60 16.34
N PRO A 950 18.90 -7.22 15.27
CA PRO A 950 18.66 -7.80 13.95
C PRO A 950 18.84 -9.32 13.97
N ASP A 951 18.25 -9.99 12.99
CA ASP A 951 18.44 -11.42 12.79
C ASP A 951 19.76 -11.69 12.08
N ARG A 952 20.02 -10.98 10.98
CA ARG A 952 21.19 -11.14 10.09
C ARG A 952 21.56 -9.85 9.37
N PHE A 953 22.71 -9.86 8.69
CA PHE A 953 23.12 -8.82 7.75
C PHE A 953 23.02 -9.30 6.31
N SER A 954 22.62 -8.40 5.42
CA SER A 954 22.91 -8.46 3.98
C SER A 954 24.07 -7.52 3.68
N VAL A 955 24.94 -7.91 2.74
CA VAL A 955 26.11 -7.11 2.34
C VAL A 955 26.10 -6.95 0.82
N THR A 956 26.23 -5.71 0.36
CA THR A 956 26.39 -5.37 -1.04
C THR A 956 27.61 -4.49 -1.25
N VAL A 957 28.06 -4.38 -2.49
CA VAL A 957 29.12 -3.45 -2.90
C VAL A 957 28.48 -2.35 -3.72
N ASP A 958 28.63 -1.11 -3.30
CA ASP A 958 28.26 0.02 -4.13
C ASP A 958 29.28 0.06 -5.28
N ALA A 959 28.88 -0.40 -6.46
CA ALA A 959 29.73 -0.30 -7.63
C ALA A 959 29.99 1.19 -7.92
N PRO A 960 31.25 1.67 -7.97
CA PRO A 960 31.50 2.91 -8.67
C PRO A 960 30.99 2.71 -10.10
N THR A 961 30.31 3.72 -10.65
CA THR A 961 29.64 3.69 -11.96
C THR A 961 30.58 3.46 -13.15
N ASP A 962 31.87 3.22 -12.89
CA ASP A 962 32.89 2.68 -13.76
C ASP A 962 33.68 1.69 -12.88
N THR A 963 34.01 0.49 -13.37
CA THR A 963 34.79 -0.51 -12.60
C THR A 963 35.95 0.18 -11.87
N PRO A 964 36.17 -0.07 -10.56
CA PRO A 964 37.29 0.54 -9.86
C PRO A 964 38.54 0.32 -10.71
N PHE A 965 39.30 1.36 -11.03
CA PHE A 965 40.58 1.17 -11.70
C PHE A 965 41.65 1.18 -10.61
N PHE A 966 42.53 0.19 -10.61
CA PHE A 966 43.72 0.27 -9.78
C PHE A 966 44.60 1.37 -10.37
N VAL A 967 44.69 2.49 -9.67
CA VAL A 967 45.41 3.66 -10.16
C VAL A 967 46.79 3.68 -9.54
N ASP A 968 47.82 3.46 -10.36
CA ASP A 968 49.00 4.30 -10.23
C ASP A 968 48.69 5.57 -11.04
N ALA A 969 48.45 6.69 -10.33
CA ALA A 969 47.80 7.93 -10.78
C ALA A 969 48.45 8.67 -11.98
N SER A 970 49.33 8.01 -12.73
CA SER A 970 50.23 8.64 -13.70
C SER A 970 50.38 7.93 -15.05
N CYS A 971 50.17 6.60 -15.14
CA CYS A 971 50.53 5.82 -16.35
C CYS A 971 49.46 4.86 -16.92
N GLY A 972 48.39 4.52 -16.18
CA GLY A 972 47.36 3.58 -16.67
C GLY A 972 47.81 2.10 -16.77
N PHE A 973 48.97 1.76 -16.22
CA PHE A 973 49.51 0.40 -16.03
C PHE A 973 50.45 0.42 -14.81
N THR A 974 50.85 -0.74 -14.29
CA THR A 974 51.88 -0.87 -13.25
C THR A 974 52.85 -2.02 -13.54
N TYR A 975 54.06 -1.97 -12.99
CA TYR A 975 55.03 -3.05 -13.12
C TYR A 975 54.90 -4.09 -11.99
N GLN A 976 55.32 -5.33 -12.24
CA GLN A 976 55.53 -6.29 -11.16
C GLN A 976 56.59 -5.77 -10.17
N ASP A 977 56.39 -6.03 -8.87
CA ASP A 977 57.08 -5.43 -7.71
C ASP A 977 56.82 -3.92 -7.49
N GLN A 978 55.96 -3.29 -8.28
CA GLN A 978 55.50 -1.92 -8.04
C GLN A 978 54.16 -1.94 -7.28
N GLU A 979 54.08 -1.15 -6.21
CA GLU A 979 52.83 -0.99 -5.45
C GLU A 979 51.76 -0.27 -6.29
N PHE A 980 50.51 -0.72 -6.18
CA PHE A 980 49.33 -0.10 -6.77
C PHE A 980 48.15 -0.19 -5.80
N GLY A 981 47.12 0.64 -5.96
CA GLY A 981 45.94 0.66 -5.09
C GLY A 981 44.75 1.33 -5.74
N PHE A 982 43.68 1.54 -4.98
CA PHE A 982 42.50 2.26 -5.48
C PHE A 982 42.78 3.75 -5.60
N GLY A 983 42.14 4.38 -6.58
CA GLY A 983 42.14 5.84 -6.71
C GLY A 983 41.37 6.47 -5.56
N VAL A 984 41.77 7.66 -5.11
CA VAL A 984 41.09 8.34 -3.98
C VAL A 984 39.61 8.66 -4.21
N SER A 985 39.15 8.68 -5.47
CA SER A 985 37.73 8.81 -5.84
C SER A 985 37.04 7.47 -6.15
N GLU A 986 37.80 6.37 -6.13
CA GLU A 986 37.39 5.02 -6.59
C GLU A 986 37.54 3.98 -5.48
N ASN A 987 37.59 4.41 -4.22
CA ASN A 987 37.66 3.51 -3.07
C ASN A 987 36.40 2.65 -3.03
N PRO A 988 36.51 1.32 -2.88
CA PRO A 988 35.33 0.47 -2.81
C PRO A 988 34.54 0.78 -1.54
N VAL A 989 33.21 0.82 -1.69
CA VAL A 989 32.27 1.03 -0.61
C VAL A 989 31.43 -0.23 -0.47
N ILE A 990 31.39 -0.79 0.73
CA ILE A 990 30.46 -1.86 1.06
C ILE A 990 29.30 -1.29 1.85
N THR A 991 28.10 -1.80 1.57
CA THR A 991 26.86 -1.44 2.24
C THR A 991 26.39 -2.65 3.04
N ILE A 992 26.23 -2.47 4.35
CA ILE A 992 25.78 -3.50 5.28
C ILE A 992 24.37 -3.13 5.75
N THR A 993 23.44 -4.03 5.54
CA THR A 993 22.01 -3.84 5.84
C THR A 993 21.56 -4.84 6.89
N ALA A 994 21.02 -4.35 8.00
CA ALA A 994 20.52 -5.15 9.12
C ALA A 994 19.06 -5.55 8.90
N LEU A 995 18.80 -6.86 8.80
CA LEU A 995 17.50 -7.43 8.50
C LEU A 995 16.87 -8.07 9.75
N ASN A 996 15.54 -8.00 9.84
CA ASN A 996 14.77 -8.80 10.78
C ASN A 996 14.58 -10.23 10.24
N SER A 997 13.99 -11.14 11.03
CA SER A 997 13.83 -12.54 10.61
C SER A 997 12.85 -12.77 9.45
N ALA A 998 12.13 -11.74 9.01
CA ALA A 998 11.28 -11.76 7.81
C ALA A 998 11.97 -11.12 6.58
N GLY A 999 13.25 -10.77 6.68
CA GLY A 999 14.03 -10.16 5.58
C GLY A 999 13.82 -8.65 5.41
N ALA A 1000 13.03 -7.99 6.27
CA ALA A 1000 12.83 -6.54 6.19
C ALA A 1000 13.95 -5.77 6.89
N VAL A 1001 14.33 -4.61 6.34
CA VAL A 1001 15.34 -3.71 6.94
C VAL A 1001 14.84 -3.17 8.28
N THR A 1002 15.69 -3.31 9.31
CA THR A 1002 15.40 -2.79 10.66
C THR A 1002 15.53 -1.27 10.70
N ARG A 1003 14.61 -0.56 11.37
CA ARG A 1003 14.56 0.92 11.38
C ARG A 1003 14.98 1.54 12.72
N ASN A 1004 15.57 0.72 13.58
CA ASN A 1004 16.06 1.11 14.90
C ASN A 1004 17.48 0.62 15.20
N TYR A 1005 18.17 0.06 14.20
CA TYR A 1005 19.55 -0.39 14.34
C TYR A 1005 20.51 0.69 13.84
N GLY A 1006 21.28 1.28 14.75
CA GLY A 1006 22.12 2.44 14.44
C GLY A 1006 22.65 3.13 15.71
N GLY A 1007 22.98 4.41 15.56
CA GLY A 1007 23.41 5.25 16.68
C GLY A 1007 24.83 4.95 17.16
N ALA A 1008 25.72 4.55 16.24
CA ALA A 1008 27.11 4.24 16.54
C ALA A 1008 27.76 5.31 17.43
N GLY A 1009 28.18 4.92 18.64
CA GLY A 1009 28.83 5.82 19.60
C GLY A 1009 27.90 6.77 20.37
N VAL A 1010 26.57 6.66 20.20
CA VAL A 1010 25.57 7.43 20.96
C VAL A 1010 25.36 6.78 22.33
N ALA A 1011 25.76 7.47 23.40
CA ALA A 1011 25.60 6.97 24.76
C ALA A 1011 24.15 6.57 25.06
N ASN A 1012 23.97 5.36 25.61
CA ASN A 1012 22.68 4.72 25.94
C ASN A 1012 21.80 4.30 24.75
N ASN A 1013 22.16 4.62 23.50
CA ASN A 1013 21.40 4.31 22.29
C ASN A 1013 22.29 3.80 21.15
N ASP A 1014 23.41 3.18 21.50
CA ASP A 1014 24.34 2.55 20.56
C ASP A 1014 23.85 1.13 20.26
N PHE A 1015 23.04 1.00 19.22
CA PHE A 1015 22.49 -0.28 18.76
C PHE A 1015 23.33 -0.89 17.63
N TRP A 1016 24.07 -0.07 16.87
CA TRP A 1016 25.03 -0.54 15.87
C TRP A 1016 26.24 -1.22 16.53
N LYS A 1017 26.40 -2.54 16.33
CA LYS A 1017 27.45 -3.34 16.99
C LYS A 1017 28.55 -3.84 16.07
N LEU A 1018 28.45 -3.58 14.76
CA LEU A 1018 29.50 -3.93 13.83
C LEU A 1018 30.56 -2.82 13.80
N ASP A 1019 31.66 -3.04 14.51
CA ASP A 1019 32.78 -2.10 14.55
C ASP A 1019 33.51 -2.10 13.20
N ALA A 1020 33.83 -0.92 12.66
CA ALA A 1020 34.68 -0.78 11.47
C ALA A 1020 36.02 -1.54 11.62
N SER A 1021 36.54 -1.69 12.84
CA SER A 1021 37.76 -2.47 13.09
C SER A 1021 37.59 -3.97 12.81
N ALA A 1022 36.38 -4.52 12.84
CA ALA A 1022 36.10 -5.90 12.46
C ALA A 1022 36.45 -6.16 10.97
N LEU A 1023 36.24 -5.16 10.11
CA LEU A 1023 36.55 -5.20 8.67
C LEU A 1023 38.07 -5.13 8.37
N SER A 1024 38.92 -5.05 9.39
CA SER A 1024 40.38 -5.03 9.22
C SER A 1024 41.00 -6.40 8.89
N SER A 1025 40.24 -7.50 9.03
CA SER A 1025 40.70 -8.85 8.68
C SER A 1025 40.47 -9.24 7.21
N ARG A 1026 39.94 -8.32 6.39
CA ARG A 1026 39.74 -8.51 4.93
C ARG A 1026 41.02 -8.94 4.21
N ARG A 1027 40.86 -9.57 3.04
CA ARG A 1027 41.97 -10.13 2.25
C ARG A 1027 41.82 -9.82 0.78
N TYR A 1028 42.97 -9.83 0.09
CA TYR A 1028 43.01 -9.79 -1.37
C TYR A 1028 43.50 -11.14 -1.90
N LEU A 1029 42.72 -11.74 -2.80
CA LEU A 1029 43.02 -13.03 -3.41
C LEU A 1029 43.33 -12.85 -4.89
N ASN A 1030 44.35 -13.56 -5.38
CA ASN A 1030 44.70 -13.58 -6.80
C ASN A 1030 43.86 -14.63 -7.53
N GLN A 1031 43.17 -14.23 -8.59
CA GLN A 1031 42.38 -15.15 -9.43
C GLN A 1031 43.16 -15.69 -10.65
N ILE A 1032 44.37 -15.18 -10.90
CA ILE A 1032 45.20 -15.61 -12.04
C ILE A 1032 45.96 -16.89 -11.66
N ALA A 1033 45.36 -18.04 -11.92
CA ALA A 1033 45.92 -19.36 -11.58
C ALA A 1033 47.29 -19.67 -12.23
N ALA A 1034 47.60 -19.04 -13.37
CA ALA A 1034 48.85 -19.25 -14.10
C ALA A 1034 49.98 -18.29 -13.69
N PHE A 1035 49.72 -17.31 -12.82
CA PHE A 1035 50.74 -16.35 -12.39
C PHE A 1035 51.78 -17.02 -11.48
N PRO A 1036 53.09 -16.94 -11.80
CA PRO A 1036 54.12 -17.71 -11.09
C PRO A 1036 54.59 -17.04 -9.79
N GLY A 1037 54.26 -15.77 -9.57
CA GLY A 1037 54.58 -15.01 -8.36
C GLY A 1037 53.47 -15.04 -7.31
N SER A 1038 53.54 -14.10 -6.36
CA SER A 1038 52.51 -13.92 -5.33
C SER A 1038 51.86 -12.54 -5.46
N LEU A 1039 50.56 -12.46 -5.16
CA LEU A 1039 49.91 -11.20 -4.83
C LEU A 1039 50.17 -10.91 -3.35
N ASN A 1040 50.84 -9.81 -3.07
CA ASN A 1040 51.06 -9.30 -1.72
C ASN A 1040 50.19 -8.06 -1.51
N PHE A 1041 49.78 -7.82 -0.26
CA PHE A 1041 48.99 -6.65 0.10
C PHE A 1041 49.43 -6.08 1.45
N SER A 1042 49.26 -4.77 1.60
CA SER A 1042 49.48 -4.04 2.84
C SER A 1042 48.19 -3.33 3.23
N LEU A 1043 47.58 -3.78 4.32
CA LEU A 1043 46.36 -3.18 4.86
C LEU A 1043 46.74 -1.98 5.72
N VAL A 1044 46.15 -0.82 5.45
CA VAL A 1044 46.34 0.36 6.28
C VAL A 1044 45.27 0.34 7.38
N SER A 1045 45.62 0.22 8.66
CA SER A 1045 44.60 0.03 9.72
C SER A 1045 43.66 1.22 9.96
N SER A 1046 43.94 2.40 9.38
CA SER A 1046 43.06 3.58 9.37
C SER A 1046 42.24 3.73 8.08
N SER A 1047 42.20 2.70 7.23
CA SER A 1047 41.60 2.70 5.89
C SER A 1047 40.08 2.59 5.86
N ILE A 1048 39.42 2.30 6.97
CA ILE A 1048 37.98 2.01 6.95
C ILE A 1048 37.25 3.24 7.46
N ALA A 1049 36.63 3.97 6.53
CA ALA A 1049 35.81 5.12 6.84
C ALA A 1049 34.34 4.70 6.90
N THR A 1050 33.74 4.75 8.09
CA THR A 1050 32.28 4.67 8.24
C THR A 1050 31.67 5.94 7.68
N LEU A 1051 30.84 5.81 6.65
CA LEU A 1051 30.21 6.93 5.96
C LEU A 1051 28.90 7.34 6.66
N ASP A 1052 28.15 6.35 7.12
CA ASP A 1052 26.88 6.46 7.85
C ASP A 1052 26.70 5.25 8.77
N ALA A 1053 26.26 5.47 10.00
CA ALA A 1053 25.94 4.42 11.00
C ALA A 1053 25.14 5.00 12.20
N ALA A 1054 24.61 6.21 12.06
CA ALA A 1054 24.11 7.02 13.18
C ALA A 1054 22.60 7.35 13.07
N ASP A 1055 22.00 7.06 11.92
CA ASP A 1055 20.68 7.41 11.44
C ASP A 1055 19.59 6.39 11.78
N TYR A 1056 19.97 5.25 12.37
CA TYR A 1056 19.05 4.18 12.80
C TYR A 1056 18.27 3.53 11.66
N ASP A 1057 18.64 3.73 10.40
CA ASP A 1057 17.97 3.17 9.23
C ASP A 1057 18.32 1.70 8.94
N GLY A 1058 19.11 1.06 9.82
CA GLY A 1058 19.56 -0.31 9.66
C GLY A 1058 20.64 -0.47 8.60
N VAL A 1059 21.16 0.62 8.03
CA VAL A 1059 22.16 0.58 6.96
C VAL A 1059 23.44 1.26 7.45
N SER A 1060 24.59 0.71 7.06
CA SER A 1060 25.86 1.40 7.19
C SER A 1060 26.77 1.10 6.02
N ARG A 1061 27.47 2.13 5.58
CA ARG A 1061 28.44 2.07 4.50
C ARG A 1061 29.85 2.28 5.02
N PHE A 1062 30.76 1.45 4.52
CA PHE A 1062 32.17 1.48 4.85
C PHE A 1062 32.99 1.63 3.57
N SER A 1063 33.79 2.70 3.48
CA SER A 1063 34.76 2.88 2.42
C SER A 1063 36.11 2.30 2.81
N ILE A 1064 36.76 1.57 1.90
CA ILE A 1064 38.12 1.04 2.09
C ILE A 1064 39.12 1.93 1.34
N GLU A 1065 40.01 2.57 2.10
CA GLU A 1065 40.90 3.61 1.58
C GLU A 1065 42.38 3.26 1.74
N GLY A 1066 43.17 3.44 0.68
CA GLY A 1066 44.64 3.44 0.79
C GLY A 1066 45.30 2.08 0.98
N ASP A 1067 44.57 0.98 0.77
CA ASP A 1067 45.20 -0.35 0.63
C ASP A 1067 46.12 -0.39 -0.59
N LEU A 1068 47.27 -1.06 -0.41
CA LEU A 1068 48.28 -1.23 -1.45
C LEU A 1068 48.51 -2.70 -1.76
N LEU A 1069 48.59 -3.02 -3.04
CA LEU A 1069 48.78 -4.35 -3.60
C LEU A 1069 50.06 -4.39 -4.43
N THR A 1070 50.66 -5.57 -4.57
CA THR A 1070 51.85 -5.79 -5.40
C THR A 1070 51.85 -7.22 -5.95
N TYR A 1071 51.95 -7.35 -7.27
CA TYR A 1071 52.27 -8.62 -7.91
C TYR A 1071 53.79 -8.80 -7.92
N SER A 1072 54.31 -9.72 -7.13
CA SER A 1072 55.76 -9.89 -6.99
C SER A 1072 56.37 -10.75 -8.09
N LYS A 1073 57.56 -10.36 -8.56
CA LYS A 1073 58.34 -11.16 -9.50
C LYS A 1073 58.70 -12.51 -8.88
N SER A 1074 58.44 -13.60 -9.61
CA SER A 1074 58.74 -14.96 -9.15
C SER A 1074 60.24 -15.32 -9.20
N ALA A 1075 61.00 -14.63 -10.04
CA ALA A 1075 62.43 -14.83 -10.28
C ALA A 1075 63.08 -13.56 -10.87
N ALA A 1076 64.39 -13.55 -11.08
CA ALA A 1076 65.11 -12.43 -11.70
C ALA A 1076 64.93 -12.33 -13.23
N ILE A 1077 64.34 -13.36 -13.86
CA ILE A 1077 64.07 -13.47 -15.31
C ILE A 1077 62.60 -13.88 -15.48
N PRO A 1078 61.84 -13.31 -16.44
CA PRO A 1078 60.43 -13.64 -16.64
C PRO A 1078 60.23 -15.06 -17.20
N VAL A 1079 59.13 -15.70 -16.79
CA VAL A 1079 58.67 -16.99 -17.30
C VAL A 1079 57.78 -16.75 -18.54
N ALA A 1080 58.14 -17.37 -19.66
CA ALA A 1080 57.37 -17.27 -20.92
C ALA A 1080 55.89 -17.65 -20.69
N THR A 1081 54.97 -16.92 -21.30
CA THR A 1081 53.50 -17.02 -21.16
C THR A 1081 52.91 -16.66 -19.79
N ALA A 1082 53.63 -16.87 -18.69
CA ALA A 1082 53.13 -16.64 -17.33
C ALA A 1082 53.42 -15.21 -16.81
N ASP A 1083 54.48 -14.57 -17.29
CA ASP A 1083 54.86 -13.18 -17.00
C ASP A 1083 54.65 -12.22 -18.19
N ALA A 1084 53.88 -12.66 -19.20
CA ALA A 1084 53.37 -11.75 -20.23
C ALA A 1084 52.48 -10.69 -19.57
N ASN A 1085 52.26 -9.54 -20.22
CA ASN A 1085 51.37 -8.53 -19.65
C ASN A 1085 49.94 -9.08 -19.47
N PHE A 1086 49.34 -8.80 -18.33
CA PHE A 1086 47.99 -9.26 -17.97
C PHE A 1086 47.25 -8.18 -17.22
N ASP A 1087 45.92 -8.22 -17.22
CA ASP A 1087 45.12 -7.34 -16.38
C ASP A 1087 44.93 -7.99 -15.00
N ALA A 1088 45.09 -7.20 -13.95
CA ALA A 1088 44.92 -7.67 -12.59
C ALA A 1088 43.50 -8.26 -12.40
N GLN A 1089 43.43 -9.46 -11.81
CA GLN A 1089 42.18 -10.11 -11.41
C GLN A 1089 42.27 -10.41 -9.91
N VAL A 1090 41.66 -9.53 -9.13
CA VAL A 1090 41.73 -9.55 -7.67
C VAL A 1090 40.33 -9.74 -7.10
N THR A 1091 40.20 -10.59 -6.08
CA THR A 1091 39.00 -10.67 -5.24
C THR A 1091 39.28 -9.98 -3.92
N LEU A 1092 38.42 -9.06 -3.49
CA LEU A 1092 38.39 -8.57 -2.11
C LEU A 1092 37.45 -9.48 -1.32
N ASN A 1093 38.01 -10.18 -0.35
CA ASN A 1093 37.31 -11.12 0.51
C ASN A 1093 37.13 -10.51 1.90
N PHE A 1094 35.89 -10.49 2.37
CA PHE A 1094 35.54 -10.20 3.75
C PHE A 1094 35.26 -11.52 4.45
N THR A 1095 36.05 -11.85 5.46
CA THR A 1095 35.87 -13.09 6.20
C THR A 1095 34.57 -13.07 7.00
N ALA A 1096 33.97 -14.23 7.22
CA ALA A 1096 32.91 -14.49 8.19
C ALA A 1096 33.04 -13.70 9.52
N GLU A 1097 34.23 -13.73 10.13
CA GLU A 1097 34.54 -13.01 11.38
C GLU A 1097 34.42 -11.48 11.23
N SER A 1098 34.71 -10.95 10.04
CA SER A 1098 34.66 -9.51 9.76
C SER A 1098 33.25 -8.97 9.58
N LEU A 1099 32.30 -9.84 9.27
CA LEU A 1099 30.89 -9.52 9.04
C LEU A 1099 30.01 -10.00 10.20
N THR A 1100 30.59 -10.26 11.38
CA THR A 1100 29.87 -10.60 12.59
C THR A 1100 30.01 -9.48 13.62
N ASP A 1101 28.89 -9.00 14.16
CA ASP A 1101 28.88 -7.94 15.16
C ASP A 1101 29.09 -8.46 16.60
N ALA A 1102 29.18 -7.54 17.56
CA ALA A 1102 29.40 -7.90 18.97
C ALA A 1102 28.20 -8.63 19.64
N ASP A 1103 27.01 -8.59 19.03
CA ASP A 1103 25.80 -9.30 19.47
C ASP A 1103 25.66 -10.68 18.80
N GLY A 1104 26.53 -11.00 17.83
CA GLY A 1104 26.52 -12.25 17.07
C GLY A 1104 25.54 -12.24 15.89
N VAL A 1105 25.15 -11.06 15.41
CA VAL A 1105 24.49 -10.87 14.11
C VAL A 1105 25.55 -10.97 13.03
N PHE A 1106 25.30 -11.77 11.99
CA PHE A 1106 26.28 -12.07 10.96
C PHE A 1106 25.71 -11.94 9.54
N TYR A 1107 26.59 -11.84 8.55
CA TYR A 1107 26.23 -11.95 7.13
C TYR A 1107 25.85 -13.39 6.77
N ASP A 1108 24.71 -13.54 6.11
CA ASP A 1108 24.11 -14.80 5.66
C ASP A 1108 23.87 -14.70 4.15
N ALA A 1109 24.58 -15.54 3.39
CA ALA A 1109 24.60 -15.49 1.93
C ALA A 1109 23.39 -16.17 1.29
N ASP A 1110 22.77 -17.13 1.98
CA ASP A 1110 21.75 -18.00 1.41
C ASP A 1110 20.34 -17.44 1.58
N ASN A 1111 20.18 -16.40 2.42
CA ASN A 1111 18.93 -15.67 2.70
C ASN A 1111 17.71 -16.56 2.97
N ASN A 1112 17.92 -17.81 3.37
CA ASN A 1112 16.93 -18.89 3.45
C ASN A 1112 15.99 -18.77 4.67
N ASN A 1113 15.95 -17.59 5.31
CA ASN A 1113 15.22 -17.30 6.55
C ASN A 1113 15.52 -18.26 7.72
N LEU A 1114 16.59 -19.06 7.63
CA LEU A 1114 17.09 -19.90 8.68
C LEU A 1114 18.44 -19.34 9.10
N ARG A 1115 18.65 -19.23 10.41
CA ARG A 1115 19.99 -19.04 10.95
C ARG A 1115 20.75 -20.37 10.77
N ASP A 1116 21.10 -20.71 9.53
CA ASP A 1116 21.96 -21.85 9.23
C ASP A 1116 23.34 -21.54 9.82
N ASP A 1117 23.96 -22.52 10.48
CA ASP A 1117 25.11 -22.31 11.37
C ASP A 1117 26.41 -21.97 10.62
N ALA A 1118 26.36 -21.67 9.32
CA ALA A 1118 27.49 -21.30 8.49
C ALA A 1118 27.62 -19.76 8.44
N ILE A 1119 28.66 -19.25 9.10
CA ILE A 1119 29.06 -17.85 8.93
C ILE A 1119 29.77 -17.75 7.58
N ASP A 1120 29.28 -16.89 6.69
CA ASP A 1120 29.77 -16.82 5.32
C ASP A 1120 30.84 -15.75 5.10
N ASP A 1121 31.77 -16.06 4.22
CA ASP A 1121 32.66 -15.06 3.63
C ASP A 1121 31.91 -14.31 2.51
N PHE A 1122 32.21 -13.02 2.33
CA PHE A 1122 31.68 -12.22 1.23
C PHE A 1122 32.80 -11.85 0.25
N ASP A 1123 32.67 -12.28 -1.00
CA ASP A 1123 33.67 -12.10 -2.04
C ASP A 1123 33.24 -11.06 -3.08
N VAL A 1124 34.01 -9.98 -3.19
CA VAL A 1124 33.92 -9.03 -4.29
C VAL A 1124 34.89 -9.45 -5.38
N THR A 1125 34.39 -10.21 -6.36
CA THR A 1125 35.21 -10.71 -7.46
C THR A 1125 35.56 -9.59 -8.46
N ASN A 1126 36.77 -9.66 -9.03
CA ASN A 1126 37.28 -8.68 -10.01
C ASN A 1126 37.22 -7.23 -9.54
N ILE A 1127 37.53 -7.01 -8.26
CA ILE A 1127 37.61 -5.68 -7.68
C ILE A 1127 38.84 -4.96 -8.23
N GLY A 1128 38.63 -3.88 -8.99
CA GLY A 1128 39.78 -3.21 -9.59
C GLY A 1128 40.28 -3.90 -10.87
N SER A 1129 40.75 -3.13 -11.84
CA SER A 1129 41.68 -3.67 -12.85
C SER A 1129 42.79 -2.69 -13.19
N THR A 1130 43.97 -3.22 -13.55
CA THR A 1130 45.09 -2.47 -14.14
C THR A 1130 46.01 -3.43 -14.87
N ASN A 1131 46.67 -2.95 -15.92
CA ASN A 1131 47.59 -3.77 -16.69
C ASN A 1131 48.91 -3.94 -15.92
N ILE A 1132 49.24 -5.18 -15.57
CA ILE A 1132 50.47 -5.58 -14.90
C ILE A 1132 51.52 -5.98 -15.94
N ARG A 1133 52.72 -5.41 -15.82
CA ARG A 1133 53.83 -5.63 -16.77
C ARG A 1133 55.09 -6.10 -16.05
N TRP A 1134 55.83 -7.06 -16.61
CA TRP A 1134 57.18 -7.35 -16.13
C TRP A 1134 58.18 -6.35 -16.71
N GLY A 1135 58.68 -5.43 -15.88
CA GLY A 1135 59.51 -4.30 -16.30
C GLY A 1135 61.02 -4.52 -16.24
N ARG A 1136 61.75 -3.78 -17.09
CA ARG A 1136 63.19 -3.54 -16.93
C ARG A 1136 63.65 -2.20 -17.52
N TRP A 1137 64.72 -1.62 -16.96
CA TRP A 1137 65.49 -0.57 -17.62
C TRP A 1137 66.45 -1.16 -18.63
N PHE A 1138 66.45 -0.70 -19.87
CA PHE A 1138 67.46 -1.05 -20.86
C PHE A 1138 68.21 0.20 -21.33
N ILE A 1139 69.54 0.17 -21.38
CA ILE A 1139 70.35 1.30 -21.83
C ILE A 1139 71.48 0.81 -22.73
N ASP A 1140 71.57 1.39 -23.93
CA ASP A 1140 72.61 1.03 -24.91
C ASP A 1140 73.92 1.77 -24.67
N ASN A 1141 75.03 1.11 -25.03
CA ASN A 1141 76.33 1.76 -25.10
C ASN A 1141 76.33 2.90 -26.13
N ALA A 1142 77.03 3.99 -25.83
CA ALA A 1142 77.15 5.14 -26.73
C ALA A 1142 78.61 5.43 -27.08
N PHE A 1143 78.83 5.90 -28.31
CA PHE A 1143 80.15 6.26 -28.82
C PHE A 1143 80.08 7.55 -29.63
N GLY A 1144 80.97 8.50 -29.37
CA GLY A 1144 81.10 9.69 -30.20
C GLY A 1144 82.30 10.54 -29.86
N SER A 1145 82.47 11.69 -30.51
CA SER A 1145 83.65 12.54 -30.27
C SER A 1145 83.60 13.23 -28.91
N GLU A 1146 84.76 13.33 -28.28
CA GLU A 1146 85.10 14.17 -27.13
C GLU A 1146 84.78 15.67 -27.33
N LEU A 1147 84.55 16.11 -28.58
CA LEU A 1147 84.20 17.49 -28.93
C LEU A 1147 82.68 17.73 -29.03
N GLN A 1148 81.85 16.70 -28.84
CA GLN A 1148 80.40 16.80 -28.96
C GLN A 1148 79.70 16.20 -27.73
N PRO A 1149 78.60 16.81 -27.25
CA PRO A 1149 77.74 16.19 -26.26
C PRO A 1149 77.27 14.82 -26.74
N GLN A 1150 77.22 13.84 -25.83
CA GLN A 1150 76.69 12.50 -26.12
C GLN A 1150 75.32 12.35 -25.48
N ILE A 1151 74.37 11.83 -26.24
CA ILE A 1151 73.02 11.52 -25.77
C ILE A 1151 72.91 10.01 -25.71
N VAL A 1152 72.66 9.49 -24.51
CA VAL A 1152 72.33 8.09 -24.26
C VAL A 1152 70.84 8.03 -23.92
N THR A 1153 70.10 7.10 -24.48
CA THR A 1153 68.66 6.98 -24.20
C THR A 1153 68.41 5.69 -23.46
N ALA A 1154 67.96 5.80 -22.20
CA ALA A 1154 67.44 4.66 -21.47
C ALA A 1154 66.00 4.38 -21.91
N GLN A 1155 65.65 3.10 -21.95
CA GLN A 1155 64.36 2.58 -22.41
C GLN A 1155 63.67 1.85 -21.25
N ALA A 1156 62.45 2.24 -20.94
CA ALA A 1156 61.56 1.43 -20.11
C ALA A 1156 61.03 0.31 -21.00
N GLN A 1157 61.39 -0.93 -20.71
CA GLN A 1157 60.91 -2.09 -21.47
C GLN A 1157 60.00 -2.95 -20.61
N TYR A 1158 59.09 -3.69 -21.26
CA TYR A 1158 58.34 -4.76 -20.63
C TYR A 1158 58.41 -6.05 -21.45
N PHE A 1159 58.20 -7.18 -20.79
CA PHE A 1159 58.16 -8.48 -21.45
C PHE A 1159 56.76 -8.76 -22.02
N ASP A 1160 56.67 -9.01 -23.33
CA ASP A 1160 55.41 -9.28 -24.05
C ASP A 1160 55.04 -10.78 -24.09
N GLY A 1161 55.75 -11.61 -23.33
CA GLY A 1161 55.64 -13.07 -23.36
C GLY A 1161 56.68 -13.76 -24.26
N THR A 1162 57.32 -13.03 -25.18
CA THR A 1162 58.39 -13.55 -26.06
C THR A 1162 59.66 -12.71 -26.01
N ASN A 1163 59.55 -11.39 -26.04
CA ASN A 1163 60.66 -10.45 -26.06
C ASN A 1163 60.42 -9.28 -25.09
N PHE A 1164 61.50 -8.60 -24.73
CA PHE A 1164 61.37 -7.26 -24.14
C PHE A 1164 61.16 -6.22 -25.24
N VAL A 1165 60.08 -5.47 -25.11
CA VAL A 1165 59.67 -4.41 -26.04
C VAL A 1165 59.60 -3.06 -25.31
N LEU A 1166 59.76 -1.97 -26.06
CA LEU A 1166 59.68 -0.62 -25.51
C LEU A 1166 58.26 -0.34 -24.98
N ASN A 1167 58.16 0.14 -23.74
CA ASN A 1167 56.89 0.58 -23.16
C ASN A 1167 56.56 2.01 -23.61
N THR A 1168 55.85 2.17 -24.73
CA THR A 1168 55.47 3.49 -25.23
C THR A 1168 54.42 4.22 -24.39
N ASP A 1169 53.76 3.51 -23.47
CA ASP A 1169 52.75 4.09 -22.57
C ASP A 1169 53.41 4.74 -21.35
N ASP A 1170 54.66 4.37 -21.04
CA ASP A 1170 55.38 4.90 -19.88
C ASP A 1170 55.84 6.35 -20.11
N ASN A 1171 55.12 7.27 -19.50
CA ASN A 1171 55.49 8.69 -19.47
C ASN A 1171 55.74 9.19 -18.04
N CYS A 1172 55.67 8.30 -17.03
CA CYS A 1172 55.56 8.70 -15.64
C CYS A 1172 56.59 8.05 -14.71
N SER A 1173 57.21 6.93 -15.07
CA SER A 1173 58.13 6.19 -14.19
C SER A 1173 59.27 7.06 -13.66
N SER A 1174 59.79 7.98 -14.48
CA SER A 1174 60.82 8.94 -14.06
C SER A 1174 60.37 9.95 -13.01
N THR A 1175 59.08 10.29 -13.01
CA THR A 1175 58.45 11.26 -12.11
C THR A 1175 58.13 10.62 -10.76
N ILE A 1176 57.78 9.33 -10.77
CA ILE A 1176 57.41 8.55 -9.58
C ILE A 1176 58.65 8.25 -8.71
N THR A 1177 59.79 7.91 -9.32
CA THR A 1177 60.95 7.35 -8.59
C THR A 1177 62.16 8.26 -8.50
N SER A 1178 62.11 9.48 -9.08
CA SER A 1178 63.24 10.42 -9.08
C SER A 1178 64.55 9.75 -9.54
N ILE A 1179 64.58 9.27 -10.80
CA ILE A 1179 65.72 8.52 -11.33
C ILE A 1179 67.01 9.36 -11.30
N ASN A 1180 68.04 8.87 -10.61
CA ASN A 1180 69.33 9.53 -10.45
C ASN A 1180 70.47 8.64 -11.00
N PRO A 1181 70.75 8.67 -12.32
CA PRO A 1181 71.81 7.85 -12.89
C PRO A 1181 73.19 8.20 -12.30
N LEU A 1182 74.05 7.20 -12.17
CA LEU A 1182 75.38 7.35 -11.59
C LEU A 1182 76.45 7.19 -12.68
N LEU A 1183 77.47 8.05 -12.66
CA LEU A 1183 78.65 7.92 -13.52
C LEU A 1183 79.80 7.29 -12.74
N SER A 1184 80.33 6.19 -13.26
CA SER A 1184 81.43 5.43 -12.63
C SER A 1184 82.44 4.93 -13.66
N ASN A 1185 83.51 4.26 -13.18
CA ASN A 1185 84.45 3.49 -14.02
C ASN A 1185 85.08 4.28 -15.20
N TYR A 1186 85.46 5.53 -14.94
CA TYR A 1186 86.21 6.37 -15.89
C TYR A 1186 87.54 5.73 -16.30
N SER A 1187 87.86 5.74 -17.59
CA SER A 1187 89.04 5.10 -18.19
C SER A 1187 89.53 5.85 -19.44
N GLY A 1188 90.77 5.59 -19.87
CA GLY A 1188 91.44 6.40 -20.90
C GLY A 1188 91.97 7.71 -20.32
N ASP A 1189 91.89 8.79 -21.11
CA ASP A 1189 92.24 10.15 -20.70
C ASP A 1189 91.04 10.94 -20.15
N LEU A 1190 89.88 10.28 -19.94
CA LEU A 1190 88.68 10.86 -19.34
C LEU A 1190 88.67 10.70 -17.81
N THR A 1191 88.47 11.79 -17.07
CA THR A 1191 88.40 11.81 -15.60
C THR A 1191 87.07 12.38 -15.06
N SER A 1192 86.77 12.09 -13.79
CA SER A 1192 85.54 12.56 -13.13
C SER A 1192 85.50 14.10 -13.06
N GLY A 1193 84.38 14.68 -13.50
CA GLY A 1193 84.16 16.13 -13.55
C GLY A 1193 84.45 16.79 -14.90
N GLU A 1194 85.05 16.07 -15.86
CA GLU A 1194 85.29 16.58 -17.22
C GLU A 1194 84.03 16.53 -18.10
N THR A 1195 83.11 15.61 -17.81
CA THR A 1195 81.76 15.60 -18.38
C THR A 1195 80.73 15.74 -17.26
N THR A 1196 79.62 16.40 -17.57
CA THR A 1196 78.48 16.58 -16.66
C THR A 1196 77.25 15.96 -17.28
N MET A 1197 76.41 15.34 -16.45
CA MET A 1197 75.19 14.66 -16.86
C MET A 1197 73.97 15.53 -16.62
N THR A 1198 73.04 15.51 -17.56
CA THR A 1198 71.69 16.05 -17.40
C THR A 1198 70.70 14.99 -17.85
N VAL A 1199 69.70 14.71 -17.01
CA VAL A 1199 68.61 13.77 -17.31
C VAL A 1199 67.42 14.59 -17.81
N GLY A 1200 66.88 14.22 -18.98
CA GLY A 1200 65.67 14.83 -19.52
C GLY A 1200 64.40 14.23 -18.93
N SER A 1201 63.24 14.64 -19.45
CA SER A 1201 61.96 14.04 -19.08
C SER A 1201 61.70 12.78 -19.90
N MET A 1202 61.02 11.81 -19.29
CA MET A 1202 60.56 10.61 -19.98
C MET A 1202 59.42 10.93 -20.95
N VAL A 1203 59.49 10.38 -22.16
CA VAL A 1203 58.40 10.42 -23.14
C VAL A 1203 58.38 9.10 -23.90
N SER A 1204 57.22 8.44 -23.91
CA SER A 1204 56.97 7.16 -24.57
C SER A 1204 58.02 6.08 -24.27
N GLY A 1205 58.34 5.91 -23.00
CA GLY A 1205 59.29 4.93 -22.49
C GLY A 1205 60.76 5.31 -22.69
N LEU A 1206 61.05 6.49 -23.22
CA LEU A 1206 62.42 6.94 -23.50
C LEU A 1206 62.86 8.03 -22.53
N LEU A 1207 63.99 7.80 -21.86
CA LEU A 1207 64.62 8.74 -20.95
C LEU A 1207 65.98 9.19 -21.51
N PRO A 1208 66.07 10.40 -22.10
CA PRO A 1208 67.32 10.90 -22.64
C PRO A 1208 68.26 11.38 -21.52
N ILE A 1209 69.48 10.89 -21.54
CA ILE A 1209 70.58 11.24 -20.64
C ILE A 1209 71.66 11.92 -21.49
N THR A 1210 71.91 13.20 -21.24
CA THR A 1210 72.88 13.99 -21.99
C THR A 1210 74.14 14.19 -21.17
N LEU A 1211 75.28 13.81 -21.74
CA LEU A 1211 76.62 14.09 -21.22
C LEU A 1211 77.23 15.25 -22.01
N THR A 1212 77.74 16.27 -21.32
CA THR A 1212 78.45 17.38 -21.97
C THR A 1212 79.74 16.90 -22.64
N ALA A 1213 80.15 17.54 -23.73
CA ALA A 1213 81.43 17.25 -24.37
C ALA A 1213 82.57 17.42 -23.36
N PRO A 1214 83.43 16.41 -23.13
CA PRO A 1214 84.52 16.49 -22.17
C PRO A 1214 85.65 17.43 -22.63
N GLY A 1215 85.74 17.72 -23.93
CA GLY A 1215 86.72 18.63 -24.50
C GLY A 1215 87.90 17.91 -25.17
N ASN A 1216 88.67 18.68 -25.93
CA ASN A 1216 89.77 18.15 -26.74
C ASN A 1216 90.89 17.53 -25.88
N GLY A 1217 91.19 16.26 -26.08
CA GLY A 1217 92.24 15.52 -25.36
C GLY A 1217 91.77 14.72 -24.14
N ASN A 1218 90.45 14.67 -23.91
CA ASN A 1218 89.81 13.88 -22.87
C ASN A 1218 89.07 12.67 -23.49
N ASP A 1219 89.76 11.90 -24.34
CA ASP A 1219 89.21 10.68 -24.94
C ASP A 1219 89.28 9.49 -23.98
N GLY A 1220 88.20 8.74 -23.85
CA GLY A 1220 88.08 7.72 -22.80
C GLY A 1220 86.67 7.15 -22.69
N SER A 1221 86.41 6.38 -21.64
CA SER A 1221 85.10 5.78 -21.39
C SER A 1221 84.66 5.93 -19.95
N LEU A 1222 83.35 5.95 -19.72
CA LEU A 1222 82.72 5.83 -18.41
C LEU A 1222 81.55 4.85 -18.47
N ILE A 1223 81.04 4.44 -17.31
CA ILE A 1223 79.80 3.67 -17.16
C ILE A 1223 78.71 4.57 -16.59
N ILE A 1224 77.55 4.58 -17.23
CA ILE A 1224 76.29 5.06 -16.68
C ILE A 1224 75.60 3.86 -16.02
N THR A 1225 75.20 3.99 -14.75
CA THR A 1225 74.35 3.03 -14.04
C THR A 1225 73.01 3.70 -13.75
N LEU A 1226 71.90 2.98 -13.93
CA LEU A 1226 70.57 3.39 -13.51
C LEU A 1226 70.20 2.68 -12.20
N PRO A 1227 70.48 3.28 -11.02
CA PRO A 1227 70.11 2.68 -9.75
C PRO A 1227 68.64 2.94 -9.44
N GLU A 1228 67.95 1.92 -8.96
CA GLU A 1228 66.54 1.99 -8.52
C GLU A 1228 65.55 2.45 -9.63
N PRO A 1229 64.27 2.01 -9.60
CA PRO A 1229 63.61 1.17 -8.61
C PRO A 1229 63.75 -0.34 -8.88
N GLY A 1230 63.61 -1.15 -7.82
CA GLY A 1230 63.76 -2.61 -7.87
C GLY A 1230 62.87 -3.31 -8.91
N TRP A 1231 61.67 -2.77 -9.15
CA TRP A 1231 60.75 -3.28 -10.17
C TRP A 1231 61.25 -3.12 -11.62
N MET A 1232 62.32 -2.34 -11.88
CA MET A 1232 62.99 -2.23 -13.18
C MET A 1232 64.34 -2.98 -13.28
N MET A 1233 64.74 -3.70 -12.25
CA MET A 1233 65.98 -4.48 -12.29
C MET A 1233 65.79 -5.78 -13.09
N TYR A 1234 66.90 -6.28 -13.64
CA TYR A 1234 66.92 -7.48 -14.48
C TYR A 1234 68.27 -8.20 -14.33
N ASP A 1235 68.27 -9.53 -14.41
CA ASP A 1235 69.49 -10.35 -14.38
C ASP A 1235 70.26 -10.26 -15.71
N TYR A 1236 71.20 -9.33 -15.78
CA TYR A 1236 71.94 -9.04 -17.01
C TYR A 1236 73.10 -10.01 -17.25
N ASP A 1237 73.66 -10.60 -16.19
CA ASP A 1237 74.81 -11.49 -16.26
C ASP A 1237 74.48 -12.99 -16.14
N GLY A 1238 73.22 -13.31 -15.82
CA GLY A 1238 72.67 -14.64 -15.73
C GLY A 1238 73.01 -15.37 -14.43
N ASP A 1239 73.34 -14.65 -13.34
CA ASP A 1239 73.75 -15.24 -12.06
C ASP A 1239 72.58 -15.61 -11.14
N GLY A 1240 71.35 -15.27 -11.52
CA GLY A 1240 70.13 -15.49 -10.76
C GLY A 1240 69.72 -14.34 -9.84
N SER A 1241 70.46 -13.24 -9.84
CA SER A 1241 70.16 -12.00 -9.10
C SER A 1241 69.79 -10.89 -10.08
N SER A 1242 68.97 -9.92 -9.64
CA SER A 1242 68.66 -8.76 -10.48
C SER A 1242 69.74 -7.69 -10.35
N ASP A 1243 70.15 -7.09 -11.47
CA ASP A 1243 71.17 -6.05 -11.55
C ASP A 1243 70.59 -4.70 -11.98
N ASP A 1244 71.33 -3.63 -11.68
CA ASP A 1244 71.12 -2.31 -12.25
C ASP A 1244 71.47 -2.30 -13.75
N ALA A 1245 70.70 -1.57 -14.56
CA ALA A 1245 71.00 -1.39 -15.97
C ALA A 1245 72.24 -0.48 -16.14
N THR A 1246 73.21 -0.93 -16.94
CA THR A 1246 74.46 -0.20 -17.19
C THR A 1246 74.77 -0.02 -18.67
N ALA A 1247 75.37 1.12 -19.02
CA ALA A 1247 75.89 1.40 -20.36
C ALA A 1247 77.27 2.07 -20.32
N GLN A 1248 78.16 1.64 -21.21
CA GLN A 1248 79.43 2.29 -21.46
C GLN A 1248 79.29 3.42 -22.46
N VAL A 1249 79.74 4.62 -22.09
CA VAL A 1249 79.87 5.76 -23.00
C VAL A 1249 81.32 6.02 -23.30
N THR A 1250 81.67 6.06 -24.57
CA THR A 1250 83.04 6.29 -25.04
C THR A 1250 83.14 7.59 -25.84
N PHE A 1251 84.06 8.46 -25.43
CA PHE A 1251 84.41 9.70 -26.11
C PHE A 1251 85.73 9.52 -26.87
N GLY A 1252 85.75 9.80 -28.18
CA GLY A 1252 86.95 9.75 -29.02
C GLY A 1252 86.66 9.38 -30.48
N ILE A 1253 87.70 9.29 -31.31
CA ILE A 1253 87.57 8.87 -32.73
C ILE A 1253 87.76 7.36 -32.82
N PHE A 1254 86.82 6.64 -33.45
CA PHE A 1254 86.92 5.20 -33.66
C PHE A 1254 88.07 4.89 -34.62
N GLN A 1255 89.28 4.67 -34.09
CA GLN A 1255 90.34 4.03 -34.83
C GLN A 1255 90.05 2.52 -34.80
N GLY A 1256 89.37 2.02 -35.83
CA GLY A 1256 89.05 0.60 -35.95
C GLY A 1256 90.28 -0.31 -35.75
N LYS A 1257 90.04 -1.59 -35.41
CA LYS A 1257 91.13 -2.56 -35.19
C LYS A 1257 92.16 -2.51 -36.34
N PRO A 1258 93.47 -2.48 -36.05
CA PRO A 1258 94.49 -2.59 -37.10
C PRO A 1258 94.26 -3.89 -37.89
N PRO A 1259 94.47 -3.90 -39.22
CA PRO A 1259 94.12 -5.03 -40.06
C PRO A 1259 94.82 -6.33 -39.61
N VAL A 1260 94.03 -7.36 -39.35
CA VAL A 1260 94.50 -8.72 -39.05
C VAL A 1260 94.82 -9.42 -40.38
N ILE A 1261 96.09 -9.72 -40.63
CA ILE A 1261 96.56 -10.22 -41.95
C ILE A 1261 96.61 -11.77 -42.00
N ILE A 1262 96.62 -12.51 -40.88
CA ILE A 1262 96.48 -13.99 -40.86
C ILE A 1262 95.76 -14.46 -39.59
N TRP A 1263 94.77 -15.35 -39.75
CA TRP A 1263 94.31 -16.28 -38.72
C TRP A 1263 94.86 -17.69 -39.05
N ARG A 1264 95.52 -18.32 -38.08
CA ARG A 1264 95.91 -19.74 -38.16
C ARG A 1264 95.20 -20.49 -37.04
N GLN A 1265 94.17 -21.26 -37.40
CA GLN A 1265 93.63 -22.29 -36.52
C GLN A 1265 94.65 -23.43 -36.36
N VAL A 1266 94.83 -23.90 -35.13
CA VAL A 1266 95.49 -25.17 -34.81
C VAL A 1266 94.42 -26.03 -34.16
N TYR A 1267 94.21 -27.23 -34.73
CA TYR A 1267 93.28 -28.26 -34.23
C TYR A 1267 93.62 -28.73 -32.82
#